data_AF-A0A8M1QHK3-F1
#
_entry.id   AF-A0A8M1QHK3-F1
#
_cell.length_a   1.000
_cell.length_b   1.000
_cell.length_c   1.000
_cell.angle_alpha   90.00
_cell.angle_beta   90.00
_cell.angle_gamma   90.00
#
_symmetry.space_group_name_H-M   'P 1'
#
loop_
_entity.id
_entity.type
_entity.pdbx_description
1 polymer ?
#
loop_
_entity_poly.entity_id
_entity_poly.type
_entity_poly.pdbx_seq_one_letter_code
_entity_poly.pdbx_strand_id
1 'polypeptide(L)'
;MTGNKFCVWKGLILAIILLSVNGQMSTPSFMVTFPAVIRSGSEAKLCASLLNPNESLVMNIYLNQENQSTLLLQEKAEQEFHRCFNFQAPLVEAESVQTMKVELQGKNFKMTEERKVMLRRYYPLTFIQTDKPIYIPGQTVFFRVISMDANFVPLDQTYDTVVLEDSQDNRIGQWTNVSSTRWILQLSHELNPEARQGLYKLKAYIGERMISNGFEVKNYVLPKFDVTIKQPETQSIGDNEIKIEVCGKYTYGQPLPGNAWVEVCRDSFKYVSIPEVHLCLNKTAQMNELGCASFIFNTSAFLNSTFENDLQNSLLVNTNVTEEGTDIVMTKSETISLTYELGKVTFAELPDLFEHGSIIEGKIKVAHFNGTPVYNKSVYLLEGRSWSSQLLLNLTTDRNGLAVFSFNTASLPSSDLHLMASLTSEVHYGYKTPYFTADEKTVRLLQPATPYSPTLSELIIENIEQPLKCDTEITATVKYYFVGETVKDFNTDIVYMVLSRGVIIHHGYEKVEVKSSSNGVASGTMSFKLSVGADVAPVVQILAYCVLPSEIVIAGSRKLDVEKCFRNKVSLQFSPAKAVPGEKNTLQLSAQSGSLCGLSAVDQSVLILESGKRLNADKIFNLLPVQYMSDYLYSVEDEQECLHVRSRRAVHTDSAYETLKSVGLKMATNLIVREPQCLTYRGLNYHRSFGESDYSEDFVVKMAMNYEEDSFAVNSPDATIRTVFPETWIWQLAEVGDSGSAEVPVTVPDTITTWEMDAFCLSSTGLGLAPPAQLTVFQPFFLELSLPYSIIRGEIFELKATVFNYLSKCIMVKVSPAPSSDYTLKASSDDQYSSCLCANGRQTFKWILTPSVFGVVNITVSAEAEASQTLCDNEIVSVPERGRIDTVTRSLRVQAEGVEKIKIYSWLLCPQGSRVSDEVTLTLPSDVIKGSVRSSVSVLGDILGRALQNLHGLLKMPYGCGEQNIAVLSPNIYILQYLENTKQLTSAIREKASGFLKSGYQRQLNYRHHDGSYSTFGNGEGNTWLTAFVLRSFDKAQRYIFVDPQIIQSAKDWLISRRDSDGCFIQQGRLFNSRMKGGVNDKVTMTAYITASLLELETPVTNPVVTKGLSCLRFVIEDVKNTYTTALLAYTFSLARDTNTRQQLFNKLENLAISDGPLVHWSQSASADDSDSLDVEISSYVLLAVLTADSLTTADLGFANRIVSWLVKQQNAYGGFSSTQDTVVALQALSLYATKVFSSDGSSTVTVQSAGDSQHFDVNQDNKLLYQEKQLANVPGKYSIEVKGSACVSVQIPLFYNIPTPPPTIKTLSVEASVTGDCLASTAKNLMLNFTIKYSGTQTRTNMVIVDIKLLSGFTADTSMLAIPPHMYALLVERVDSEDDHIMVYLKEVPKNSPQLYTIQMKQAFPVRSLRPAVIKVYDYYQTSDQSETLYSSPCA
;
A
#
# COMPACT_ATOMS: atom_id res chain seq x y z
N MET A 1 -101.45 -10.68 44.23
CA MET A 1 -100.37 -10.26 45.17
C MET A 1 -99.12 -9.92 44.34
N THR A 2 -99.09 -8.72 43.76
CA THR A 2 -98.20 -8.34 42.64
C THR A 2 -97.31 -7.15 43.00
N GLY A 3 -96.84 -7.07 44.25
CA GLY A 3 -96.21 -5.85 44.78
C GLY A 3 -94.72 -5.90 45.11
N ASN A 4 -93.99 -7.03 44.99
CA ASN A 4 -92.66 -7.12 45.63
C ASN A 4 -91.50 -7.71 44.80
N LYS A 5 -91.57 -7.74 43.45
CA LYS A 5 -90.41 -8.13 42.61
C LYS A 5 -89.71 -6.97 41.87
N PHE A 6 -90.24 -5.74 41.92
CA PHE A 6 -89.64 -4.61 41.20
C PHE A 6 -88.53 -3.86 41.95
N CYS A 7 -88.39 -4.02 43.28
CA CYS A 7 -87.32 -3.32 44.03
C CYS A 7 -85.94 -3.98 43.96
N VAL A 8 -85.85 -5.29 43.71
CA VAL A 8 -84.54 -5.99 43.66
C VAL A 8 -83.76 -5.61 42.40
N TRP A 9 -84.44 -5.30 41.29
CA TRP A 9 -83.79 -4.97 40.02
C TRP A 9 -83.21 -3.55 39.98
N LYS A 10 -83.86 -2.58 40.64
CA LYS A 10 -83.26 -1.24 40.80
C LYS A 10 -82.05 -1.26 41.72
N GLY A 11 -82.04 -2.07 42.79
CA GLY A 11 -80.87 -2.22 43.65
C GLY A 11 -79.67 -2.83 42.92
N LEU A 12 -79.91 -3.82 42.06
CA LEU A 12 -78.86 -4.48 41.28
C LEU A 12 -78.34 -3.60 40.14
N ILE A 13 -79.22 -2.84 39.48
CA ILE A 13 -78.81 -1.85 38.46
C ILE A 13 -78.11 -0.66 39.10
N LEU A 14 -78.55 -0.18 40.28
CA LEU A 14 -77.85 0.89 40.99
C LEU A 14 -76.51 0.41 41.56
N ALA A 15 -76.40 -0.85 41.99
CA ALA A 15 -75.14 -1.44 42.42
C ALA A 15 -74.20 -1.65 41.23
N ILE A 16 -74.69 -2.08 40.06
CA ILE A 16 -73.89 -2.15 38.83
C ILE A 16 -73.47 -0.75 38.37
N ILE A 17 -74.37 0.24 38.43
CA ILE A 17 -74.06 1.62 38.06
C ILE A 17 -73.08 2.25 39.05
N LEU A 18 -73.24 2.06 40.36
CA LEU A 18 -72.30 2.54 41.38
C LEU A 18 -70.97 1.78 41.34
N LEU A 19 -70.96 0.49 41.00
CA LEU A 19 -69.72 -0.26 40.73
C LEU A 19 -69.05 0.19 39.43
N SER A 20 -69.79 0.74 38.45
CA SER A 20 -69.21 1.37 37.26
C SER A 20 -68.94 2.88 37.40
N VAL A 21 -69.34 3.51 38.50
CA VAL A 21 -69.06 4.93 38.83
C VAL A 21 -68.02 5.07 39.94
N ASN A 22 -67.51 3.95 40.48
CA ASN A 22 -66.12 3.95 40.94
C ASN A 22 -65.28 4.21 39.68
N GLY A 23 -64.93 5.48 39.48
CA GLY A 23 -64.03 5.90 38.41
C GLY A 23 -62.88 4.91 38.40
N GLN A 24 -62.67 4.24 37.26
CA GLN A 24 -61.49 3.44 37.04
C GLN A 24 -60.32 4.31 37.43
N MET A 25 -59.73 4.08 38.61
CA MET A 25 -58.46 4.70 38.96
C MET A 25 -57.52 4.30 37.84
N SER A 26 -56.95 5.27 37.14
CA SER A 26 -55.93 5.03 36.12
C SER A 26 -54.89 4.08 36.70
N THR A 27 -54.67 2.96 36.01
CA THR A 27 -53.64 2.00 36.41
C THR A 27 -52.28 2.63 36.13
N PRO A 28 -51.30 2.47 37.04
CA PRO A 28 -49.96 2.97 36.79
C PRO A 28 -49.42 2.45 35.46
N SER A 29 -48.86 3.36 34.66
CA SER A 29 -48.27 3.05 33.37
C SER A 29 -46.76 3.29 33.44
N PHE A 30 -45.99 2.48 32.75
CA PHE A 30 -44.54 2.65 32.69
C PHE A 30 -43.99 2.39 31.31
N MET A 31 -42.86 3.00 31.02
CA MET A 31 -42.11 2.76 29.80
C MET A 31 -40.62 2.77 30.12
N VAL A 32 -39.96 1.64 29.87
CA VAL A 32 -38.51 1.49 30.02
C VAL A 32 -37.89 1.29 28.64
N THR A 33 -37.07 2.23 28.20
CA THR A 33 -36.35 2.18 26.93
C THR A 33 -34.87 1.92 27.13
N PHE A 34 -34.28 1.09 26.26
CA PHE A 34 -32.87 0.74 26.31
C PHE A 34 -32.36 0.26 24.94
N PRO A 35 -31.06 0.38 24.63
CA PRO A 35 -30.49 -0.12 23.37
C PRO A 35 -30.69 -1.62 23.20
N ALA A 36 -31.07 -2.06 22.00
CA ALA A 36 -31.24 -3.48 21.67
C ALA A 36 -29.91 -4.26 21.77
N VAL A 37 -28.80 -3.56 21.47
CA VAL A 37 -27.42 -4.07 21.57
C VAL A 37 -26.64 -3.17 22.53
N ILE A 38 -26.13 -3.76 23.60
CA ILE A 38 -25.36 -3.08 24.64
C ILE A 38 -23.92 -3.60 24.58
N ARG A 39 -22.96 -2.68 24.62
CA ARG A 39 -21.54 -3.04 24.69
C ARG A 39 -21.27 -3.77 26.01
N SER A 40 -20.77 -4.99 25.91
CA SER A 40 -20.38 -5.78 27.07
C SER A 40 -19.30 -5.08 27.88
N GLY A 41 -19.42 -5.10 29.21
CA GLY A 41 -18.50 -4.45 30.13
C GLY A 41 -18.54 -2.92 30.16
N SER A 42 -19.43 -2.27 29.40
CA SER A 42 -19.56 -0.80 29.39
C SER A 42 -20.58 -0.28 30.40
N GLU A 43 -20.44 0.98 30.78
CA GLU A 43 -21.51 1.72 31.44
C GLU A 43 -22.61 2.03 30.41
N ALA A 44 -23.71 1.28 30.52
CA ALA A 44 -24.87 1.40 29.65
C ALA A 44 -25.94 2.28 30.30
N LYS A 45 -26.85 2.83 29.49
CA LYS A 45 -27.93 3.69 29.96
C LYS A 45 -29.27 3.13 29.54
N LEU A 46 -30.20 3.07 30.48
CA LEU A 46 -31.62 2.82 30.25
C LEU A 46 -32.44 4.01 30.75
N CYS A 47 -33.60 4.24 30.17
CA CYS A 47 -34.48 5.34 30.56
C CYS A 47 -35.82 4.77 31.01
N ALA A 48 -36.30 5.18 32.18
CA ALA A 48 -37.57 4.75 32.73
C ALA A 48 -38.49 5.96 32.94
N SER A 49 -39.74 5.75 32.55
CA SER A 49 -40.85 6.68 32.75
C SER A 49 -41.92 5.98 33.58
N LEU A 50 -42.37 6.60 34.66
CA LEU A 50 -43.50 6.15 35.46
C LEU A 50 -44.59 7.23 35.40
N LEU A 51 -45.79 6.82 35.01
CA LEU A 51 -46.95 7.68 34.76
C LEU A 51 -48.11 7.22 35.65
N ASN A 52 -48.86 8.18 36.19
CA ASN A 52 -50.02 7.97 37.05
C ASN A 52 -49.81 6.98 38.22
N PRO A 53 -48.77 7.10 39.07
CA PRO A 53 -48.65 6.27 40.26
C PRO A 53 -49.80 6.57 41.22
N ASN A 54 -50.62 5.56 41.51
CA ASN A 54 -51.74 5.65 42.45
C ASN A 54 -51.37 5.21 43.88
N GLU A 55 -50.18 4.63 44.04
CA GLU A 55 -49.59 4.20 45.30
C GLU A 55 -48.06 4.27 45.21
N SER A 56 -47.38 4.00 46.32
CA SER A 56 -45.92 3.87 46.35
C SER A 56 -45.51 2.61 45.58
N LEU A 57 -44.87 2.80 44.42
CA LEU A 57 -44.46 1.73 43.51
C LEU A 57 -42.94 1.54 43.57
N VAL A 58 -42.51 0.28 43.47
CA VAL A 58 -41.11 -0.11 43.35
C VAL A 58 -40.92 -0.73 41.97
N MET A 59 -40.08 -0.10 41.15
CA MET A 59 -39.66 -0.60 39.84
C MET A 59 -38.31 -1.29 39.99
N ASN A 60 -38.31 -2.61 39.79
CA ASN A 60 -37.10 -3.41 39.73
C ASN A 60 -36.81 -3.78 38.27
N ILE A 61 -35.60 -3.52 37.79
CA ILE A 61 -35.14 -3.92 36.46
C ILE A 61 -34.05 -4.97 36.63
N TYR A 62 -34.26 -6.16 36.06
CA TYR A 62 -33.35 -7.28 36.11
C TYR A 62 -32.81 -7.61 34.73
N LEU A 63 -31.56 -8.07 34.70
CA LEU A 63 -30.97 -8.73 33.57
C LEU A 63 -30.95 -10.24 33.84
N ASN A 64 -31.72 -10.98 33.05
CA ASN A 64 -31.89 -12.41 33.18
C ASN A 64 -31.05 -13.14 32.13
N GLN A 65 -30.19 -14.03 32.59
CA GLN A 65 -29.44 -14.98 31.77
C GLN A 65 -29.74 -16.40 32.27
N GLU A 66 -30.45 -17.18 31.47
CA GLU A 66 -30.89 -18.55 31.80
C GLU A 66 -31.58 -18.64 33.17
N ASN A 67 -30.84 -18.95 34.23
CA ASN A 67 -31.32 -19.11 35.61
C ASN A 67 -30.78 -18.06 36.60
N GLN A 68 -30.00 -17.08 36.14
CA GLN A 68 -29.47 -16.00 36.98
C GLN A 68 -30.17 -14.67 36.66
N SER A 69 -30.74 -14.03 37.68
CA SER A 69 -31.34 -12.69 37.60
C SER A 69 -30.47 -11.70 38.35
N THR A 70 -29.93 -10.71 37.63
CA THR A 70 -29.11 -9.64 38.20
C THR A 70 -29.96 -8.38 38.31
N LEU A 71 -30.18 -7.86 39.52
CA LEU A 71 -30.88 -6.58 39.71
C LEU A 71 -29.98 -5.43 39.23
N LEU A 72 -30.39 -4.72 38.19
CA LEU A 72 -29.69 -3.56 37.63
C LEU A 72 -30.12 -2.25 38.28
N LEU A 73 -31.43 -2.09 38.50
CA LEU A 73 -32.03 -0.89 39.05
C LEU A 73 -33.17 -1.24 39.99
N GLN A 74 -33.26 -0.52 41.10
CA GLN A 74 -34.44 -0.48 41.95
C GLN A 74 -34.79 0.99 42.23
N GLU A 75 -35.92 1.44 41.73
CA GLU A 75 -36.41 2.80 41.93
C GLU A 75 -37.75 2.76 42.65
N LYS A 76 -37.87 3.51 43.74
CA LYS A 76 -39.13 3.67 44.48
C LYS A 76 -39.68 5.06 44.21
N ALA A 77 -40.90 5.14 43.69
CA ALA A 77 -41.54 6.40 43.34
C ALA A 77 -43.00 6.43 43.76
N GLU A 78 -43.41 7.60 44.27
CA GLU A 78 -44.80 7.94 44.62
C GLU A 78 -45.38 8.99 43.65
N GLN A 79 -44.54 9.54 42.78
CA GLN A 79 -44.88 10.59 41.82
C GLN A 79 -44.34 10.20 40.43
N GLU A 80 -44.93 10.80 39.41
CA GLU A 80 -44.50 10.62 38.02
C GLU A 80 -43.06 11.08 37.85
N PHE A 81 -42.30 10.36 37.03
CA PHE A 81 -40.93 10.73 36.71
C PHE A 81 -40.51 10.23 35.33
N HIS A 82 -39.52 10.93 34.77
CA HIS A 82 -38.77 10.56 33.58
C HIS A 82 -37.29 10.64 33.91
N ARG A 83 -36.60 9.51 34.00
CA ARG A 83 -35.19 9.44 34.43
C ARG A 83 -34.43 8.39 33.65
N CYS A 84 -33.18 8.67 33.31
CA CYS A 84 -32.26 7.65 32.81
C CYS A 84 -31.23 7.25 33.86
N PHE A 85 -30.89 5.96 33.88
CA PHE A 85 -30.04 5.33 34.85
C PHE A 85 -28.87 4.68 34.14
N ASN A 86 -27.66 4.95 34.63
CA ASN A 86 -26.46 4.23 34.22
C ASN A 86 -26.36 2.91 34.98
N PHE A 87 -25.94 1.86 34.31
CA PHE A 87 -25.64 0.57 34.92
C PHE A 87 -24.43 -0.07 34.23
N GLN A 88 -23.71 -0.91 34.96
CA GLN A 88 -22.57 -1.63 34.38
C GLN A 88 -23.05 -2.91 33.70
N ALA A 89 -22.90 -2.99 32.37
CA ALA A 89 -23.21 -4.19 31.62
C ALA A 89 -22.20 -5.31 31.94
N PRO A 90 -22.62 -6.57 32.12
CA PRO A 90 -21.70 -7.64 32.45
C PRO A 90 -20.75 -7.95 31.29
N LEU A 91 -19.56 -8.44 31.65
CA LEU A 91 -18.55 -8.88 30.68
C LEU A 91 -18.92 -10.28 30.16
N VAL A 92 -19.08 -10.45 28.86
CA VAL A 92 -19.36 -11.72 28.19
C VAL A 92 -18.24 -12.07 27.22
N GLU A 93 -17.89 -13.37 27.13
CA GLU A 93 -16.81 -13.83 26.25
C GLU A 93 -17.21 -13.81 24.78
N ALA A 94 -18.47 -14.13 24.49
CA ALA A 94 -19.09 -14.12 23.17
C ALA A 94 -20.40 -13.33 23.20
N GLU A 95 -20.97 -13.08 22.02
CA GLU A 95 -22.28 -12.44 21.89
C GLU A 95 -23.33 -13.23 22.69
N SER A 96 -24.02 -12.55 23.61
CA SER A 96 -24.98 -13.17 24.53
C SER A 96 -26.32 -12.45 24.41
N VAL A 97 -27.36 -13.17 24.01
CA VAL A 97 -28.73 -12.67 24.05
C VAL A 97 -29.33 -13.03 25.41
N GLN A 98 -29.69 -11.99 26.16
CA GLN A 98 -30.27 -12.07 27.50
C GLN A 98 -31.66 -11.42 27.50
N THR A 99 -32.33 -11.40 28.64
CA THR A 99 -33.67 -10.79 28.76
C THR A 99 -33.67 -9.71 29.82
N MET A 100 -34.09 -8.51 29.45
CA MET A 100 -34.34 -7.40 30.36
C MET A 100 -35.76 -7.53 30.92
N LYS A 101 -35.87 -7.75 32.23
CA LYS A 101 -37.14 -7.92 32.95
C LYS A 101 -37.42 -6.70 33.81
N VAL A 102 -38.56 -6.05 33.60
CA VAL A 102 -39.05 -4.93 34.39
C VAL A 102 -40.21 -5.41 35.26
N GLU A 103 -40.09 -5.29 36.58
CA GLU A 103 -41.12 -5.62 37.55
C GLU A 103 -41.54 -4.34 38.30
N LEU A 104 -42.81 -3.96 38.19
CA LEU A 104 -43.38 -2.81 38.88
C LEU A 104 -44.35 -3.32 39.95
N GLN A 105 -44.05 -3.06 41.23
CA GLN A 105 -44.78 -3.61 42.36
C GLN A 105 -45.16 -2.53 43.38
N GLY A 106 -46.43 -2.45 43.72
CA GLY A 106 -46.98 -1.69 44.84
C GLY A 106 -47.75 -2.59 45.81
N LYS A 107 -48.61 -1.99 46.63
CA LYS A 107 -49.44 -2.71 47.60
C LYS A 107 -50.58 -3.46 46.93
N ASN A 108 -51.20 -2.86 45.91
CA ASN A 108 -52.35 -3.41 45.19
C ASN A 108 -52.09 -3.62 43.69
N PHE A 109 -50.92 -3.20 43.18
CA PHE A 109 -50.53 -3.34 41.78
C PHE A 109 -49.25 -4.18 41.62
N LYS A 110 -49.24 -5.08 40.64
CA LYS A 110 -48.02 -5.80 40.21
C LYS A 110 -48.06 -6.04 38.71
N MET A 111 -46.99 -5.65 38.01
CA MET A 111 -46.83 -5.87 36.57
C MET A 111 -45.41 -6.33 36.25
N THR A 112 -45.25 -7.10 35.18
CA THR A 112 -43.95 -7.58 34.72
C THR A 112 -43.88 -7.59 33.20
N GLU A 113 -42.82 -7.02 32.62
CA GLU A 113 -42.54 -7.02 31.19
C GLU A 113 -41.12 -7.51 30.91
N GLU A 114 -40.95 -8.31 29.85
CA GLU A 114 -39.67 -8.92 29.48
C GLU A 114 -39.34 -8.67 28.01
N ARG A 115 -38.08 -8.32 27.70
CA ARG A 115 -37.61 -7.99 26.34
C ARG A 115 -36.18 -8.47 26.14
N LYS A 116 -35.87 -9.10 25.01
CA LYS A 116 -34.50 -9.55 24.68
C LYS A 116 -33.53 -8.38 24.59
N VAL A 117 -32.27 -8.58 24.94
CA VAL A 117 -31.18 -7.61 24.80
C VAL A 117 -29.90 -8.37 24.47
N MET A 118 -29.09 -7.86 23.52
CA MET A 118 -27.81 -8.47 23.19
C MET A 118 -26.68 -7.74 23.90
N LEU A 119 -25.84 -8.50 24.61
CA LEU A 119 -24.54 -8.04 25.08
C LEU A 119 -23.49 -8.42 24.05
N ARG A 120 -22.82 -7.41 23.49
CA ARG A 120 -21.84 -7.58 22.42
C ARG A 120 -20.48 -7.02 22.82
N ARG A 121 -19.43 -7.81 22.67
CA ARG A 121 -18.06 -7.36 22.94
C ARG A 121 -17.51 -6.61 21.73
N TYR A 122 -17.11 -5.36 21.91
CA TYR A 122 -16.40 -4.59 20.90
C TYR A 122 -14.89 -4.65 21.15
N TYR A 123 -14.16 -5.08 20.14
CA TYR A 123 -12.70 -5.10 20.15
C TYR A 123 -12.12 -3.69 19.93
N PRO A 124 -10.87 -3.43 20.35
CA PRO A 124 -10.16 -2.20 20.04
C PRO A 124 -10.19 -1.86 18.54
N LEU A 125 -10.29 -0.59 18.19
CA LEU A 125 -10.13 -0.16 16.80
C LEU A 125 -8.64 -0.16 16.48
N THR A 126 -8.22 -0.83 15.41
CA THR A 126 -6.81 -0.92 15.03
C THR A 126 -6.67 -0.64 13.54
N PHE A 127 -5.73 0.22 13.16
CA PHE A 127 -5.40 0.48 11.77
C PHE A 127 -3.89 0.46 11.54
N ILE A 128 -3.50 0.20 10.30
CA ILE A 128 -2.11 0.21 9.84
C ILE A 128 -1.96 1.34 8.82
N GLN A 129 -1.02 2.26 9.05
CA GLN A 129 -0.67 3.34 8.13
C GLN A 129 0.69 3.02 7.49
N THR A 130 0.78 3.09 6.17
CA THR A 130 2.06 3.09 5.44
C THR A 130 2.44 4.52 5.05
N ASP A 131 3.73 4.80 4.81
CA ASP A 131 4.18 6.14 4.38
C ASP A 131 3.62 6.52 3.01
N LYS A 132 3.54 5.54 2.12
CA LYS A 132 2.90 5.68 0.82
C LYS A 132 2.14 4.41 0.42
N PRO A 133 1.20 4.50 -0.54
CA PRO A 133 0.41 3.34 -1.00
C PRO A 133 1.11 2.48 -2.06
N ILE A 134 2.15 3.02 -2.71
CA ILE A 134 2.92 2.35 -3.78
C ILE A 134 4.42 2.46 -3.54
N TYR A 135 5.15 1.41 -3.93
CA TYR A 135 6.61 1.34 -3.81
C TYR A 135 7.24 0.79 -5.08
N ILE A 136 8.43 1.29 -5.40
CA ILE A 136 9.32 0.68 -6.38
C ILE A 136 10.12 -0.42 -5.66
N PRO A 137 10.41 -1.58 -6.30
CA PRO A 137 11.39 -2.53 -5.80
C PRO A 137 12.67 -1.84 -5.29
N GLY A 138 13.18 -2.26 -4.13
CA GLY A 138 14.36 -1.64 -3.48
C GLY A 138 14.05 -0.53 -2.49
N GLN A 139 12.81 -0.02 -2.46
CA GLN A 139 12.41 0.99 -1.48
C GLN A 139 12.14 0.38 -0.09
N THR A 140 12.24 1.21 0.94
CA THR A 140 11.86 0.83 2.31
C THR A 140 10.40 1.17 2.55
N VAL A 141 9.64 0.18 3.00
CA VAL A 141 8.25 0.34 3.45
C VAL A 141 8.27 0.77 4.90
N PHE A 142 7.78 1.96 5.20
CA PHE A 142 7.60 2.41 6.57
C PHE A 142 6.14 2.30 6.97
N PHE A 143 5.87 1.75 8.15
CA PHE A 143 4.50 1.59 8.60
C PHE A 143 4.33 1.75 10.11
N ARG A 144 3.11 2.13 10.50
CA ARG A 144 2.69 2.33 11.89
C ARG A 144 1.44 1.50 12.17
N VAL A 145 1.37 0.90 13.36
CA VAL A 145 0.17 0.20 13.86
C VAL A 145 -0.31 0.90 15.12
N ILE A 146 -1.59 1.29 15.13
CA ILE A 146 -2.21 2.06 16.21
C ILE A 146 -3.47 1.33 16.64
N SER A 147 -3.65 1.17 17.96
CA SER A 147 -4.86 0.60 18.57
C SER A 147 -5.50 1.60 19.53
N MET A 148 -6.82 1.66 19.53
CA MET A 148 -7.62 2.59 20.33
C MET A 148 -8.96 1.98 20.73
N ASP A 149 -9.70 2.61 21.63
CA ASP A 149 -11.06 2.20 21.97
C ASP A 149 -12.13 2.83 21.07
N ALA A 150 -13.41 2.56 21.34
CA ALA A 150 -14.53 3.11 20.58
C ALA A 150 -14.74 4.64 20.75
N ASN A 151 -14.03 5.27 21.69
CA ASN A 151 -13.98 6.72 21.88
C ASN A 151 -12.71 7.33 21.27
N PHE A 152 -11.95 6.55 20.49
CA PHE A 152 -10.67 6.90 19.91
C PHE A 152 -9.57 7.19 20.94
N VAL A 153 -9.71 6.72 22.19
CA VAL A 153 -8.65 6.81 23.21
C VAL A 153 -7.60 5.74 22.92
N PRO A 154 -6.32 6.10 22.77
CA PRO A 154 -5.26 5.17 22.40
C PRO A 154 -5.01 4.13 23.51
N LEU A 155 -4.58 2.94 23.10
CA LEU A 155 -4.27 1.83 23.99
C LEU A 155 -2.83 1.36 23.77
N ASP A 156 -2.11 1.08 24.86
CA ASP A 156 -0.85 0.36 24.74
C ASP A 156 -1.14 -1.11 24.42
N GLN A 157 -0.86 -1.50 23.18
CA GLN A 157 -1.19 -2.81 22.65
C GLN A 157 0.08 -3.61 22.39
N THR A 158 0.07 -4.86 22.86
CA THR A 158 1.05 -5.87 22.42
C THR A 158 0.43 -6.64 21.27
N TYR A 159 1.15 -6.71 20.15
CA TYR A 159 0.78 -7.48 18.98
C TYR A 159 1.56 -8.79 19.01
N ASP A 160 0.86 -9.91 19.05
CA ASP A 160 1.48 -11.24 19.15
C ASP A 160 2.39 -11.50 17.94
N THR A 161 1.93 -11.08 16.76
CA THR A 161 2.71 -11.15 15.54
C THR A 161 2.30 -10.02 14.58
N VAL A 162 3.28 -9.37 13.97
CA VAL A 162 3.11 -8.51 12.80
C VAL A 162 3.86 -9.16 11.64
N VAL A 163 3.22 -9.29 10.49
CA VAL A 163 3.73 -10.00 9.31
C VAL A 163 3.64 -9.10 8.09
N LEU A 164 4.67 -9.14 7.24
CA LEU A 164 4.65 -8.61 5.89
C LEU A 164 4.70 -9.78 4.90
N GLU A 165 3.70 -9.84 4.03
CA GLU A 165 3.59 -10.83 2.96
C GLU A 165 3.78 -10.18 1.58
N ASP A 166 4.46 -10.90 0.68
CA ASP A 166 4.62 -10.52 -0.73
C ASP A 166 3.36 -10.82 -1.58
N SER A 167 3.45 -10.58 -2.89
CA SER A 167 2.35 -10.84 -3.84
C SER A 167 2.00 -12.30 -4.07
N GLN A 168 2.70 -13.24 -3.42
CA GLN A 168 2.45 -14.69 -3.44
C GLN A 168 2.15 -15.24 -2.04
N ASP A 169 1.80 -14.37 -1.09
CA ASP A 169 1.53 -14.68 0.31
C ASP A 169 2.74 -15.32 1.03
N ASN A 170 3.98 -15.14 0.54
CA ASN A 170 5.18 -15.54 1.27
C ASN A 170 5.50 -14.50 2.34
N ARG A 171 5.83 -14.93 3.56
CA ARG A 171 6.23 -14.03 4.64
C ARG A 171 7.67 -13.57 4.46
N ILE A 172 7.85 -12.27 4.20
CA ILE A 172 9.16 -11.63 4.03
C ILE A 172 9.64 -10.88 5.28
N GLY A 173 8.71 -10.49 6.16
CA GLY A 173 9.01 -9.85 7.43
C GLY A 173 8.09 -10.36 8.54
N GLN A 174 8.64 -10.52 9.75
CA GLN A 174 7.88 -10.90 10.92
C GLN A 174 8.46 -10.24 12.17
N TRP A 175 7.58 -9.71 13.03
CA TRP A 175 7.90 -9.18 14.35
C TRP A 175 6.97 -9.82 15.36
N THR A 176 7.52 -10.49 16.37
CA THR A 176 6.74 -11.23 17.38
C THR A 176 6.78 -10.54 18.73
N ASN A 177 5.65 -10.54 19.45
CA ASN A 177 5.52 -9.93 20.78
C ASN A 177 6.02 -8.48 20.83
N VAL A 178 5.64 -7.69 19.82
CA VAL A 178 6.00 -6.27 19.75
C VAL A 178 4.91 -5.41 20.37
N SER A 179 5.30 -4.54 21.27
CA SER A 179 4.40 -3.59 21.93
C SER A 179 4.54 -2.20 21.32
N SER A 180 3.45 -1.45 21.29
CA SER A 180 3.50 -0.02 20.98
C SER A 180 4.29 0.75 22.04
N THR A 181 5.17 1.66 21.63
CA THR A 181 5.86 2.56 22.55
C THR A 181 5.11 3.89 22.57
N ARG A 182 4.50 4.25 23.70
CA ARG A 182 3.60 5.41 23.80
C ARG A 182 2.51 5.38 22.71
N TRP A 183 1.74 4.29 22.66
CA TRP A 183 0.60 4.07 21.73
C TRP A 183 0.89 3.84 20.24
N ILE A 184 2.09 4.14 19.72
CA ILE A 184 2.43 3.92 18.31
C ILE A 184 3.49 2.82 18.18
N LEU A 185 3.19 1.77 17.40
CA LEU A 185 4.20 0.82 16.94
C LEU A 185 4.69 1.28 15.56
N GLN A 186 5.92 1.75 15.45
CA GLN A 186 6.54 2.15 14.18
C GLN A 186 7.59 1.12 13.76
N LEU A 187 7.46 0.57 12.56
CA LEU A 187 8.34 -0.46 12.00
C LEU A 187 8.67 -0.13 10.53
N SER A 188 9.67 -0.81 9.99
CA SER A 188 10.04 -0.67 8.58
C SER A 188 10.59 -1.97 8.00
N HIS A 189 10.51 -2.10 6.69
CA HIS A 189 11.06 -3.24 5.94
C HIS A 189 11.63 -2.79 4.60
N GLU A 190 12.89 -3.12 4.34
CA GLU A 190 13.54 -2.85 3.05
C GLU A 190 13.16 -3.93 2.03
N LEU A 191 12.49 -3.53 0.94
CA LEU A 191 12.17 -4.43 -0.16
C LEU A 191 13.42 -4.71 -0.97
N ASN A 192 13.57 -5.91 -1.52
CA ASN A 192 14.68 -6.17 -2.44
C ASN A 192 14.53 -5.36 -3.75
N PRO A 193 15.63 -4.90 -4.39
CA PRO A 193 15.59 -4.20 -5.68
C PRO A 193 14.96 -4.99 -6.83
N GLU A 194 14.87 -6.31 -6.68
CA GLU A 194 14.17 -7.23 -7.61
C GLU A 194 12.90 -7.81 -6.96
N ALA A 195 12.24 -7.03 -6.11
CA ALA A 195 10.97 -7.43 -5.51
C ALA A 195 9.95 -7.73 -6.61
N ARG A 196 9.21 -8.82 -6.43
CA ARG A 196 8.15 -9.18 -7.35
C ARG A 196 7.07 -8.10 -7.31
N GLN A 197 6.68 -7.58 -8.46
CA GLN A 197 5.61 -6.59 -8.52
C GLN A 197 4.26 -7.22 -8.14
N GLY A 198 3.35 -6.44 -7.57
CA GLY A 198 2.00 -6.86 -7.16
C GLY A 198 1.57 -6.33 -5.80
N LEU A 199 0.47 -6.89 -5.26
CA LEU A 199 -0.13 -6.47 -3.99
C LEU A 199 0.55 -7.15 -2.80
N TYR A 200 1.11 -6.35 -1.89
CA TYR A 200 1.71 -6.78 -0.64
C TYR A 200 0.73 -6.52 0.52
N LYS A 201 0.84 -7.31 1.59
CA LYS A 201 -0.08 -7.24 2.74
C LYS A 201 0.69 -7.14 4.05
N LEU A 202 0.40 -6.10 4.83
CA LEU A 202 0.74 -6.02 6.24
C LEU A 202 -0.39 -6.65 7.05
N LYS A 203 -0.06 -7.51 8.02
CA LYS A 203 -1.01 -8.13 8.93
C LYS A 203 -0.53 -7.99 10.37
N ALA A 204 -1.38 -7.50 11.27
CA ALA A 204 -1.12 -7.42 12.70
C ALA A 204 -2.12 -8.29 13.47
N TYR A 205 -1.60 -9.17 14.33
CA TYR A 205 -2.38 -10.12 15.11
C TYR A 205 -2.47 -9.68 16.58
N ILE A 206 -3.69 -9.71 17.12
CA ILE A 206 -4.02 -9.48 18.54
C ILE A 206 -4.90 -10.64 19.00
N GLY A 207 -4.31 -11.65 19.63
CA GLY A 207 -4.91 -12.95 19.84
C GLY A 207 -5.29 -13.60 18.50
N GLU A 208 -6.54 -14.02 18.37
CA GLU A 208 -7.08 -14.61 17.15
C GLU A 208 -7.45 -13.57 16.08
N ARG A 209 -7.44 -12.27 16.42
CA ARG A 209 -7.86 -11.21 15.50
C ARG A 209 -6.71 -10.78 14.61
N MET A 210 -6.99 -10.66 13.31
CA MET A 210 -6.05 -10.20 12.29
C MET A 210 -6.55 -8.88 11.69
N ILE A 211 -5.68 -7.88 11.64
CA ILE A 211 -5.90 -6.59 10.97
C ILE A 211 -4.96 -6.52 9.78
N SER A 212 -5.47 -6.17 8.58
CA SER A 212 -4.65 -6.12 7.37
C SER A 212 -4.72 -4.76 6.67
N ASN A 213 -3.60 -4.36 6.07
CA ASN A 213 -3.51 -3.24 5.13
C ASN A 213 -2.66 -3.63 3.92
N GLY A 214 -3.17 -3.39 2.71
CA GLY A 214 -2.49 -3.71 1.47
C GLY A 214 -1.83 -2.48 0.84
N PHE A 215 -0.69 -2.68 0.20
CA PHE A 215 0.00 -1.68 -0.62
C PHE A 215 0.58 -2.35 -1.87
N GLU A 216 0.84 -1.60 -2.93
CA GLU A 216 1.29 -2.17 -4.21
C GLU A 216 2.79 -1.92 -4.44
N VAL A 217 3.49 -2.91 -4.99
CA VAL A 217 4.87 -2.79 -5.45
C VAL A 217 4.87 -2.85 -6.98
N LYS A 218 5.27 -1.78 -7.66
CA LYS A 218 5.34 -1.72 -9.13
C LYS A 218 6.43 -0.76 -9.59
N ASN A 219 6.97 -0.97 -10.78
CA ASN A 219 7.86 0.01 -11.40
C ASN A 219 7.03 1.18 -11.94
N TYR A 220 7.29 2.40 -11.46
CA TYR A 220 6.63 3.62 -11.92
C TYR A 220 7.62 4.77 -12.04
N VAL A 221 7.23 5.79 -12.82
CA VAL A 221 7.93 7.08 -12.89
C VAL A 221 6.97 8.12 -12.32
N LEU A 222 7.48 9.00 -11.46
CA LEU A 222 6.68 10.05 -10.86
C LEU A 222 6.15 11.01 -11.94
N PRO A 223 4.83 11.28 -11.98
CA PRO A 223 4.27 12.23 -12.91
C PRO A 223 4.71 13.66 -12.57
N LYS A 224 4.98 14.48 -13.60
CA LYS A 224 5.40 15.88 -13.43
C LYS A 224 4.24 16.85 -13.24
N PHE A 225 3.05 16.43 -13.62
CA PHE A 225 1.82 17.20 -13.56
C PHE A 225 0.66 16.30 -13.17
N ASP A 226 -0.40 16.90 -12.63
CA ASP A 226 -1.68 16.25 -12.37
C ASP A 226 -2.72 16.73 -13.37
N VAL A 227 -3.71 15.88 -13.62
CA VAL A 227 -4.88 16.19 -14.45
C VAL A 227 -6.12 16.04 -13.59
N THR A 228 -6.85 17.15 -13.48
CA THR A 228 -8.13 17.22 -12.78
C THR A 228 -9.26 17.35 -13.79
N ILE A 229 -10.33 16.60 -13.57
CA ILE A 229 -11.56 16.66 -14.37
C ILE A 229 -12.62 17.31 -13.49
N LYS A 230 -13.27 18.34 -14.01
CA LYS A 230 -14.46 18.96 -13.40
C LYS A 230 -15.66 18.56 -14.23
N GLN A 231 -16.37 17.57 -13.71
CA GLN A 231 -17.60 17.02 -14.26
C GLN A 231 -18.73 17.11 -13.22
N PRO A 232 -20.00 17.10 -13.65
CA PRO A 232 -21.10 16.87 -12.72
C PRO A 232 -21.03 15.45 -12.14
N GLU A 233 -21.27 15.29 -10.84
CA GLU A 233 -21.37 13.96 -10.19
C GLU A 233 -22.56 13.15 -10.77
N THR A 234 -23.65 13.84 -11.12
CA THR A 234 -24.87 13.25 -11.67
C THR A 234 -25.42 14.09 -12.81
N GLN A 235 -25.85 13.43 -13.89
CA GLN A 235 -26.37 14.04 -15.10
C GLN A 235 -27.78 13.52 -15.41
N SER A 236 -28.73 14.42 -15.60
CA SER A 236 -30.06 14.05 -16.10
C SER A 236 -30.02 13.76 -17.60
N ILE A 237 -30.73 12.73 -18.04
CA ILE A 237 -30.90 12.42 -19.47
C ILE A 237 -31.67 13.50 -20.24
N GLY A 238 -32.38 14.40 -19.54
CA GLY A 238 -33.14 15.49 -20.14
C GLY A 238 -32.31 16.68 -20.57
N ASP A 239 -31.10 16.81 -20.02
CA ASP A 239 -30.18 17.85 -20.41
C ASP A 239 -29.48 17.44 -21.71
N ASN A 240 -29.48 18.33 -22.71
CA ASN A 240 -28.94 18.01 -24.04
C ASN A 240 -27.41 18.01 -24.09
N GLU A 241 -26.74 18.54 -23.07
CA GLU A 241 -25.31 18.82 -23.08
C GLU A 241 -24.64 18.44 -21.74
N ILE A 242 -23.51 17.74 -21.82
CA ILE A 242 -22.61 17.47 -20.70
C ILE A 242 -21.41 18.41 -20.82
N LYS A 243 -21.14 19.19 -19.78
CA LYS A 243 -19.98 20.08 -19.70
C LYS A 243 -18.89 19.44 -18.85
N ILE A 244 -17.70 19.28 -19.42
CA ILE A 244 -16.52 18.72 -18.77
C ILE A 244 -15.38 19.71 -18.94
N GLU A 245 -14.76 20.16 -17.85
CA GLU A 245 -13.54 20.97 -17.89
C GLU A 245 -12.36 20.13 -17.41
N VAL A 246 -11.32 20.02 -18.23
CA VAL A 246 -10.08 19.33 -17.89
C VAL A 246 -9.01 20.36 -17.62
N CYS A 247 -8.40 20.30 -16.45
CA CYS A 247 -7.32 21.19 -16.04
C CYS A 247 -6.05 20.40 -15.71
N GLY A 248 -4.92 20.81 -16.27
CA GLY A 248 -3.60 20.28 -15.97
C GLY A 248 -2.75 21.30 -15.23
N LYS A 249 -2.02 20.84 -14.21
CA LYS A 249 -1.06 21.66 -13.46
C LYS A 249 0.17 20.85 -13.12
N TYR A 250 1.34 21.48 -13.21
CA TYR A 250 2.56 20.89 -12.68
C TYR A 250 2.46 20.68 -11.17
N THR A 251 3.21 19.72 -10.63
CA THR A 251 3.20 19.41 -9.18
C THR A 251 3.67 20.57 -8.31
N TYR A 252 4.40 21.55 -8.86
CA TYR A 252 4.77 22.81 -8.20
C TYR A 252 3.77 23.96 -8.43
N GLY A 253 2.61 23.69 -9.04
CA GLY A 253 1.44 24.57 -9.07
C GLY A 253 1.21 25.42 -10.32
N GLN A 254 2.16 25.47 -11.27
CA GLN A 254 1.99 26.25 -12.51
C GLN A 254 1.01 25.57 -13.49
N PRO A 255 0.28 26.35 -14.31
CA PRO A 255 -0.62 25.80 -15.32
C PRO A 255 0.16 25.03 -16.39
N LEU A 256 -0.40 23.91 -16.84
CA LEU A 256 0.19 23.07 -17.88
C LEU A 256 -0.25 23.55 -19.27
N PRO A 257 0.67 24.08 -20.11
CA PRO A 257 0.38 24.31 -21.53
C PRO A 257 0.38 22.97 -22.28
N GLY A 258 -0.62 22.78 -23.14
CA GLY A 258 -0.80 21.49 -23.81
C GLY A 258 -2.12 21.35 -24.55
N ASN A 259 -2.40 20.12 -24.95
CA ASN A 259 -3.66 19.72 -25.58
C ASN A 259 -4.36 18.68 -24.72
N ALA A 260 -5.67 18.86 -24.50
CA ALA A 260 -6.50 17.88 -23.83
C ALA A 260 -7.39 17.15 -24.85
N TRP A 261 -7.41 15.83 -24.77
CA TRP A 261 -8.32 14.93 -25.48
C TRP A 261 -9.26 14.32 -24.44
N VAL A 262 -10.57 14.34 -24.65
CA VAL A 262 -11.56 13.75 -23.76
C VAL A 262 -12.44 12.79 -24.55
N GLU A 263 -12.69 11.62 -23.99
CA GLU A 263 -13.63 10.61 -24.47
C GLU A 263 -14.64 10.28 -23.37
N VAL A 264 -15.92 10.25 -23.72
CA VAL A 264 -16.99 9.88 -22.82
C VAL A 264 -17.65 8.63 -23.38
N CYS A 265 -17.70 7.56 -22.59
CA CYS A 265 -18.22 6.26 -22.98
C CYS A 265 -19.40 5.83 -22.09
N ARG A 266 -20.34 5.08 -22.67
CA ARG A 266 -21.39 4.36 -21.94
C ARG A 266 -21.26 2.86 -22.21
N ASP A 267 -21.03 2.10 -21.15
CA ASP A 267 -20.74 0.67 -21.23
C ASP A 267 -21.97 -0.20 -20.98
N SER A 268 -21.93 -1.45 -21.46
CA SER A 268 -22.92 -2.47 -21.12
C SER A 268 -22.62 -3.13 -19.76
N PHE A 269 -23.61 -3.80 -19.17
CA PHE A 269 -23.37 -4.60 -17.96
C PHE A 269 -22.50 -5.84 -18.27
N LYS A 270 -21.51 -6.14 -17.41
CA LYS A 270 -20.54 -7.23 -17.63
C LYS A 270 -21.16 -8.63 -17.86
N TYR A 271 -22.38 -8.88 -17.38
CA TYR A 271 -23.07 -10.16 -17.55
C TYR A 271 -23.80 -10.31 -18.90
N VAL A 272 -23.85 -9.24 -19.71
CA VAL A 272 -24.54 -9.23 -21.00
C VAL A 272 -23.54 -9.51 -22.12
N SER A 273 -23.59 -10.71 -22.71
CA SER A 273 -22.67 -11.19 -23.76
C SER A 273 -23.03 -10.66 -25.17
N ILE A 274 -23.30 -9.36 -25.30
CA ILE A 274 -23.57 -8.73 -26.61
C ILE A 274 -22.22 -8.26 -27.18
N PRO A 275 -21.95 -8.38 -28.51
CA PRO A 275 -20.73 -7.84 -29.11
C PRO A 275 -20.61 -6.34 -28.82
N GLU A 276 -19.59 -5.99 -28.04
CA GLU A 276 -19.02 -4.65 -27.78
C GLU A 276 -19.84 -3.44 -28.25
N VAL A 277 -21.04 -3.23 -27.68
CA VAL A 277 -21.74 -1.94 -27.79
C VAL A 277 -21.06 -0.96 -26.86
N HIS A 278 -19.94 -0.40 -27.31
CA HIS A 278 -19.16 0.61 -26.59
C HIS A 278 -19.46 1.98 -27.22
N LEU A 279 -20.44 2.70 -26.67
CA LEU A 279 -20.89 4.00 -27.19
C LEU A 279 -19.98 5.11 -26.65
N CYS A 280 -19.00 5.54 -27.44
CA CYS A 280 -18.03 6.57 -27.06
C CYS A 280 -18.08 7.79 -28.00
N LEU A 281 -17.97 8.99 -27.43
CA LEU A 281 -17.72 10.24 -28.16
C LEU A 281 -16.42 10.87 -27.67
N ASN A 282 -15.60 11.41 -28.57
CA ASN A 282 -14.36 12.09 -28.20
C ASN A 282 -14.25 13.49 -28.81
N LYS A 283 -13.46 14.35 -28.16
CA LYS A 283 -13.13 15.72 -28.58
C LYS A 283 -11.71 16.09 -28.15
N THR A 284 -11.09 17.04 -28.86
CA THR A 284 -9.77 17.60 -28.53
C THR A 284 -9.80 19.11 -28.51
N ALA A 285 -9.10 19.73 -27.55
CA ALA A 285 -8.96 21.18 -27.46
C ALA A 285 -7.60 21.57 -26.88
N GLN A 286 -7.09 22.74 -27.28
CA GLN A 286 -5.88 23.33 -26.71
C GLN A 286 -6.19 23.96 -25.36
N MET A 287 -5.26 23.84 -24.41
CA MET A 287 -5.41 24.37 -23.06
C MET A 287 -5.21 25.90 -23.07
N ASN A 288 -5.98 26.61 -22.25
CA ASN A 288 -5.87 28.05 -22.07
C ASN A 288 -4.68 28.43 -21.16
N GLU A 289 -4.46 29.73 -20.94
CA GLU A 289 -3.38 30.26 -20.08
C GLU A 289 -3.46 29.79 -18.61
N LEU A 290 -4.64 29.36 -18.15
CA LEU A 290 -4.85 28.78 -16.82
C LEU A 290 -4.58 27.26 -16.77
N GLY A 291 -4.19 26.66 -17.90
CA GLY A 291 -3.98 25.23 -18.03
C GLY A 291 -5.28 24.43 -18.03
N CYS A 292 -6.37 24.96 -18.60
CA CYS A 292 -7.67 24.30 -18.65
C CYS A 292 -8.28 24.29 -20.06
N ALA A 293 -9.06 23.26 -20.38
CA ALA A 293 -9.84 23.13 -21.61
C ALA A 293 -11.26 22.64 -21.30
N SER A 294 -12.27 23.31 -21.87
CA SER A 294 -13.68 22.99 -21.67
C SER A 294 -14.27 22.25 -22.87
N PHE A 295 -15.02 21.18 -22.60
CA PHE A 295 -15.65 20.31 -23.59
C PHE A 295 -17.16 20.23 -23.35
N ILE A 296 -17.92 20.21 -24.44
CA ILE A 296 -19.38 20.05 -24.41
C ILE A 296 -19.75 18.84 -25.27
N PHE A 297 -20.38 17.83 -24.69
CA PHE A 297 -20.84 16.62 -25.40
C PHE A 297 -22.37 16.59 -25.47
N ASN A 298 -22.93 16.15 -26.60
CA ASN A 298 -24.38 16.02 -26.75
C ASN A 298 -24.85 14.68 -26.16
N THR A 299 -25.76 14.72 -25.19
CA THR A 299 -26.26 13.54 -24.47
C THR A 299 -27.02 12.57 -25.37
N SER A 300 -27.67 13.07 -26.43
CA SER A 300 -28.50 12.25 -27.33
C SER A 300 -27.73 11.08 -27.96
N ALA A 301 -26.41 11.21 -28.13
CA ALA A 301 -25.57 10.14 -28.65
C ALA A 301 -25.45 8.92 -27.72
N PHE A 302 -25.59 9.11 -26.40
CA PHE A 302 -25.49 8.03 -25.40
C PHE A 302 -26.84 7.42 -25.04
N LEU A 303 -27.93 8.08 -25.41
CA LEU A 303 -29.30 7.73 -25.02
C LEU A 303 -30.06 7.06 -26.16
N ASN A 304 -29.81 7.45 -27.41
CA ASN A 304 -30.58 6.99 -28.56
C ASN A 304 -30.04 5.67 -29.14
N SER A 305 -29.97 4.61 -28.32
CA SER A 305 -29.50 3.28 -28.73
C SER A 305 -30.58 2.21 -28.57
N THR A 306 -30.62 1.23 -29.49
CA THR A 306 -31.52 0.07 -29.39
C THR A 306 -31.22 -0.85 -28.20
N PHE A 307 -30.11 -0.62 -27.49
CA PHE A 307 -29.61 -1.44 -26.39
C PHE A 307 -29.75 -0.75 -25.03
N GLU A 308 -30.61 0.27 -24.92
CA GLU A 308 -30.67 1.11 -23.71
C GLU A 308 -30.88 0.32 -22.41
N ASN A 309 -31.63 -0.79 -22.45
CA ASN A 309 -31.84 -1.66 -21.30
C ASN A 309 -30.56 -2.38 -20.84
N ASP A 310 -29.63 -2.65 -21.76
CA ASP A 310 -28.39 -3.39 -21.50
C ASP A 310 -27.20 -2.49 -21.09
N LEU A 311 -27.35 -1.17 -21.22
CA LEU A 311 -26.34 -0.18 -20.86
C LEU A 311 -26.37 0.21 -19.38
N GLN A 312 -25.22 0.51 -18.80
CA GLN A 312 -25.08 0.99 -17.43
C GLN A 312 -25.69 2.39 -17.26
N ASN A 313 -26.05 2.72 -16.02
CA ASN A 313 -26.54 4.05 -15.62
C ASN A 313 -25.39 4.98 -15.21
N SER A 314 -24.25 4.88 -15.90
CA SER A 314 -23.07 5.69 -15.66
C SER A 314 -22.33 5.95 -16.97
N LEU A 315 -21.72 7.12 -17.09
CA LEU A 315 -20.79 7.46 -18.16
C LEU A 315 -19.37 7.45 -17.60
N LEU A 316 -18.45 6.84 -18.32
CA LEU A 316 -17.02 6.87 -18.04
C LEU A 316 -16.39 8.00 -18.86
N VAL A 317 -15.78 8.97 -18.20
CA VAL A 317 -15.03 10.06 -18.83
C VAL A 317 -13.55 9.70 -18.76
N ASN A 318 -12.91 9.53 -19.90
CA ASN A 318 -11.46 9.36 -20.05
C ASN A 318 -10.86 10.64 -20.63
N THR A 319 -9.72 11.08 -20.14
CA THR A 319 -8.99 12.23 -20.70
C THR A 319 -7.53 11.90 -20.88
N ASN A 320 -6.92 12.41 -21.95
CA ASN A 320 -5.49 12.40 -22.22
C ASN A 320 -5.02 13.84 -22.37
N VAL A 321 -4.13 14.29 -21.48
CA VAL A 321 -3.51 15.61 -21.56
C VAL A 321 -2.08 15.46 -22.03
N THR A 322 -1.74 16.12 -23.13
CA THR A 322 -0.41 16.10 -23.75
C THR A 322 0.30 17.42 -23.45
N GLU A 323 1.43 17.36 -22.75
CA GLU A 323 2.28 18.52 -22.46
C GLU A 323 2.92 19.08 -23.73
N GLU A 324 2.88 20.39 -23.89
CA GLU A 324 3.50 21.07 -25.03
C GLU A 324 5.03 20.96 -24.99
N GLY A 325 5.61 20.40 -26.04
CA GLY A 325 7.06 20.40 -26.28
C GLY A 325 7.83 19.23 -25.66
N THR A 326 7.22 18.39 -24.83
CA THR A 326 7.76 17.07 -24.41
C THR A 326 6.97 15.91 -25.01
N ASP A 327 5.73 16.16 -25.46
CA ASP A 327 4.75 15.17 -25.91
C ASP A 327 4.43 14.08 -24.86
N ILE A 328 4.68 14.37 -23.57
CA ILE A 328 4.30 13.47 -22.47
C ILE A 328 2.78 13.53 -22.31
N VAL A 329 2.14 12.36 -22.31
CA VAL A 329 0.69 12.22 -22.17
C VAL A 329 0.36 11.65 -20.79
N MET A 330 -0.62 12.24 -20.11
CA MET A 330 -1.21 11.69 -18.89
C MET A 330 -2.69 11.40 -19.07
N THR A 331 -3.10 10.22 -18.61
CA THR A 331 -4.48 9.75 -18.70
C THR A 331 -5.18 9.83 -17.35
N LYS A 332 -6.42 10.31 -17.31
CA LYS A 332 -7.26 10.31 -16.10
C LYS A 332 -8.67 9.86 -16.46
N SER A 333 -9.35 9.22 -15.51
CA SER A 333 -10.73 8.77 -15.70
C SER A 333 -11.61 9.15 -14.51
N GLU A 334 -12.85 9.51 -14.80
CA GLU A 334 -13.89 9.84 -13.80
C GLU A 334 -15.24 9.27 -14.25
N THR A 335 -16.16 9.09 -13.31
CA THR A 335 -17.51 8.57 -13.61
C THR A 335 -18.59 9.60 -13.34
N ILE A 336 -19.59 9.66 -14.22
CA ILE A 336 -20.79 10.49 -14.08
C ILE A 336 -21.99 9.55 -13.96
N SER A 337 -22.77 9.69 -12.89
CA SER A 337 -24.00 8.89 -12.72
C SER A 337 -25.12 9.45 -13.60
N LEU A 338 -25.89 8.58 -14.27
CA LEU A 338 -27.03 8.97 -15.09
C LEU A 338 -28.33 8.82 -14.30
N THR A 339 -29.13 9.89 -14.27
CA THR A 339 -30.48 9.85 -13.70
C THR A 339 -31.54 10.05 -14.79
N TYR A 340 -32.63 9.28 -14.68
CA TYR A 340 -33.80 9.39 -15.54
C TYR A 340 -34.80 10.46 -15.05
N GLU A 341 -34.50 11.11 -13.93
CA GLU A 341 -35.23 12.26 -13.41
C GLU A 341 -34.94 13.51 -14.24
N LEU A 342 -35.94 13.99 -15.00
CA LEU A 342 -35.89 15.22 -15.80
C LEU A 342 -36.07 16.49 -14.96
N GLY A 343 -36.65 16.32 -13.78
CA GLY A 343 -37.01 17.38 -12.87
C GLY A 343 -38.02 16.90 -11.85
N LYS A 344 -38.43 17.83 -11.00
CA LYS A 344 -39.34 17.54 -9.90
C LYS A 344 -40.51 18.49 -9.90
N VAL A 345 -41.66 17.93 -9.59
CA VAL A 345 -42.85 18.66 -9.20
C VAL A 345 -42.82 18.75 -7.68
N THR A 346 -43.15 19.91 -7.13
CA THR A 346 -43.20 20.11 -5.67
C THR A 346 -44.37 21.01 -5.31
N PHE A 347 -45.11 20.66 -4.27
CA PHE A 347 -46.15 21.51 -3.70
C PHE A 347 -45.53 22.62 -2.85
N ALA A 348 -45.95 23.86 -3.11
CA ALA A 348 -45.59 25.06 -2.37
C ALA A 348 -46.86 25.77 -1.89
N GLU A 349 -46.81 26.35 -0.69
CA GLU A 349 -47.95 27.08 -0.10
C GLU A 349 -49.25 26.25 -0.02
N LEU A 350 -49.13 24.92 0.05
CA LEU A 350 -50.26 24.03 0.22
C LEU A 350 -50.68 24.01 1.70
N PRO A 351 -51.96 24.23 2.04
CA PRO A 351 -52.43 24.12 3.41
C PRO A 351 -52.41 22.65 3.87
N ASP A 352 -52.16 22.41 5.16
CA ASP A 352 -52.21 21.06 5.73
C ASP A 352 -53.66 20.58 5.98
N LEU A 353 -54.61 21.52 6.08
CA LEU A 353 -56.01 21.32 6.47
C LEU A 353 -56.99 22.12 5.59
N PHE A 354 -58.21 21.63 5.34
CA PHE A 354 -59.25 22.34 4.53
C PHE A 354 -60.70 22.05 4.95
N GLU A 355 -61.68 22.95 4.79
CA GLU A 355 -63.10 22.66 5.07
C GLU A 355 -63.84 22.09 3.85
N HIS A 356 -64.78 21.14 4.02
CA HIS A 356 -65.56 20.61 2.89
C HIS A 356 -66.47 21.70 2.32
N GLY A 357 -66.36 21.97 1.02
CA GLY A 357 -66.98 23.11 0.35
C GLY A 357 -66.14 24.39 0.34
N SER A 358 -65.00 24.42 1.04
CA SER A 358 -64.05 25.54 0.96
C SER A 358 -63.22 25.49 -0.31
N ILE A 359 -62.59 26.63 -0.61
CA ILE A 359 -61.62 26.73 -1.69
C ILE A 359 -60.25 26.39 -1.11
N ILE A 360 -59.58 25.39 -1.69
CA ILE A 360 -58.16 25.13 -1.41
C ILE A 360 -57.35 25.94 -2.41
N GLU A 361 -56.39 26.72 -1.93
CA GLU A 361 -55.42 27.42 -2.74
C GLU A 361 -54.03 26.84 -2.48
N GLY A 362 -53.25 26.69 -3.54
CA GLY A 362 -51.88 26.19 -3.45
C GLY A 362 -51.09 26.51 -4.71
N LYS A 363 -49.79 26.25 -4.64
CA LYS A 363 -48.90 26.40 -5.78
C LYS A 363 -48.21 25.07 -6.05
N ILE A 364 -48.05 24.76 -7.32
CA ILE A 364 -47.20 23.68 -7.78
C ILE A 364 -46.00 24.30 -8.45
N LYS A 365 -44.81 24.02 -7.93
CA LYS A 365 -43.55 24.42 -8.57
C LYS A 365 -43.04 23.24 -9.38
N VAL A 366 -42.79 23.49 -10.66
CA VAL A 366 -42.14 22.55 -11.57
C VAL A 366 -40.78 23.12 -11.92
N ALA A 367 -39.75 22.36 -11.59
CA ALA A 367 -38.37 22.71 -11.92
C ALA A 367 -37.70 21.53 -12.63
N HIS A 368 -36.85 21.83 -13.60
CA HIS A 368 -35.91 20.88 -14.18
C HIS A 368 -34.92 20.39 -13.10
N PHE A 369 -34.21 19.30 -13.39
CA PHE A 369 -33.21 18.72 -12.48
C PHE A 369 -32.14 19.73 -12.03
N ASN A 370 -31.72 20.64 -12.93
CA ASN A 370 -30.79 21.74 -12.64
C ASN A 370 -31.40 22.90 -11.80
N GLY A 371 -32.66 22.79 -11.39
CA GLY A 371 -33.38 23.80 -10.59
C GLY A 371 -34.05 24.92 -11.41
N THR A 372 -33.85 24.96 -12.74
CA THR A 372 -34.49 25.98 -13.59
C THR A 372 -36.01 25.77 -13.70
N PRO A 373 -36.81 26.85 -13.67
CA PRO A 373 -38.27 26.74 -13.72
C PRO A 373 -38.80 26.32 -15.09
N VAL A 374 -39.80 25.44 -15.12
CA VAL A 374 -40.45 24.97 -16.36
C VAL A 374 -41.69 25.81 -16.65
N TYR A 375 -41.66 26.67 -17.68
CA TYR A 375 -42.76 27.56 -18.02
C TYR A 375 -43.75 26.95 -19.02
N ASN A 376 -45.01 27.43 -18.99
CA ASN A 376 -46.09 27.07 -19.92
C ASN A 376 -46.31 25.53 -20.05
N LYS A 377 -46.10 24.80 -18.95
CA LYS A 377 -46.23 23.33 -18.90
C LYS A 377 -47.55 22.94 -18.25
N SER A 378 -48.27 22.01 -18.86
CA SER A 378 -49.48 21.43 -18.26
C SER A 378 -49.13 20.56 -17.06
N VAL A 379 -49.74 20.86 -15.92
CA VAL A 379 -49.59 20.13 -14.65
C VAL A 379 -50.96 19.62 -14.24
N TYR A 380 -51.03 18.34 -13.94
CA TYR A 380 -52.24 17.67 -13.48
C TYR A 380 -52.21 17.63 -11.96
N LEU A 381 -53.22 18.28 -11.37
CA LEU A 381 -53.53 18.08 -9.98
C LEU A 381 -54.54 16.92 -9.90
N LEU A 382 -54.11 15.83 -9.26
CA LEU A 382 -54.84 14.59 -9.13
C LEU A 382 -55.26 14.40 -7.66
N GLU A 383 -56.37 13.71 -7.44
CA GLU A 383 -56.89 13.34 -6.13
C GLU A 383 -57.04 11.83 -6.05
N GLY A 384 -56.41 11.19 -5.07
CA GLY A 384 -56.39 9.74 -4.88
C GLY A 384 -54.98 9.13 -4.96
N ARG A 385 -54.85 7.86 -4.58
CA ARG A 385 -53.57 7.12 -4.62
C ARG A 385 -53.27 6.68 -6.05
N SER A 386 -52.00 6.42 -6.36
CA SER A 386 -51.43 6.32 -7.72
C SER A 386 -52.20 5.44 -8.73
N TRP A 387 -52.97 4.45 -8.26
CA TRP A 387 -53.72 3.49 -9.10
C TRP A 387 -55.22 3.85 -9.26
N SER A 388 -55.72 4.86 -8.55
CA SER A 388 -57.14 5.23 -8.47
C SER A 388 -57.37 6.75 -8.41
N SER A 389 -56.50 7.54 -9.04
CA SER A 389 -56.52 8.99 -8.95
C SER A 389 -57.50 9.64 -9.94
N GLN A 390 -58.34 10.57 -9.47
CA GLN A 390 -59.21 11.42 -10.26
C GLN A 390 -58.52 12.74 -10.61
N LEU A 391 -58.65 13.20 -11.85
CA LEU A 391 -58.15 14.51 -12.26
C LEU A 391 -59.00 15.65 -11.69
N LEU A 392 -58.39 16.55 -10.90
CA LEU A 392 -59.03 17.76 -10.36
C LEU A 392 -58.91 18.94 -11.31
N LEU A 393 -57.68 19.31 -11.65
CA LEU A 393 -57.37 20.51 -12.41
C LEU A 393 -56.25 20.23 -13.41
N ASN A 394 -56.37 20.85 -14.57
CA ASN A 394 -55.28 20.97 -15.54
C ASN A 394 -54.76 22.41 -15.50
N LEU A 395 -53.55 22.58 -14.98
CA LEU A 395 -52.94 23.86 -14.68
C LEU A 395 -51.82 24.13 -15.66
N THR A 396 -51.43 25.40 -15.80
CA THR A 396 -50.29 25.76 -16.63
C THR A 396 -49.32 26.59 -15.81
N THR A 397 -48.04 26.23 -15.81
CA THR A 397 -47.00 26.96 -15.07
C THR A 397 -46.71 28.32 -15.69
N ASP A 398 -46.42 29.31 -14.83
CA ASP A 398 -46.00 30.65 -15.22
C ASP A 398 -44.49 30.72 -15.57
N ARG A 399 -43.97 31.95 -15.74
CA ARG A 399 -42.53 32.18 -16.05
C ARG A 399 -41.58 31.75 -14.94
N ASN A 400 -42.06 31.62 -13.70
CA ASN A 400 -41.30 31.16 -12.55
C ASN A 400 -41.48 29.65 -12.31
N GLY A 401 -42.15 28.94 -13.22
CA GLY A 401 -42.43 27.51 -13.10
C GLY A 401 -43.51 27.20 -12.06
N LEU A 402 -44.30 28.20 -11.67
CA LEU A 402 -45.34 28.08 -10.66
C LEU A 402 -46.70 27.98 -11.34
N ALA A 403 -47.45 26.94 -11.00
CA ALA A 403 -48.85 26.79 -11.33
C ALA A 403 -49.67 27.06 -10.07
N VAL A 404 -50.34 28.21 -10.03
CA VAL A 404 -51.28 28.53 -8.95
C VAL A 404 -52.59 27.81 -9.23
N PHE A 405 -53.15 27.14 -8.23
CA PHE A 405 -54.42 26.47 -8.36
C PHE A 405 -55.36 26.86 -7.24
N SER A 406 -56.64 26.84 -7.59
CA SER A 406 -57.70 26.86 -6.61
C SER A 406 -58.85 25.98 -7.09
N PHE A 407 -59.39 25.14 -6.20
CA PHE A 407 -60.59 24.36 -6.49
C PHE A 407 -61.50 24.36 -5.28
N ASN A 408 -62.81 24.29 -5.56
CA ASN A 408 -63.83 24.13 -4.54
C ASN A 408 -63.98 22.64 -4.24
N THR A 409 -63.92 22.28 -2.96
CA THR A 409 -64.01 20.88 -2.51
C THR A 409 -65.44 20.34 -2.44
N ALA A 410 -66.46 21.16 -2.73
CA ALA A 410 -67.88 20.78 -2.68
C ALA A 410 -68.24 19.61 -3.62
N SER A 411 -67.52 19.43 -4.74
CA SER A 411 -67.73 18.32 -5.68
C SER A 411 -66.97 17.04 -5.34
N LEU A 412 -66.09 17.08 -4.34
CA LEU A 412 -65.24 15.96 -3.94
C LEU A 412 -65.84 15.22 -2.72
N PRO A 413 -65.48 13.94 -2.52
CA PRO A 413 -65.85 13.22 -1.32
C PRO A 413 -65.40 13.96 -0.06
N SER A 414 -66.21 13.93 1.00
CA SER A 414 -65.86 14.52 2.30
C SER A 414 -64.86 13.63 3.05
N SER A 415 -63.62 13.54 2.54
CA SER A 415 -62.49 12.78 3.10
C SER A 415 -61.18 13.57 2.97
N ASP A 416 -60.11 13.08 3.62
CA ASP A 416 -58.74 13.57 3.39
C ASP A 416 -58.42 13.50 1.89
N LEU A 417 -57.84 14.58 1.38
CA LEU A 417 -57.49 14.69 -0.03
C LEU A 417 -56.06 14.19 -0.19
N HIS A 418 -55.90 13.09 -0.91
CA HIS A 418 -54.59 12.65 -1.35
C HIS A 418 -54.24 13.39 -2.63
N LEU A 419 -53.61 14.55 -2.50
CA LEU A 419 -53.24 15.37 -3.63
C LEU A 419 -51.91 14.88 -4.21
N MET A 420 -51.92 14.68 -5.52
CA MET A 420 -50.74 14.32 -6.29
C MET A 420 -50.56 15.35 -7.39
N ALA A 421 -49.37 15.95 -7.44
CA ALA A 421 -48.99 16.85 -8.51
C ALA A 421 -48.08 16.10 -9.49
N SER A 422 -48.55 15.93 -10.72
CA SER A 422 -47.82 15.21 -11.76
C SER A 422 -47.92 15.92 -13.11
N LEU A 423 -46.94 15.68 -13.99
CA LEU A 423 -47.01 16.11 -15.39
C LEU A 423 -47.76 15.10 -16.28
N THR A 424 -48.23 13.98 -15.72
CA THR A 424 -48.97 12.92 -16.41
C THR A 424 -50.16 12.45 -15.57
N SER A 425 -51.21 11.93 -16.21
CA SER A 425 -52.42 11.48 -15.50
C SER A 425 -52.27 10.11 -14.83
N GLU A 426 -51.30 9.30 -15.25
CA GLU A 426 -50.98 8.00 -14.68
C GLU A 426 -49.53 8.01 -14.21
N VAL A 427 -49.30 7.89 -12.89
CA VAL A 427 -47.94 7.87 -12.33
C VAL A 427 -47.44 6.43 -12.30
N HIS A 428 -46.93 6.00 -13.45
CA HIS A 428 -46.18 4.76 -13.57
C HIS A 428 -44.87 5.03 -14.29
N TYR A 429 -43.76 4.86 -13.58
CA TYR A 429 -42.42 5.03 -14.15
C TYR A 429 -41.94 3.66 -14.60
N GLY A 430 -41.79 3.50 -15.92
CA GLY A 430 -41.17 2.31 -16.48
C GLY A 430 -39.66 2.26 -16.13
N TYR A 431 -39.09 1.06 -16.17
CA TYR A 431 -37.64 0.91 -16.09
C TYR A 431 -36.96 1.75 -17.19
N LYS A 432 -36.07 2.67 -16.79
CA LYS A 432 -35.34 3.59 -17.69
C LYS A 432 -36.23 4.50 -18.55
N THR A 433 -37.42 4.86 -18.09
CA THR A 433 -38.22 5.90 -18.79
C THR A 433 -37.96 7.28 -18.18
N PRO A 434 -37.66 8.32 -18.99
CA PRO A 434 -37.55 9.69 -18.49
C PRO A 434 -38.80 10.12 -17.74
N TYR A 435 -38.64 10.68 -16.54
CA TYR A 435 -39.78 11.07 -15.73
C TYR A 435 -39.56 12.37 -14.98
N PHE A 436 -40.68 13.01 -14.61
CA PHE A 436 -40.67 14.04 -13.57
C PHE A 436 -41.16 13.39 -12.28
N THR A 437 -40.40 13.57 -11.20
CA THR A 437 -40.78 13.12 -9.87
C THR A 437 -42.06 13.83 -9.46
N ALA A 438 -43.13 13.06 -9.26
CA ALA A 438 -44.39 13.56 -8.73
C ALA A 438 -44.23 13.87 -7.24
N ASP A 439 -45.00 14.84 -6.77
CA ASP A 439 -45.12 15.12 -5.34
C ASP A 439 -46.47 14.62 -4.84
N GLU A 440 -46.46 13.96 -3.69
CA GLU A 440 -47.66 13.46 -3.03
C GLU A 440 -47.79 14.16 -1.68
N LYS A 441 -48.91 14.84 -1.48
CA LYS A 441 -49.26 15.44 -0.19
C LYS A 441 -50.68 15.10 0.18
N THR A 442 -50.87 14.69 1.43
CA THR A 442 -52.21 14.51 1.99
C THR A 442 -52.65 15.81 2.65
N VAL A 443 -53.68 16.45 2.10
CA VAL A 443 -54.33 17.64 2.69
C VAL A 443 -55.56 17.15 3.44
N ARG A 444 -55.51 17.25 4.76
CA ARG A 444 -56.50 16.59 5.62
C ARG A 444 -57.79 17.40 5.69
N LEU A 445 -58.95 16.74 5.64
CA LEU A 445 -60.23 17.42 5.77
C LEU A 445 -60.36 17.96 7.20
N LEU A 446 -60.54 19.27 7.33
CA LEU A 446 -61.03 19.99 8.49
C LEU A 446 -62.48 19.56 8.73
N GLN A 447 -62.62 18.36 9.30
CA GLN A 447 -63.88 17.96 9.89
C GLN A 447 -64.07 18.84 11.14
N PRO A 448 -65.28 19.39 11.40
CA PRO A 448 -65.57 19.85 12.75
C PRO A 448 -65.23 18.69 13.68
N ALA A 449 -64.57 18.95 14.80
CA ALA A 449 -64.20 17.94 15.78
C ALA A 449 -65.45 17.17 16.25
N THR A 450 -65.85 16.20 15.46
CA THR A 450 -66.50 15.01 15.94
C THR A 450 -65.41 14.22 16.64
N PRO A 451 -65.74 13.32 17.57
CA PRO A 451 -64.72 12.61 18.34
C PRO A 451 -63.71 11.77 17.51
N TYR A 452 -63.65 11.86 16.17
CA TYR A 452 -62.97 10.91 15.28
C TYR A 452 -62.15 11.46 14.09
N SER A 453 -61.98 12.77 13.86
CA SER A 453 -60.87 13.20 12.97
C SER A 453 -60.45 14.65 13.22
N PRO A 454 -59.30 14.86 13.85
CA PRO A 454 -58.01 14.62 13.23
C PRO A 454 -57.66 13.14 13.39
N THR A 455 -57.06 12.49 12.40
CA THR A 455 -57.06 11.02 12.39
C THR A 455 -55.98 10.39 13.29
N LEU A 456 -54.84 11.04 13.48
CA LEU A 456 -53.71 10.54 14.27
C LEU A 456 -52.91 11.69 14.91
N SER A 457 -52.48 11.50 16.16
CA SER A 457 -51.54 12.37 16.85
C SER A 457 -50.09 12.10 16.40
N GLU A 458 -49.24 13.12 16.27
CA GLU A 458 -47.88 13.00 15.70
C GLU A 458 -46.85 13.95 16.38
N LEU A 459 -45.58 13.54 16.37
CA LEU A 459 -44.41 14.34 16.74
C LEU A 459 -43.46 14.48 15.54
N ILE A 460 -43.11 15.72 15.17
CA ILE A 460 -42.25 16.02 14.01
C ILE A 460 -41.03 16.81 14.48
N ILE A 461 -39.84 16.30 14.23
CA ILE A 461 -38.57 17.01 14.50
C ILE A 461 -38.20 17.84 13.28
N GLU A 462 -38.08 19.16 13.43
CA GLU A 462 -37.83 20.10 12.33
C GLU A 462 -36.49 19.86 11.61
N ASN A 463 -36.39 20.35 10.37
CA ASN A 463 -35.14 20.31 9.60
C ASN A 463 -34.09 21.22 10.23
N ILE A 464 -32.88 20.69 10.38
CA ILE A 464 -31.68 21.44 10.79
C ILE A 464 -30.69 21.39 9.61
N GLU A 465 -29.97 22.49 9.37
CA GLU A 465 -28.91 22.57 8.36
C GLU A 465 -27.78 21.59 8.70
N GLN A 466 -27.33 20.81 7.72
CA GLN A 466 -26.38 19.71 7.89
C GLN A 466 -25.15 19.88 6.98
N PRO A 467 -23.98 19.36 7.38
CA PRO A 467 -23.72 18.62 8.63
C PRO A 467 -23.63 19.56 9.84
N LEU A 468 -23.98 19.05 11.02
CA LEU A 468 -23.88 19.80 12.27
C LEU A 468 -22.40 20.08 12.57
N LYS A 469 -22.05 21.36 12.76
CA LYS A 469 -20.67 21.77 13.09
C LYS A 469 -20.34 21.41 14.54
N CYS A 470 -19.14 20.89 14.76
CA CYS A 470 -18.72 20.56 16.11
C CYS A 470 -18.46 21.80 16.98
N ASP A 471 -18.52 21.61 18.29
CA ASP A 471 -18.37 22.65 19.32
C ASP A 471 -19.42 23.77 19.20
N THR A 472 -20.59 23.45 18.62
CA THR A 472 -21.75 24.36 18.54
C THR A 472 -22.89 23.87 19.42
N GLU A 473 -23.79 24.79 19.80
CA GLU A 473 -25.05 24.45 20.45
C GLU A 473 -26.19 24.69 19.44
N ILE A 474 -26.93 23.64 19.11
CA ILE A 474 -28.08 23.71 18.21
C ILE A 474 -29.38 23.64 19.01
N THR A 475 -30.42 24.29 18.48
CA THR A 475 -31.77 24.19 19.04
C THR A 475 -32.58 23.22 18.18
N ALA A 476 -32.99 22.09 18.76
CA ALA A 476 -33.85 21.12 18.09
C ALA A 476 -35.31 21.41 18.46
N THR A 477 -36.15 21.66 17.47
CA THR A 477 -37.58 21.93 17.65
C THR A 477 -38.41 20.70 17.32
N VAL A 478 -39.32 20.32 18.22
CA VAL A 478 -40.31 19.27 18.04
C VAL A 478 -41.69 19.91 17.94
N LYS A 479 -42.33 19.78 16.78
CA LYS A 479 -43.73 20.11 16.57
C LYS A 479 -44.59 18.95 17.03
N TYR A 480 -45.67 19.25 17.75
CA TYR A 480 -46.63 18.24 18.19
C TYR A 480 -48.04 18.59 17.72
N TYR A 481 -48.79 17.55 17.36
CA TYR A 481 -50.21 17.62 17.02
C TYR A 481 -50.94 16.53 17.79
N PHE A 482 -51.78 16.91 18.74
CA PHE A 482 -52.56 16.02 19.60
C PHE A 482 -54.04 16.10 19.28
N VAL A 483 -54.67 14.93 19.24
CA VAL A 483 -55.86 14.69 18.45
C VAL A 483 -56.75 13.70 19.19
N GLY A 484 -58.02 14.05 19.42
CA GLY A 484 -59.01 13.12 19.97
C GLY A 484 -58.97 12.92 21.49
N GLU A 485 -58.19 13.71 22.23
CA GLU A 485 -58.14 13.65 23.69
C GLU A 485 -59.45 14.17 24.32
N THR A 486 -60.04 13.40 25.24
CA THR A 486 -61.32 13.77 25.88
C THR A 486 -61.18 14.91 26.89
N VAL A 487 -59.97 15.14 27.39
CA VAL A 487 -59.66 16.17 28.37
C VAL A 487 -59.36 17.47 27.63
N LYS A 488 -60.15 18.52 27.87
CA LYS A 488 -60.00 19.80 27.14
C LYS A 488 -58.65 20.47 27.42
N ASP A 489 -58.25 20.53 28.68
CA ASP A 489 -56.98 21.09 29.10
C ASP A 489 -56.23 20.01 29.88
N PHE A 490 -55.08 19.60 29.37
CA PHE A 490 -54.23 18.60 30.03
C PHE A 490 -52.77 18.98 29.91
N ASN A 491 -51.97 18.48 30.85
CA ASN A 491 -50.52 18.57 30.79
C ASN A 491 -50.00 17.23 30.31
N THR A 492 -49.04 17.26 29.38
CA THR A 492 -48.35 16.06 28.92
C THR A 492 -46.86 16.32 28.83
N ASP A 493 -46.08 15.28 29.11
CA ASP A 493 -44.63 15.38 29.13
C ASP A 493 -44.09 14.80 27.81
N ILE A 494 -43.45 15.64 26.99
CA ILE A 494 -42.78 15.18 25.77
C ILE A 494 -41.35 14.83 26.13
N VAL A 495 -41.03 13.53 26.09
CA VAL A 495 -39.72 12.98 26.44
C VAL A 495 -38.88 12.88 25.18
N TYR A 496 -37.64 13.36 25.23
CA TYR A 496 -36.70 13.26 24.12
C TYR A 496 -35.42 12.53 24.53
N MET A 497 -34.85 11.82 23.57
CA MET A 497 -33.61 11.07 23.67
C MET A 497 -32.75 11.38 22.45
N VAL A 498 -31.45 11.53 22.67
CA VAL A 498 -30.47 11.73 21.62
C VAL A 498 -29.52 10.56 21.67
N LEU A 499 -29.36 9.90 20.53
CA LEU A 499 -28.53 8.72 20.36
C LEU A 499 -27.38 9.01 19.40
N SER A 500 -26.20 8.50 19.73
CA SER A 500 -25.06 8.46 18.81
C SER A 500 -24.34 7.13 19.01
N ARG A 501 -23.83 6.52 17.94
CA ARG A 501 -23.12 5.21 17.99
C ARG A 501 -23.91 4.10 18.70
N GLY A 502 -25.25 4.15 18.61
CA GLY A 502 -26.17 3.19 19.25
C GLY A 502 -26.37 3.37 20.76
N VAL A 503 -25.86 4.45 21.37
CA VAL A 503 -26.02 4.71 22.82
C VAL A 503 -26.76 6.02 23.10
N ILE A 504 -27.48 6.06 24.22
CA ILE A 504 -28.22 7.24 24.67
C ILE A 504 -27.24 8.24 25.31
N ILE A 505 -26.94 9.33 24.60
CA ILE A 505 -25.99 10.36 25.05
C ILE A 505 -26.67 11.48 25.83
N HIS A 506 -27.85 11.93 25.39
CA HIS A 506 -28.59 13.02 26.02
C HIS A 506 -30.08 12.67 26.12
N HIS A 507 -30.77 13.22 27.14
CA HIS A 507 -32.18 12.97 27.39
C HIS A 507 -32.79 14.11 28.19
N GLY A 508 -34.09 14.26 28.11
CA GLY A 508 -34.86 15.19 28.92
C GLY A 508 -36.35 15.08 28.60
N TYR A 509 -37.13 15.96 29.21
CA TYR A 509 -38.55 16.08 28.93
C TYR A 509 -38.99 17.52 29.12
N GLU A 510 -39.98 17.93 28.36
CA GLU A 510 -40.61 19.25 28.52
C GLU A 510 -42.10 19.05 28.82
N LYS A 511 -42.59 19.72 29.87
CA LYS A 511 -44.01 19.72 30.22
C LYS A 511 -44.74 20.70 29.31
N VAL A 512 -45.69 20.18 28.55
CA VAL A 512 -46.48 20.98 27.62
C VAL A 512 -47.89 21.14 28.19
N GLU A 513 -48.30 22.39 28.43
CA GLU A 513 -49.69 22.72 28.77
C GLU A 513 -50.51 22.77 27.46
N VAL A 514 -51.30 21.72 27.25
CA VAL A 514 -52.08 21.54 26.03
C VAL A 514 -53.47 22.14 26.25
N LYS A 515 -53.69 23.33 25.69
CA LYS A 515 -55.01 23.98 25.67
C LYS A 515 -55.75 23.56 24.42
N SER A 516 -56.85 22.82 24.55
CA SER A 516 -57.65 22.46 23.38
C SER A 516 -58.14 23.72 22.68
N SER A 517 -57.78 23.85 21.40
CA SER A 517 -58.44 24.80 20.52
C SER A 517 -59.92 24.43 20.37
N SER A 518 -60.76 25.38 19.93
CA SER A 518 -62.16 25.12 19.57
C SER A 518 -62.35 23.98 18.55
N ASN A 519 -61.25 23.53 17.93
CA ASN A 519 -61.21 22.65 16.77
C ASN A 519 -60.83 21.20 17.16
N GLY A 520 -60.68 20.86 18.45
CA GLY A 520 -60.35 19.52 18.93
C GLY A 520 -58.94 19.00 18.59
N VAL A 521 -58.15 19.80 17.88
CA VAL A 521 -56.70 19.63 17.68
C VAL A 521 -55.99 20.54 18.67
N ALA A 522 -55.00 20.02 19.36
CA ALA A 522 -54.06 20.85 20.10
C ALA A 522 -52.67 20.71 19.48
N SER A 523 -52.10 21.84 19.04
CA SER A 523 -50.81 21.87 18.37
C SER A 523 -49.89 22.89 19.01
N GLY A 524 -48.60 22.62 18.98
CA GLY A 524 -47.58 23.58 19.39
C GLY A 524 -46.18 23.05 19.14
N THR A 525 -45.21 23.70 19.76
CA THR A 525 -43.79 23.37 19.60
C THR A 525 -43.11 23.33 20.95
N MET A 526 -42.19 22.38 21.14
CA MET A 526 -41.19 22.43 22.19
C MET A 526 -39.80 22.46 21.55
N SER A 527 -38.82 23.00 22.25
CA SER A 527 -37.45 23.00 21.78
C SER A 527 -36.48 22.73 22.92
N PHE A 528 -35.37 22.07 22.59
CA PHE A 528 -34.30 21.82 23.54
C PHE A 528 -32.94 22.12 22.89
N LYS A 529 -31.95 22.39 23.74
CA LYS A 529 -30.58 22.69 23.32
C LYS A 529 -29.76 21.40 23.31
N LEU A 530 -29.03 21.17 22.23
CA LEU A 530 -28.09 20.05 22.07
C LEU A 530 -26.70 20.58 21.79
N SER A 531 -25.75 20.26 22.67
CA SER A 531 -24.32 20.54 22.47
C SER A 531 -23.70 19.49 21.54
N VAL A 532 -23.15 19.93 20.41
CA VAL A 532 -22.57 19.06 19.38
C VAL A 532 -21.07 18.83 19.68
N GLY A 533 -20.78 17.84 20.52
CA GLY A 533 -19.41 17.41 20.81
C GLY A 533 -18.90 16.29 19.89
N ALA A 534 -17.62 15.94 20.00
CA ALA A 534 -17.01 14.85 19.22
C ALA A 534 -17.57 13.45 19.53
N ASP A 535 -18.22 13.28 20.68
CA ASP A 535 -18.96 12.08 21.07
C ASP A 535 -20.27 11.88 20.29
N VAL A 536 -20.74 12.94 19.61
CA VAL A 536 -21.97 12.94 18.81
C VAL A 536 -21.71 12.60 17.33
N ALA A 537 -20.43 12.63 16.90
CA ALA A 537 -20.01 12.33 15.54
C ALA A 537 -19.91 10.81 15.27
N PRO A 538 -20.16 10.33 14.02
CA PRO A 538 -20.41 11.11 12.81
C PRO A 538 -21.91 11.37 12.55
N VAL A 539 -22.79 10.70 13.29
CA VAL A 539 -24.25 10.77 13.11
C VAL A 539 -24.92 10.82 14.47
N VAL A 540 -25.96 11.64 14.57
CA VAL A 540 -26.84 11.71 15.73
C VAL A 540 -28.29 11.43 15.34
N GLN A 541 -28.99 10.69 16.18
CA GLN A 541 -30.39 10.36 16.01
C GLN A 541 -31.19 10.92 17.18
N ILE A 542 -32.14 11.81 16.88
CA ILE A 542 -33.05 12.37 17.88
C ILE A 542 -34.33 11.54 17.84
N LEU A 543 -34.81 11.11 19.00
CA LEU A 543 -36.09 10.47 19.21
C LEU A 543 -36.88 11.31 20.21
N ALA A 544 -38.15 11.62 19.91
CA ALA A 544 -39.08 12.19 20.86
C ALA A 544 -40.31 11.28 20.97
N TYR A 545 -40.84 11.10 22.16
CA TYR A 545 -42.09 10.40 22.39
C TYR A 545 -42.94 11.07 23.48
N CYS A 546 -44.22 10.80 23.47
CA CYS A 546 -45.20 11.32 24.41
C CYS A 546 -46.27 10.27 24.69
N VAL A 547 -46.78 10.22 25.91
CA VAL A 547 -47.92 9.37 26.30
C VAL A 547 -49.10 10.27 26.60
N LEU A 548 -50.13 10.19 25.77
CA LEU A 548 -51.33 11.02 25.93
C LEU A 548 -52.24 10.51 27.06
N PRO A 549 -53.18 11.35 27.56
CA PRO A 549 -54.19 10.91 28.54
C PRO A 549 -55.01 9.69 28.11
N SER A 550 -55.16 9.46 26.81
CA SER A 550 -55.76 8.26 26.21
C SER A 550 -54.91 6.98 26.31
N GLU A 551 -53.73 7.03 26.94
CA GLU A 551 -52.72 5.97 27.02
C GLU A 551 -52.10 5.59 25.66
N ILE A 552 -52.29 6.42 24.62
CA ILE A 552 -51.66 6.27 23.31
C ILE A 552 -50.25 6.85 23.34
N VAL A 553 -49.29 6.07 22.83
CA VAL A 553 -47.89 6.50 22.66
C VAL A 553 -47.67 7.00 21.25
N ILE A 554 -47.05 8.18 21.14
CA ILE A 554 -46.65 8.79 19.87
C ILE A 554 -45.15 8.98 19.91
N ALA A 555 -44.46 8.66 18.82
CA ALA A 555 -43.04 8.92 18.69
C ALA A 555 -42.71 9.53 17.33
N GLY A 556 -41.61 10.28 17.27
CA GLY A 556 -41.00 10.80 16.06
C GLY A 556 -39.48 10.72 16.16
N SER A 557 -38.79 10.43 15.05
CA SER A 557 -37.33 10.34 15.04
C SER A 557 -36.72 11.07 13.84
N ARG A 558 -35.44 11.44 13.98
CA ARG A 558 -34.68 12.10 12.93
C ARG A 558 -33.20 11.80 13.01
N LYS A 559 -32.60 11.42 11.88
CA LYS A 559 -31.15 11.30 11.68
C LYS A 559 -30.57 12.66 11.24
N LEU A 560 -29.44 13.03 11.82
CA LEU A 560 -28.69 14.23 11.46
C LEU A 560 -27.20 13.88 11.32
N ASP A 561 -26.59 14.26 10.21
CA ASP A 561 -25.15 14.10 9.98
C ASP A 561 -24.37 15.17 10.74
N VAL A 562 -23.24 14.76 11.31
CA VAL A 562 -22.36 15.59 12.14
C VAL A 562 -20.98 15.64 11.50
N GLU A 563 -20.33 16.79 11.57
CA GLU A 563 -18.93 16.94 11.17
C GLU A 563 -18.04 15.90 11.89
N LYS A 564 -17.14 15.25 11.14
CA LYS A 564 -16.25 14.20 11.65
C LYS A 564 -15.09 14.79 12.47
N CYS A 565 -15.41 15.32 13.64
CA CYS A 565 -14.45 16.00 14.51
C CYS A 565 -13.90 15.09 15.63
N PHE A 566 -12.70 15.44 16.09
CA PHE A 566 -11.99 14.72 17.15
C PHE A 566 -11.88 15.56 18.43
N ARG A 567 -11.76 14.89 19.59
CA ARG A 567 -11.55 15.55 20.89
C ARG A 567 -10.18 16.23 20.96
N ASN A 568 -9.14 15.53 20.51
CA ASN A 568 -7.80 16.11 20.37
C ASN A 568 -7.76 16.98 19.11
N LYS A 569 -7.69 18.31 19.28
CA LYS A 569 -7.65 19.27 18.17
C LYS A 569 -6.21 19.39 17.71
N VAL A 570 -5.93 19.01 16.47
CA VAL A 570 -4.59 19.02 15.89
C VAL A 570 -4.54 20.00 14.74
N SER A 571 -3.55 20.88 14.74
CA SER A 571 -3.24 21.75 13.61
C SER A 571 -1.82 21.54 13.15
N LEU A 572 -1.61 21.68 11.85
CA LEU A 572 -0.33 21.49 11.20
C LEU A 572 -0.16 22.53 10.11
N GLN A 573 0.94 23.26 10.12
CA GLN A 573 1.26 24.22 9.05
C GLN A 573 2.78 24.39 8.89
N PHE A 574 3.20 24.65 7.66
CA PHE A 574 4.56 25.09 7.36
C PHE A 574 4.67 26.60 7.47
N SER A 575 5.77 27.10 8.05
CA SER A 575 6.03 28.52 8.19
C SER A 575 7.42 28.85 7.65
N PRO A 576 7.55 29.29 6.37
CA PRO A 576 6.47 29.60 5.40
C PRO A 576 5.93 28.38 4.63
N ALA A 577 4.73 28.48 4.05
CA ALA A 577 4.11 27.45 3.20
C ALA A 577 4.70 27.33 1.78
N LYS A 578 5.64 28.21 1.42
CA LYS A 578 6.43 28.16 0.20
C LYS A 578 7.90 28.29 0.55
N ALA A 579 8.75 27.46 -0.04
CA ALA A 579 10.18 27.47 0.20
C ALA A 579 10.98 27.11 -1.05
N VAL A 580 12.29 27.37 -1.03
CA VAL A 580 13.23 26.92 -2.06
C VAL A 580 13.97 25.64 -1.63
N PRO A 581 14.47 24.84 -2.58
CA PRO A 581 15.36 23.70 -2.31
C PRO A 581 16.48 23.99 -1.30
N GLY A 582 16.63 23.12 -0.29
CA GLY A 582 17.65 23.24 0.76
C GLY A 582 17.40 24.31 1.83
N GLU A 583 16.32 25.09 1.72
CA GLU A 583 15.95 26.09 2.72
C GLU A 583 15.58 25.42 4.06
N LYS A 584 15.94 26.07 5.18
CA LYS A 584 15.43 25.67 6.49
C LYS A 584 14.01 26.17 6.64
N ASN A 585 13.10 25.27 7.01
CA ASN A 585 11.70 25.59 7.26
C ASN A 585 11.30 25.04 8.63
N THR A 586 10.23 25.58 9.21
CA THR A 586 9.72 25.14 10.51
C THR A 586 8.30 24.64 10.34
N LEU A 587 8.06 23.42 10.79
CA LEU A 587 6.74 22.85 10.90
C LEU A 587 6.15 23.18 12.26
N GLN A 588 5.05 23.93 12.27
CA GLN A 588 4.32 24.28 13.48
C GLN A 588 3.20 23.27 13.71
N LEU A 589 3.33 22.51 14.79
CA LEU A 589 2.39 21.48 15.22
C LEU A 589 1.73 21.95 16.52
N SER A 590 0.40 21.94 16.58
CA SER A 590 -0.33 22.10 17.83
C SER A 590 -1.26 20.92 18.07
N ALA A 591 -1.29 20.45 19.31
CA ALA A 591 -2.18 19.40 19.78
C ALA A 591 -2.31 19.50 21.30
N GLN A 592 -3.09 18.62 21.92
CA GLN A 592 -3.11 18.56 23.38
C GLN A 592 -1.71 18.28 23.97
N SER A 593 -1.38 18.94 25.08
CA SER A 593 -0.14 18.68 25.84
C SER A 593 0.08 17.19 26.11
N GLY A 594 1.32 16.74 25.93
CA GLY A 594 1.73 15.34 26.10
C GLY A 594 1.34 14.42 24.94
N SER A 595 0.74 14.95 23.87
CA SER A 595 0.41 14.16 22.69
C SER A 595 1.66 13.62 21.98
N LEU A 596 1.54 12.42 21.41
CA LEU A 596 2.50 11.87 20.47
C LEU A 596 1.92 11.89 19.07
N CYS A 597 2.61 12.53 18.13
CA CYS A 597 2.12 12.73 16.77
C CYS A 597 2.92 11.94 15.74
N GLY A 598 2.22 11.21 14.87
CA GLY A 598 2.79 10.57 13.71
C GLY A 598 2.75 11.51 12.51
N LEU A 599 3.93 12.01 12.11
CA LEU A 599 4.08 12.93 10.98
C LEU A 599 4.43 12.14 9.70
N SER A 600 3.80 12.51 8.58
CA SER A 600 4.06 11.92 7.25
C SER A 600 4.05 13.01 6.19
N ALA A 601 5.13 13.19 5.42
CA ALA A 601 5.17 14.09 4.27
C ALA A 601 5.66 13.34 3.02
N VAL A 602 4.85 13.35 1.97
CA VAL A 602 5.06 12.58 0.73
C VAL A 602 4.95 13.53 -0.46
N ASP A 603 5.73 13.26 -1.51
CA ASP A 603 5.62 14.00 -2.78
C ASP A 603 4.20 13.81 -3.37
N GLN A 604 3.55 14.92 -3.73
CA GLN A 604 2.24 14.91 -4.38
C GLN A 604 2.19 13.96 -5.60
N SER A 605 3.30 13.81 -6.32
CA SER A 605 3.47 12.91 -7.47
C SER A 605 3.10 11.46 -7.15
N VAL A 606 3.37 11.00 -5.93
CA VAL A 606 3.03 9.64 -5.46
C VAL A 606 1.52 9.50 -5.23
N LEU A 607 0.89 10.55 -4.69
CA LEU A 607 -0.55 10.56 -4.40
C LEU A 607 -1.41 10.73 -5.67
N ILE A 608 -0.85 11.31 -6.72
CA ILE A 608 -1.48 11.37 -8.06
C ILE A 608 -1.64 9.97 -8.66
N LEU A 609 -0.65 9.09 -8.46
CA LEU A 609 -0.68 7.71 -8.94
C LEU A 609 -1.70 6.84 -8.17
N GLU A 610 -1.92 7.11 -6.88
CA GLU A 610 -2.84 6.36 -6.00
C GLU A 610 -3.71 7.30 -5.15
N SER A 611 -4.67 7.98 -5.79
CA SER A 611 -5.57 8.91 -5.12
C SER A 611 -6.49 8.21 -4.11
N GLY A 612 -6.79 8.88 -2.99
CA GLY A 612 -7.75 8.39 -1.97
C GLY A 612 -7.18 7.39 -0.96
N LYS A 613 -5.89 7.04 -1.04
CA LYS A 613 -5.23 6.13 -0.08
C LYS A 613 -4.68 6.82 1.18
N ARG A 614 -4.80 8.14 1.25
CA ARG A 614 -4.42 8.97 2.41
C ARG A 614 -5.17 8.59 3.69
N LEU A 615 -4.61 8.94 4.86
CA LEU A 615 -5.33 8.86 6.12
C LEU A 615 -6.28 10.06 6.24
N ASN A 616 -7.58 9.81 6.29
CA ASN A 616 -8.59 10.85 6.43
C ASN A 616 -9.57 10.49 7.56
N ALA A 617 -10.43 11.44 7.92
CA ALA A 617 -11.41 11.23 8.99
C ALA A 617 -12.34 10.05 8.68
N ASP A 618 -12.74 9.87 7.42
CA ASP A 618 -13.62 8.77 6.98
C ASP A 618 -13.04 7.41 7.33
N LYS A 619 -11.76 7.17 7.02
CA LYS A 619 -11.08 5.91 7.37
C LYS A 619 -11.10 5.63 8.86
N ILE A 620 -10.97 6.66 9.71
CA ILE A 620 -10.99 6.50 11.17
C ILE A 620 -12.42 6.23 11.67
N PHE A 621 -13.40 7.02 11.24
CA PHE A 621 -14.80 6.84 11.65
C PHE A 621 -15.39 5.52 11.13
N ASN A 622 -14.94 5.01 9.99
CA ASN A 622 -15.32 3.70 9.46
C ASN A 622 -14.76 2.52 10.25
N LEU A 623 -13.84 2.73 11.21
CA LEU A 623 -13.45 1.70 12.16
C LEU A 623 -14.50 1.47 13.25
N LEU A 624 -15.40 2.44 13.50
CA LEU A 624 -16.41 2.32 14.55
C LEU A 624 -17.36 1.14 14.24
N PRO A 625 -17.66 0.27 15.22
CA PRO A 625 -18.55 -0.86 15.02
C PRO A 625 -19.99 -0.43 14.74
N VAL A 626 -20.40 0.75 15.23
CA VAL A 626 -21.72 1.35 15.03
C VAL A 626 -21.54 2.85 14.85
N GLN A 627 -21.95 3.38 13.69
CA GLN A 627 -22.05 4.82 13.45
C GLN A 627 -23.47 5.35 13.74
N TYR A 628 -24.48 4.59 13.32
CA TYR A 628 -25.90 4.80 13.60
C TYR A 628 -26.64 3.46 13.51
N MET A 629 -27.91 3.41 13.91
CA MET A 629 -28.77 2.24 13.73
C MET A 629 -29.95 2.60 12.83
N SER A 630 -30.33 1.72 11.91
CA SER A 630 -31.58 1.81 11.13
C SER A 630 -32.60 0.76 11.55
N ASP A 631 -32.14 -0.28 12.25
CA ASP A 631 -32.90 -1.38 12.83
C ASP A 631 -32.01 -2.11 13.86
N TYR A 632 -32.53 -3.13 14.56
CA TYR A 632 -31.76 -4.09 15.34
C TYR A 632 -31.79 -5.50 14.74
N LEU A 633 -30.81 -6.34 15.12
CA LEU A 633 -30.64 -7.70 14.58
C LEU A 633 -31.85 -8.61 14.89
N TYR A 634 -32.18 -9.50 13.95
CA TYR A 634 -33.27 -10.50 14.12
C TYR A 634 -33.14 -11.34 15.40
N SER A 635 -31.91 -11.63 15.85
CA SER A 635 -31.65 -12.40 17.08
C SER A 635 -32.16 -11.74 18.37
N VAL A 636 -32.38 -10.42 18.37
CA VAL A 636 -32.96 -9.67 19.50
C VAL A 636 -34.42 -9.30 19.28
N GLU A 637 -35.06 -9.74 18.19
CA GLU A 637 -36.49 -9.55 17.97
C GLU A 637 -37.30 -10.38 18.99
N ASP A 638 -38.29 -9.74 19.64
CA ASP A 638 -39.19 -10.40 20.59
C ASP A 638 -40.32 -11.09 19.83
N GLU A 639 -40.57 -12.36 20.15
CA GLU A 639 -41.72 -13.10 19.61
C GLU A 639 -43.02 -12.56 20.23
N GLN A 640 -44.01 -12.24 19.38
CA GLN A 640 -45.33 -11.83 19.85
C GLN A 640 -46.26 -13.04 20.05
N GLU A 641 -46.91 -13.12 21.20
CA GLU A 641 -48.04 -14.03 21.40
C GLU A 641 -49.28 -13.56 20.60
N CYS A 642 -50.09 -14.50 20.13
CA CYS A 642 -51.30 -14.18 19.39
C CYS A 642 -52.35 -13.54 20.30
N LEU A 643 -52.82 -12.32 19.98
CA LEU A 643 -53.78 -11.59 20.81
C LEU A 643 -55.21 -12.13 20.63
N HIS A 644 -55.88 -12.51 21.72
CA HIS A 644 -57.29 -12.90 21.70
C HIS A 644 -58.23 -11.70 21.48
N VAL A 645 -58.83 -11.59 20.31
CA VAL A 645 -59.68 -10.44 19.93
C VAL A 645 -61.17 -10.75 19.91
N ARG A 646 -62.00 -9.77 20.34
CA ARG A 646 -63.46 -9.71 20.13
C ARG A 646 -63.78 -8.64 19.07
N SER A 647 -64.93 -8.79 18.39
CA SER A 647 -65.37 -7.90 17.30
C SER A 647 -65.38 -6.42 17.72
N ARG A 648 -64.64 -5.58 16.98
CA ARG A 648 -64.44 -4.11 17.11
C ARG A 648 -63.26 -3.66 17.97
N ARG A 649 -62.06 -3.70 17.39
CA ARG A 649 -60.96 -2.74 17.62
C ARG A 649 -60.13 -2.66 16.35
N ALA A 650 -59.93 -1.44 15.83
CA ALA A 650 -58.86 -1.12 14.90
C ALA A 650 -58.06 -0.01 15.61
N VAL A 651 -56.78 -0.24 15.87
CA VAL A 651 -55.90 0.72 16.53
C VAL A 651 -54.59 0.73 15.73
N HIS A 652 -54.32 1.83 15.03
CA HIS A 652 -53.06 2.05 14.30
C HIS A 652 -51.92 2.34 15.29
N THR A 653 -51.30 1.31 15.86
CA THR A 653 -50.36 1.46 17.01
C THR A 653 -48.88 1.27 16.69
N ASP A 654 -48.51 0.75 15.51
CA ASP A 654 -47.11 0.39 15.22
C ASP A 654 -46.15 1.58 15.07
N SER A 655 -46.65 2.80 14.87
CA SER A 655 -45.79 3.98 14.61
C SER A 655 -44.74 4.20 15.70
N ALA A 656 -45.13 4.10 16.98
CA ALA A 656 -44.20 4.29 18.09
C ALA A 656 -43.15 3.17 18.14
N TYR A 657 -43.56 1.92 17.94
CA TYR A 657 -42.65 0.77 17.95
C TYR A 657 -41.63 0.82 16.81
N GLU A 658 -42.09 1.05 15.57
CA GLU A 658 -41.19 1.16 14.42
C GLU A 658 -40.25 2.37 14.53
N THR A 659 -40.71 3.48 15.12
CA THR A 659 -39.86 4.65 15.37
C THR A 659 -38.77 4.40 16.42
N LEU A 660 -39.07 3.64 17.49
CA LEU A 660 -38.04 3.25 18.45
C LEU A 660 -37.07 2.22 17.86
N LYS A 661 -37.60 1.29 17.05
CA LYS A 661 -36.83 0.28 16.34
C LYS A 661 -35.85 0.90 15.33
N SER A 662 -36.28 1.95 14.61
CA SER A 662 -35.45 2.64 13.62
C SER A 662 -34.21 3.33 14.20
N VAL A 663 -34.19 3.59 15.52
CA VAL A 663 -33.03 4.12 16.25
C VAL A 663 -32.34 3.07 17.13
N GLY A 664 -32.70 1.80 16.98
CA GLY A 664 -32.08 0.67 17.69
C GLY A 664 -32.49 0.52 19.16
N LEU A 665 -33.59 1.15 19.60
CA LEU A 665 -34.10 1.05 20.96
C LEU A 665 -35.19 -0.01 21.08
N LYS A 666 -35.20 -0.66 22.25
CA LYS A 666 -36.31 -1.50 22.70
C LYS A 666 -37.07 -0.80 23.81
N MET A 667 -38.33 -1.21 23.98
CA MET A 667 -39.19 -0.73 25.06
C MET A 667 -39.90 -1.89 25.77
N ALA A 668 -39.79 -1.88 27.10
CA ALA A 668 -40.63 -2.67 28.00
C ALA A 668 -41.68 -1.74 28.61
N THR A 669 -42.96 -1.99 28.30
CA THR A 669 -44.07 -1.12 28.71
C THR A 669 -45.35 -1.94 28.78
N ASN A 670 -46.26 -1.54 29.67
CA ASN A 670 -47.63 -2.04 29.71
C ASN A 670 -48.60 -1.25 28.80
N LEU A 671 -48.09 -0.23 28.08
CA LEU A 671 -48.86 0.56 27.09
C LEU A 671 -48.97 -0.20 25.76
N ILE A 672 -50.04 0.08 25.01
CA ILE A 672 -50.27 -0.53 23.69
C ILE A 672 -49.48 0.24 22.64
N VAL A 673 -48.33 -0.32 22.23
CA VAL A 673 -47.36 0.34 21.35
C VAL A 673 -47.06 -0.40 20.05
N ARG A 674 -47.53 -1.65 19.91
CA ARG A 674 -47.26 -2.54 18.78
C ARG A 674 -48.54 -3.31 18.42
N GLU A 675 -48.87 -3.38 17.14
CA GLU A 675 -49.95 -4.20 16.62
C GLU A 675 -49.59 -5.69 16.76
N PRO A 676 -50.55 -6.57 17.08
CA PRO A 676 -50.30 -8.00 17.10
C PRO A 676 -50.11 -8.52 15.67
N GLN A 677 -48.95 -9.11 15.37
CA GLN A 677 -48.69 -9.84 14.11
C GLN A 677 -49.56 -11.09 13.97
N CYS A 678 -50.10 -11.58 15.09
CA CYS A 678 -51.01 -12.71 15.15
C CYS A 678 -52.25 -12.39 16.01
N LEU A 679 -53.43 -12.74 15.50
CA LEU A 679 -54.71 -12.59 16.21
C LEU A 679 -55.37 -13.96 16.41
N THR A 680 -55.78 -14.29 17.63
CA THR A 680 -56.54 -15.52 17.92
C THR A 680 -58.03 -15.22 18.06
N TYR A 681 -58.81 -15.54 17.02
CA TYR A 681 -60.26 -15.36 17.01
C TYR A 681 -60.97 -16.72 16.99
N ARG A 682 -61.82 -16.97 18.00
CA ARG A 682 -62.58 -18.24 18.16
C ARG A 682 -61.71 -19.50 18.06
N GLY A 683 -60.50 -19.45 18.62
CA GLY A 683 -59.56 -20.58 18.62
C GLY A 683 -58.74 -20.76 17.33
N LEU A 684 -58.86 -19.85 16.35
CA LEU A 684 -58.05 -19.84 15.13
C LEU A 684 -57.06 -18.67 15.16
N ASN A 685 -55.79 -18.96 14.87
CA ASN A 685 -54.71 -17.99 14.77
C ASN A 685 -54.63 -17.44 13.33
N TYR A 686 -54.66 -16.12 13.19
CA TYR A 686 -54.51 -15.41 11.92
C TYR A 686 -53.18 -14.67 11.95
N HIS A 687 -52.23 -15.08 11.11
CA HIS A 687 -50.92 -14.44 10.97
C HIS A 687 -50.94 -13.48 9.78
N ARG A 688 -50.37 -12.27 9.96
CA ARG A 688 -50.21 -11.28 8.89
C ARG A 688 -49.05 -11.71 7.96
N SER A 689 -49.32 -11.82 6.66
CA SER A 689 -48.32 -12.22 5.65
C SER A 689 -47.36 -11.07 5.34
N PHE A 690 -46.05 -11.36 5.39
CA PHE A 690 -44.94 -10.45 5.07
C PHE A 690 -44.72 -10.33 3.56
N GLY A 691 -44.59 -9.09 3.06
CA GLY A 691 -44.21 -8.77 1.68
C GLY A 691 -42.81 -8.15 1.64
N GLU A 692 -42.05 -8.54 0.61
CA GLU A 692 -40.59 -8.39 0.45
C GLU A 692 -40.02 -6.97 0.48
N SER A 693 -38.76 -6.95 0.92
CA SER A 693 -37.76 -5.89 1.06
C SER A 693 -37.27 -5.29 -0.27
N ASP A 694 -37.10 -3.97 -0.30
CA ASP A 694 -36.46 -3.24 -1.41
C ASP A 694 -35.38 -2.26 -0.89
N TYR A 695 -34.29 -2.12 -1.65
CA TYR A 695 -32.98 -1.54 -1.28
C TYR A 695 -32.69 -0.19 -2.00
N SER A 696 -32.11 0.82 -1.32
CA SER A 696 -31.16 1.86 -1.84
C SER A 696 -31.03 3.05 -0.86
N GLU A 697 -29.87 3.43 -0.28
CA GLU A 697 -28.66 4.14 -0.81
C GLU A 697 -28.94 5.54 -1.38
N ASP A 698 -28.13 6.60 -1.22
CA ASP A 698 -27.14 7.12 -0.27
C ASP A 698 -26.89 8.58 -0.76
N PHE A 699 -26.63 9.59 0.09
CA PHE A 699 -26.46 10.98 -0.38
C PHE A 699 -25.38 11.77 0.36
N VAL A 700 -24.59 12.52 -0.43
CA VAL A 700 -23.34 13.23 -0.09
C VAL A 700 -23.56 14.76 -0.05
N VAL A 701 -22.77 15.46 0.79
CA VAL A 701 -22.85 16.91 1.05
C VAL A 701 -21.57 17.64 0.61
N LYS A 702 -21.78 18.86 0.10
CA LYS A 702 -20.81 19.83 -0.44
C LYS A 702 -20.27 20.82 0.61
N MET A 703 -19.04 21.26 0.41
CA MET A 703 -18.47 22.49 1.00
C MET A 703 -17.57 23.18 -0.02
N ALA A 704 -17.57 24.53 -0.01
CA ALA A 704 -16.62 25.34 -0.76
C ALA A 704 -16.18 26.56 0.07
N MET A 705 -14.88 26.79 0.01
CA MET A 705 -14.08 27.83 0.67
C MET A 705 -14.09 29.15 -0.10
N ASN A 706 -13.63 30.22 0.55
CA ASN A 706 -13.00 31.35 -0.13
C ASN A 706 -11.83 31.92 0.68
N TYR A 707 -10.84 32.38 -0.09
CA TYR A 707 -9.51 32.87 0.24
C TYR A 707 -9.49 34.37 0.57
N GLU A 708 -8.48 34.81 1.31
CA GLU A 708 -7.87 36.15 1.17
C GLU A 708 -6.38 36.10 1.53
N GLU A 709 -5.60 36.88 0.77
CA GLU A 709 -4.13 37.01 0.79
C GLU A 709 -3.69 38.15 1.72
N ASP A 710 -2.53 38.00 2.37
CA ASP A 710 -1.73 39.16 2.76
C ASP A 710 -0.22 38.87 2.76
N SER A 711 0.54 39.95 2.58
CA SER A 711 1.91 39.99 2.07
C SER A 711 2.97 40.26 3.16
N PHE A 712 4.16 39.67 2.99
CA PHE A 712 5.25 39.65 3.97
C PHE A 712 6.52 40.39 3.50
N ALA A 713 7.27 40.88 4.50
CA ALA A 713 8.52 41.63 4.37
C ALA A 713 9.80 40.76 4.44
N VAL A 714 10.88 41.36 3.95
CA VAL A 714 12.14 40.77 3.43
C VAL A 714 13.26 40.70 4.48
N ASN A 715 14.06 39.62 4.43
CA ASN A 715 15.42 39.50 4.99
C ASN A 715 16.31 38.61 4.07
N SER A 716 17.63 38.83 4.15
CA SER A 716 18.69 38.58 3.16
C SER A 716 19.25 37.14 3.01
N PRO A 717 19.95 36.82 1.88
CA PRO A 717 19.96 35.48 1.28
C PRO A 717 21.29 34.70 1.36
N ASP A 718 21.20 33.37 1.38
CA ASP A 718 22.29 32.40 1.21
C ASP A 718 22.00 31.46 0.02
N ALA A 719 23.05 31.04 -0.68
CA ALA A 719 23.01 30.19 -1.89
C ALA A 719 23.08 28.68 -1.56
N THR A 720 22.36 27.83 -2.32
CA THR A 720 22.27 26.38 -2.08
C THR A 720 22.54 25.53 -3.34
N ILE A 721 23.01 24.29 -3.12
CA ILE A 721 23.37 23.27 -4.12
C ILE A 721 22.42 22.07 -3.95
N ARG A 722 21.85 21.53 -5.04
CA ARG A 722 20.84 20.45 -5.02
C ARG A 722 21.42 19.04 -5.20
N THR A 723 21.11 18.11 -4.30
CA THR A 723 21.58 16.70 -4.31
C THR A 723 20.57 15.64 -3.81
N VAL A 724 19.49 16.00 -3.08
CA VAL A 724 18.61 15.06 -2.35
C VAL A 724 17.16 15.07 -2.89
N PHE A 725 16.72 13.98 -3.53
CA PHE A 725 15.39 13.84 -4.15
C PHE A 725 14.59 12.63 -3.60
N PRO A 726 14.00 12.72 -2.40
CA PRO A 726 13.24 11.62 -1.80
C PRO A 726 11.79 11.57 -2.33
N GLU A 727 11.10 10.43 -2.16
CA GLU A 727 9.64 10.33 -2.35
C GLU A 727 8.86 10.56 -1.04
N THR A 728 9.45 10.14 0.07
CA THR A 728 8.96 10.36 1.43
C THR A 728 9.98 11.23 2.15
N TRP A 729 9.60 12.46 2.51
CA TRP A 729 10.48 13.42 3.17
C TRP A 729 10.47 13.28 4.69
N ILE A 730 9.27 13.22 5.28
CA ILE A 730 9.09 13.18 6.73
C ILE A 730 8.36 11.90 7.09
N TRP A 731 8.98 11.06 7.92
CA TRP A 731 8.35 9.91 8.56
C TRP A 731 8.87 9.73 9.99
N GLN A 732 8.36 10.56 10.91
CA GLN A 732 8.87 10.60 12.27
C GLN A 732 7.77 10.84 13.31
N LEU A 733 8.10 10.55 14.56
CA LEU A 733 7.23 10.83 15.71
C LEU A 733 7.67 12.16 16.34
N ALA A 734 6.71 13.00 16.68
CA ALA A 734 6.95 14.26 17.39
C ALA A 734 6.14 14.30 18.68
N GLU A 735 6.80 14.67 19.78
CA GLU A 735 6.15 14.87 21.07
C GLU A 735 5.73 16.32 21.21
N VAL A 736 4.48 16.54 21.62
CA VAL A 736 3.94 17.87 21.93
C VAL A 736 4.16 18.15 23.40
N GLY A 737 4.97 19.16 23.70
CA GLY A 737 5.32 19.54 25.06
C GLY A 737 4.14 20.14 25.85
N ASP A 738 4.43 20.58 27.07
CA ASP A 738 3.41 21.10 28.00
C ASP A 738 2.68 22.35 27.50
N SER A 739 3.27 23.10 26.56
CA SER A 739 2.65 24.27 25.92
C SER A 739 1.50 23.92 24.98
N GLY A 740 1.34 22.65 24.58
CA GLY A 740 0.40 22.25 23.52
C GLY A 740 0.88 22.58 22.10
N SER A 741 2.14 22.97 21.95
CA SER A 741 2.77 23.26 20.67
C SER A 741 4.17 22.65 20.56
N ALA A 742 4.56 22.29 19.34
CA ALA A 742 5.90 21.84 19.01
C ALA A 742 6.34 22.46 17.68
N GLU A 743 7.59 22.90 17.63
CA GLU A 743 8.24 23.32 16.39
C GLU A 743 9.22 22.23 15.96
N VAL A 744 9.01 21.70 14.77
CA VAL A 744 9.88 20.66 14.21
C VAL A 744 10.72 21.31 13.11
N PRO A 745 12.03 21.54 13.34
CA PRO A 745 12.90 22.10 12.33
C PRO A 745 13.12 21.07 11.23
N VAL A 746 12.93 21.49 9.97
CA VAL A 746 13.09 20.63 8.80
C VAL A 746 13.92 21.32 7.72
N THR A 747 14.59 20.54 6.90
CA THR A 747 15.31 21.03 5.71
C THR A 747 14.57 20.56 4.48
N VAL A 748 14.19 21.51 3.64
CA VAL A 748 13.37 21.27 2.45
C VAL A 748 14.18 20.45 1.43
N PRO A 749 13.63 19.34 0.91
CA PRO A 749 14.33 18.52 -0.09
C PRO A 749 14.54 19.28 -1.40
N ASP A 750 15.43 18.76 -2.25
CA ASP A 750 15.78 19.43 -3.50
C ASP A 750 14.80 19.22 -4.66
N THR A 751 13.74 18.46 -4.39
CA THR A 751 12.67 18.14 -5.35
C THR A 751 11.74 19.34 -5.49
N ILE A 752 11.62 19.87 -6.71
CA ILE A 752 10.67 20.94 -7.06
C ILE A 752 9.29 20.28 -7.25
N THR A 753 8.50 20.26 -6.18
CA THR A 753 7.17 19.64 -6.12
C THR A 753 6.36 20.27 -4.98
N THR A 754 5.10 19.89 -4.83
CA THR A 754 4.35 20.12 -3.61
C THR A 754 4.46 18.89 -2.71
N TRP A 755 4.82 19.11 -1.45
CA TRP A 755 4.81 18.07 -0.43
C TRP A 755 3.47 18.10 0.28
N GLU A 756 2.77 16.98 0.28
CA GLU A 756 1.56 16.81 1.07
C GLU A 756 1.89 16.19 2.42
N MET A 757 1.40 16.82 3.49
CA MET A 757 1.68 16.41 4.84
C MET A 757 0.42 16.07 5.63
N ASP A 758 0.50 14.95 6.35
CA ASP A 758 -0.51 14.42 7.26
C ASP A 758 0.08 14.34 8.66
N ALA A 759 -0.73 14.66 9.65
CA ALA A 759 -0.42 14.40 11.04
C ALA A 759 -1.66 13.87 11.75
N PHE A 760 -1.47 12.80 12.52
CA PHE A 760 -2.38 12.43 13.59
C PHE A 760 -1.64 12.48 14.92
N CYS A 761 -2.34 12.84 15.98
CA CYS A 761 -1.80 12.90 17.33
C CYS A 761 -2.63 12.06 18.28
N LEU A 762 -1.96 11.34 19.16
CA LEU A 762 -2.57 10.52 20.21
C LEU A 762 -2.33 11.18 21.56
N SER A 763 -3.37 11.33 22.36
CA SER A 763 -3.30 11.81 23.74
C SER A 763 -4.23 10.99 24.64
N SER A 764 -4.20 11.25 25.94
CA SER A 764 -5.16 10.64 26.88
C SER A 764 -6.63 11.00 26.62
N THR A 765 -6.93 12.05 25.82
CA THR A 765 -8.32 12.39 25.46
C THR A 765 -8.77 11.76 24.15
N GLY A 766 -7.83 11.29 23.32
CA GLY A 766 -8.12 10.60 22.07
C GLY A 766 -7.15 10.89 20.93
N LEU A 767 -7.41 10.23 19.80
CA LEU A 767 -6.82 10.56 18.52
C LEU A 767 -7.36 11.89 18.02
N GLY A 768 -6.48 12.69 17.41
CA GLY A 768 -6.81 13.86 16.61
C GLY A 768 -6.12 13.79 15.26
N LEU A 769 -6.78 14.28 14.21
CA LEU A 769 -6.24 14.33 12.85
C LEU A 769 -6.16 15.79 12.41
N ALA A 770 -5.00 16.21 11.89
CA ALA A 770 -4.84 17.53 11.32
C ALA A 770 -5.46 17.59 9.91
N PRO A 771 -6.02 18.75 9.51
CA PRO A 771 -6.24 19.02 8.10
C PRO A 771 -4.93 18.89 7.31
N PRO A 772 -5.01 18.47 6.04
CA PRO A 772 -3.88 18.47 5.13
C PRO A 772 -3.07 19.76 5.12
N ALA A 773 -1.76 19.67 5.33
CA ALA A 773 -0.84 20.78 5.06
C ALA A 773 -0.09 20.54 3.76
N GLN A 774 0.21 21.60 3.01
CA GLN A 774 1.01 21.55 1.80
C GLN A 774 2.20 22.50 1.91
N LEU A 775 3.36 22.06 1.42
CA LEU A 775 4.52 22.91 1.19
C LEU A 775 4.84 22.90 -0.30
N THR A 776 4.69 24.04 -0.97
CA THR A 776 5.11 24.16 -2.37
C THR A 776 6.59 24.54 -2.41
N VAL A 777 7.42 23.62 -2.92
CA VAL A 777 8.83 23.87 -3.17
C VAL A 777 8.97 24.36 -4.60
N PHE A 778 9.25 25.65 -4.74
CA PHE A 778 9.27 26.30 -6.04
C PHE A 778 10.57 27.07 -6.23
N GLN A 779 11.17 26.89 -7.39
CA GLN A 779 12.36 27.63 -7.79
C GLN A 779 11.99 28.51 -9.00
N PRO A 780 12.06 29.85 -8.88
CA PRO A 780 11.54 30.77 -9.89
C PRO A 780 12.22 30.66 -11.25
N PHE A 781 13.50 30.27 -11.26
CA PHE A 781 14.18 29.75 -12.45
C PHE A 781 15.13 28.63 -12.01
N PHE A 782 15.26 27.57 -12.80
CA PHE A 782 16.15 26.44 -12.46
C PHE A 782 16.87 25.89 -13.69
N LEU A 783 17.98 25.21 -13.41
CA LEU A 783 18.86 24.54 -14.35
C LEU A 783 18.58 23.04 -14.38
N GLU A 784 18.47 22.46 -15.56
CA GLU A 784 18.46 21.02 -15.77
C GLU A 784 19.65 20.59 -16.64
N LEU A 785 20.40 19.59 -16.19
CA LEU A 785 21.55 19.04 -16.90
C LEU A 785 21.24 17.71 -17.57
N SER A 786 21.35 17.70 -18.89
CA SER A 786 21.22 16.52 -19.75
C SER A 786 22.60 15.98 -20.14
N LEU A 787 22.97 14.82 -19.59
CA LEU A 787 24.19 14.09 -19.93
C LEU A 787 23.91 12.57 -20.06
N PRO A 788 24.68 11.85 -20.89
CA PRO A 788 24.59 10.39 -20.96
C PRO A 788 25.12 9.72 -19.68
N TYR A 789 24.71 8.46 -19.44
CA TYR A 789 25.18 7.67 -18.29
C TYR A 789 26.69 7.43 -18.32
N SER A 790 27.21 7.00 -19.48
CA SER A 790 28.64 6.73 -19.71
C SER A 790 29.09 7.21 -21.09
N ILE A 791 30.39 7.40 -21.24
CA ILE A 791 31.05 7.76 -22.50
C ILE A 791 32.42 7.08 -22.61
N ILE A 792 32.87 6.76 -23.82
CA ILE A 792 34.20 6.21 -24.08
C ILE A 792 35.17 7.36 -24.40
N ARG A 793 36.43 7.28 -23.93
CA ARG A 793 37.44 8.31 -24.21
C ARG A 793 37.57 8.61 -25.72
N GLY A 794 37.61 9.90 -26.03
CA GLY A 794 37.70 10.44 -27.39
C GLY A 794 36.36 10.57 -28.13
N GLU A 795 35.26 10.08 -27.56
CA GLU A 795 33.92 10.47 -27.99
C GLU A 795 33.61 11.90 -27.51
N ILE A 796 32.64 12.53 -28.17
CA ILE A 796 32.28 13.92 -27.93
C ILE A 796 30.76 14.01 -27.86
N PHE A 797 30.21 14.71 -26.87
CA PHE A 797 28.77 14.94 -26.79
C PHE A 797 28.46 16.42 -26.51
N GLU A 798 27.22 16.80 -26.78
CA GLU A 798 26.70 18.12 -26.45
C GLU A 798 26.10 18.10 -25.04
N LEU A 799 26.83 18.68 -24.08
CA LEU A 799 26.29 18.98 -22.76
C LEU A 799 25.23 20.07 -22.92
N LYS A 800 23.98 19.73 -22.59
CA LYS A 800 22.84 20.65 -22.62
C LYS A 800 22.48 21.04 -21.21
N ALA A 801 22.43 22.34 -20.96
CA ALA A 801 21.86 22.89 -19.76
C ALA A 801 20.64 23.74 -20.13
N THR A 802 19.46 23.26 -19.74
CA THR A 802 18.20 23.97 -20.02
C THR A 802 17.82 24.76 -18.79
N VAL A 803 17.68 26.07 -18.97
CA VAL A 803 17.18 26.99 -17.95
C VAL A 803 15.73 27.31 -18.25
N PHE A 804 14.89 27.19 -17.24
CA PHE A 804 13.47 27.51 -17.32
C PHE A 804 13.21 28.76 -16.49
N ASN A 805 12.50 29.75 -17.02
CA ASN A 805 12.04 30.93 -16.28
C ASN A 805 10.53 30.87 -16.08
N TYR A 806 10.09 30.74 -14.83
CA TYR A 806 8.68 30.74 -14.45
C TYR A 806 8.26 32.05 -13.77
N LEU A 807 9.11 33.09 -13.78
CA LEU A 807 8.70 34.44 -13.36
C LEU A 807 7.79 35.06 -14.41
N SER A 808 6.88 35.95 -14.00
CA SER A 808 6.03 36.73 -14.92
C SER A 808 6.77 37.84 -15.67
N LYS A 809 8.09 37.97 -15.47
CA LYS A 809 8.95 39.01 -16.04
C LYS A 809 10.15 38.39 -16.73
N CYS A 810 10.73 39.11 -17.69
CA CYS A 810 11.98 38.67 -18.32
C CYS A 810 13.17 38.79 -17.35
N ILE A 811 14.07 37.83 -17.44
CA ILE A 811 15.35 37.80 -16.71
C ILE A 811 16.50 37.66 -17.71
N MET A 812 17.65 38.21 -17.36
CA MET A 812 18.90 37.92 -18.08
C MET A 812 19.56 36.76 -17.36
N VAL A 813 19.65 35.59 -18.00
CA VAL A 813 20.28 34.42 -17.40
C VAL A 813 21.69 34.28 -17.94
N LYS A 814 22.67 34.21 -17.05
CA LYS A 814 24.05 33.84 -17.32
C LYS A 814 24.32 32.41 -16.85
N VAL A 815 24.76 31.53 -17.74
CA VAL A 815 25.10 30.14 -17.38
C VAL A 815 26.59 29.92 -17.49
N SER A 816 27.22 29.43 -16.42
CA SER A 816 28.66 29.21 -16.31
C SER A 816 28.97 27.78 -15.86
N PRO A 817 29.55 26.93 -16.73
CA PRO A 817 30.11 25.66 -16.31
C PRO A 817 31.43 25.84 -15.55
N ALA A 818 31.68 25.04 -14.52
CA ALA A 818 32.93 25.09 -13.76
C ALA A 818 34.10 24.55 -14.61
N PRO A 819 35.28 25.23 -14.60
CA PRO A 819 36.47 24.73 -15.28
C PRO A 819 37.02 23.48 -14.56
N SER A 820 37.50 22.52 -15.34
CA SER A 820 38.17 21.31 -14.82
C SER A 820 39.36 20.95 -15.72
N SER A 821 40.40 20.35 -15.14
CA SER A 821 41.49 19.73 -15.89
C SER A 821 41.07 18.42 -16.57
N ASP A 822 39.95 17.84 -16.17
CA ASP A 822 39.56 16.48 -16.54
C ASP A 822 38.80 16.42 -17.88
N TYR A 823 38.33 17.56 -18.38
CA TYR A 823 37.60 17.69 -19.64
C TYR A 823 37.81 19.06 -20.28
N THR A 824 37.56 19.16 -21.58
CA THR A 824 37.48 20.45 -22.29
C THR A 824 36.03 20.75 -22.66
N LEU A 825 35.59 21.98 -22.40
CA LEU A 825 34.30 22.53 -22.83
C LEU A 825 34.54 23.57 -23.92
N LYS A 826 33.84 23.45 -25.05
CA LYS A 826 33.79 24.48 -26.11
C LYS A 826 32.34 24.88 -26.35
N ALA A 827 32.04 26.17 -26.33
CA ALA A 827 30.69 26.67 -26.64
C ALA A 827 30.29 26.28 -28.08
N SER A 828 29.05 25.84 -28.28
CA SER A 828 28.57 25.37 -29.60
C SER A 828 28.13 26.50 -30.55
N SER A 829 27.96 27.73 -30.05
CA SER A 829 27.56 28.93 -30.79
C SER A 829 28.21 30.17 -30.17
N ASP A 830 28.34 31.26 -30.95
CA ASP A 830 29.06 32.49 -30.58
C ASP A 830 28.67 33.02 -29.17
N ASP A 831 29.52 32.71 -28.19
CA ASP A 831 29.79 33.31 -26.87
C ASP A 831 28.67 34.01 -26.06
N GLN A 832 27.39 33.78 -26.33
CA GLN A 832 26.31 34.21 -25.43
C GLN A 832 26.11 33.20 -24.29
N TYR A 833 26.97 33.33 -23.27
CA TYR A 833 26.73 32.74 -21.95
C TYR A 833 25.54 33.41 -21.24
N SER A 834 25.14 34.60 -21.70
CA SER A 834 23.95 35.30 -21.26
C SER A 834 22.88 35.31 -22.34
N SER A 835 21.64 35.01 -21.97
CA SER A 835 20.47 35.10 -22.84
C SER A 835 19.32 35.73 -22.09
N CYS A 836 18.55 36.53 -22.82
CA CYS A 836 17.25 36.97 -22.37
C CYS A 836 16.31 35.75 -22.26
N LEU A 837 15.62 35.61 -21.14
CA LEU A 837 14.65 34.55 -20.91
C LEU A 837 13.38 35.16 -20.32
N CYS A 838 12.35 35.28 -21.15
CA CYS A 838 11.06 35.84 -20.73
C CYS A 838 10.17 34.83 -20.00
N ALA A 839 9.02 35.30 -19.51
CA ALA A 839 8.11 34.52 -18.70
C ALA A 839 7.67 33.22 -19.40
N ASN A 840 7.68 32.11 -18.66
CA ASN A 840 7.43 30.75 -19.15
C ASN A 840 8.36 30.31 -20.31
N GLY A 841 9.43 31.05 -20.56
CA GLY A 841 10.43 30.72 -21.55
C GLY A 841 11.39 29.65 -21.03
N ARG A 842 11.95 28.88 -21.96
CA ARG A 842 13.09 27.99 -21.71
C ARG A 842 14.21 28.32 -22.67
N GLN A 843 15.45 28.34 -22.17
CA GLN A 843 16.63 28.53 -22.99
C GLN A 843 17.61 27.38 -22.73
N THR A 844 18.10 26.76 -23.81
CA THR A 844 19.08 25.68 -23.70
C THR A 844 20.45 26.15 -24.14
N PHE A 845 21.40 26.11 -23.21
CA PHE A 845 22.80 26.38 -23.46
C PHE A 845 23.53 25.08 -23.77
N LYS A 846 24.47 25.14 -24.72
CA LYS A 846 25.08 23.97 -25.34
C LYS A 846 26.60 24.10 -25.37
N TRP A 847 27.28 23.10 -24.82
CA TRP A 847 28.73 22.98 -24.92
C TRP A 847 29.12 21.62 -25.46
N ILE A 848 30.13 21.62 -26.32
CA ILE A 848 30.80 20.42 -26.78
C ILE A 848 31.77 20.00 -25.66
N LEU A 849 31.46 18.90 -24.97
CA LEU A 849 32.31 18.34 -23.92
C LEU A 849 33.16 17.19 -24.49
N THR A 850 34.46 17.23 -24.20
CA THR A 850 35.39 16.14 -24.51
C THR A 850 36.16 15.75 -23.25
N PRO A 851 36.01 14.51 -22.75
CA PRO A 851 36.72 14.07 -21.55
C PRO A 851 38.18 13.73 -21.87
N SER A 852 39.08 14.08 -20.94
CA SER A 852 40.53 13.85 -21.03
C SER A 852 41.02 12.73 -20.10
N VAL A 853 40.28 12.43 -19.02
CA VAL A 853 40.67 11.50 -17.95
C VAL A 853 39.65 10.37 -17.79
N PHE A 854 40.10 9.19 -17.36
CA PHE A 854 39.25 8.03 -17.09
C PHE A 854 38.66 8.04 -15.68
N GLY A 855 37.48 7.46 -15.51
CA GLY A 855 36.81 7.34 -14.22
C GLY A 855 35.55 8.20 -14.12
N VAL A 856 35.14 8.49 -12.89
CA VAL A 856 33.95 9.31 -12.61
C VAL A 856 34.37 10.78 -12.57
N VAL A 857 33.81 11.58 -13.48
CA VAL A 857 34.10 13.01 -13.63
C VAL A 857 32.89 13.82 -13.20
N ASN A 858 33.05 14.74 -12.26
CA ASN A 858 31.96 15.60 -11.80
C ASN A 858 31.85 16.85 -12.67
N ILE A 859 30.66 17.07 -13.23
CA ILE A 859 30.35 18.23 -14.07
C ILE A 859 29.43 19.14 -13.25
N THR A 860 29.89 20.35 -12.97
CA THR A 860 29.14 21.38 -12.24
C THR A 860 28.81 22.53 -13.17
N VAL A 861 27.55 22.94 -13.19
CA VAL A 861 27.08 24.08 -13.98
C VAL A 861 26.21 24.97 -13.10
N SER A 862 26.42 26.27 -13.19
CA SER A 862 25.67 27.29 -12.47
C SER A 862 24.90 28.18 -13.44
N ALA A 863 23.66 28.52 -13.12
CA ALA A 863 22.88 29.52 -13.82
C ALA A 863 22.53 30.66 -12.87
N GLU A 864 22.82 31.90 -13.24
CA GLU A 864 22.64 33.11 -12.45
C GLU A 864 21.73 34.10 -13.19
N ALA A 865 20.77 34.70 -12.49
CA ALA A 865 19.99 35.83 -13.01
C ALA A 865 20.77 37.14 -12.75
N GLU A 866 21.30 37.75 -13.82
CA GLU A 866 22.11 38.97 -13.76
C GLU A 866 21.28 40.25 -13.94
N ALA A 867 21.67 41.33 -13.27
CA ALA A 867 21.10 42.65 -13.51
C ALA A 867 21.71 43.24 -14.79
N SER A 868 20.88 43.58 -15.78
CA SER A 868 21.33 44.18 -17.05
C SER A 868 20.49 45.39 -17.44
N GLN A 869 21.10 46.35 -18.15
CA GLN A 869 20.37 47.49 -18.74
C GLN A 869 19.80 47.18 -20.12
N THR A 870 20.09 46.01 -20.69
CA THR A 870 19.49 45.58 -21.96
C THR A 870 18.00 45.29 -21.77
N LEU A 871 17.16 45.94 -22.58
CA LEU A 871 15.71 45.69 -22.59
C LEU A 871 15.45 44.31 -23.22
N CYS A 872 14.70 43.48 -22.52
CA CYS A 872 14.22 42.17 -22.95
C CYS A 872 12.75 42.32 -23.40
N ASP A 873 12.44 42.16 -24.69
CA ASP A 873 11.10 42.40 -25.24
C ASP A 873 10.48 43.75 -24.79
N ASN A 874 11.30 44.81 -24.79
CA ASN A 874 10.95 46.17 -24.33
C ASN A 874 10.66 46.30 -22.82
N GLU A 875 10.88 45.26 -22.01
CA GLU A 875 10.81 45.31 -20.54
C GLU A 875 12.21 45.37 -19.91
N ILE A 876 12.33 46.03 -18.74
CA ILE A 876 13.54 46.01 -17.93
C ILE A 876 13.64 44.63 -17.27
N VAL A 877 14.77 43.94 -17.46
CA VAL A 877 15.02 42.63 -16.83
C VAL A 877 14.94 42.71 -15.32
N SER A 878 14.16 41.79 -14.75
CA SER A 878 14.01 41.63 -13.32
C SER A 878 15.05 40.64 -12.79
N VAL A 879 15.57 40.87 -11.59
CA VAL A 879 16.42 39.89 -10.90
C VAL A 879 15.63 39.40 -9.67
N PRO A 880 15.26 38.11 -9.59
CA PRO A 880 14.52 37.59 -8.45
C PRO A 880 15.31 37.82 -7.16
N GLU A 881 14.66 38.17 -6.05
CA GLU A 881 15.37 38.41 -4.79
C GLU A 881 15.88 37.13 -4.13
N ARG A 882 15.23 35.99 -4.39
CA ARG A 882 15.58 34.65 -3.88
C ARG A 882 15.81 33.68 -5.03
N GLY A 883 16.74 32.74 -4.84
CA GLY A 883 17.07 31.74 -5.86
C GLY A 883 17.73 32.33 -7.11
N ARG A 884 18.55 33.40 -6.97
CA ARG A 884 19.26 34.07 -8.07
C ARG A 884 20.27 33.20 -8.80
N ILE A 885 20.72 32.13 -8.17
CA ILE A 885 21.74 31.21 -8.68
C ILE A 885 21.24 29.80 -8.42
N ASP A 886 21.21 28.95 -9.46
CA ASP A 886 20.99 27.52 -9.35
C ASP A 886 22.26 26.79 -9.79
N THR A 887 22.75 25.83 -9.00
CA THR A 887 23.94 25.05 -9.33
C THR A 887 23.64 23.56 -9.23
N VAL A 888 23.89 22.85 -10.32
CA VAL A 888 23.67 21.39 -10.42
C VAL A 888 25.00 20.71 -10.66
N THR A 889 25.28 19.65 -9.91
CA THR A 889 26.44 18.77 -10.12
C THR A 889 25.97 17.38 -10.47
N ARG A 890 26.46 16.82 -11.59
CA ARG A 890 26.19 15.43 -11.99
C ARG A 890 27.49 14.73 -12.38
N SER A 891 27.56 13.43 -12.09
CA SER A 891 28.72 12.59 -12.35
C SER A 891 28.61 11.91 -13.72
N LEU A 892 29.64 12.01 -14.55
CA LEU A 892 29.77 11.33 -15.85
C LEU A 892 30.83 10.23 -15.77
N ARG A 893 30.48 9.01 -16.18
CA ARG A 893 31.41 7.87 -16.16
C ARG A 893 32.16 7.76 -17.49
N VAL A 894 33.49 7.97 -17.47
CA VAL A 894 34.37 7.88 -18.63
C VAL A 894 35.11 6.54 -18.64
N GLN A 895 34.84 5.72 -19.67
CA GLN A 895 35.39 4.38 -19.82
C GLN A 895 36.56 4.33 -20.83
N ALA A 896 37.45 3.35 -20.66
CA ALA A 896 38.56 3.09 -21.58
C ALA A 896 38.12 2.29 -22.82
N GLU A 897 38.87 2.45 -23.92
CA GLU A 897 38.67 1.68 -25.13
C GLU A 897 39.08 0.21 -24.92
N GLY A 898 38.54 -0.69 -25.76
CA GLY A 898 38.88 -2.12 -25.72
C GLY A 898 38.24 -2.88 -24.56
N VAL A 899 38.80 -4.05 -24.23
CA VAL A 899 38.28 -5.00 -23.24
C VAL A 899 39.21 -5.04 -22.03
N GLU A 900 38.66 -4.86 -20.83
CA GLU A 900 39.40 -4.99 -19.56
C GLU A 900 39.83 -6.45 -19.33
N LYS A 901 41.11 -6.65 -19.02
CA LYS A 901 41.72 -7.91 -18.61
C LYS A 901 42.28 -7.75 -17.20
N ILE A 902 42.17 -8.81 -16.42
CA ILE A 902 42.61 -8.86 -15.03
C ILE A 902 43.53 -10.07 -14.87
N LYS A 903 44.72 -9.87 -14.32
CA LYS A 903 45.61 -10.94 -13.83
C LYS A 903 45.77 -10.80 -12.33
N ILE A 904 45.73 -11.92 -11.62
CA ILE A 904 45.73 -11.92 -10.16
C ILE A 904 46.87 -12.81 -9.69
N TYR A 905 47.64 -12.30 -8.72
CA TYR A 905 48.68 -13.05 -8.05
C TYR A 905 48.40 -13.02 -6.55
N SER A 906 48.32 -14.20 -5.92
CA SER A 906 47.89 -14.35 -4.53
C SER A 906 48.87 -15.22 -3.75
N TRP A 907 49.13 -14.88 -2.49
CA TRP A 907 49.98 -15.64 -1.58
C TRP A 907 49.40 -15.68 -0.17
N LEU A 908 49.58 -16.81 0.51
CA LEU A 908 49.40 -16.94 1.96
C LEU A 908 50.76 -17.21 2.58
N LEU A 909 51.31 -16.21 3.28
CA LEU A 909 52.66 -16.28 3.85
C LEU A 909 52.59 -16.34 5.37
N CYS A 910 53.10 -17.43 5.95
CA CYS A 910 53.10 -17.70 7.38
C CYS A 910 54.55 -17.78 7.90
N PRO A 911 55.16 -16.67 8.35
CA PRO A 911 56.56 -16.64 8.77
C PRO A 911 56.91 -17.48 10.00
N GLN A 912 55.93 -17.80 10.86
CA GLN A 912 56.15 -18.58 12.11
C GLN A 912 57.33 -18.06 12.97
N GLY A 913 57.53 -16.73 13.01
CA GLY A 913 58.64 -16.08 13.73
C GLY A 913 59.90 -15.83 12.89
N SER A 914 59.94 -16.29 11.64
CA SER A 914 61.06 -16.13 10.72
C SER A 914 60.76 -15.10 9.61
N ARG A 915 61.47 -15.16 8.48
CA ARG A 915 61.27 -14.31 7.29
C ARG A 915 60.88 -15.20 6.12
N VAL A 916 59.80 -14.87 5.45
CA VAL A 916 59.36 -15.57 4.23
C VAL A 916 59.22 -14.54 3.12
N SER A 917 59.78 -14.84 1.95
CA SER A 917 59.77 -13.95 0.80
C SER A 917 59.38 -14.68 -0.49
N ASP A 918 58.71 -13.98 -1.39
CA ASP A 918 58.37 -14.44 -2.74
C ASP A 918 58.57 -13.29 -3.75
N GLU A 919 58.55 -13.59 -5.04
CA GLU A 919 58.75 -12.60 -6.11
C GLU A 919 57.71 -12.75 -7.21
N VAL A 920 57.26 -11.62 -7.77
CA VAL A 920 56.34 -11.57 -8.91
C VAL A 920 56.83 -10.61 -9.97
N THR A 921 56.64 -10.97 -11.23
CA THR A 921 56.91 -10.07 -12.36
C THR A 921 55.60 -9.72 -13.06
N LEU A 922 55.21 -8.45 -13.00
CA LEU A 922 54.00 -7.93 -13.66
C LEU A 922 54.33 -7.60 -15.12
N THR A 923 53.92 -8.47 -16.04
CA THR A 923 54.13 -8.30 -17.48
C THR A 923 52.88 -7.79 -18.18
N LEU A 924 53.02 -6.76 -19.02
CA LEU A 924 51.95 -6.24 -19.90
C LEU A 924 52.12 -6.76 -21.33
N PRO A 925 51.02 -7.01 -22.05
CA PRO A 925 51.08 -7.30 -23.48
C PRO A 925 51.43 -6.04 -24.29
N SER A 926 51.93 -6.22 -25.52
CA SER A 926 52.43 -5.12 -26.37
C SER A 926 51.34 -4.19 -26.90
N ASP A 927 50.09 -4.65 -26.96
CA ASP A 927 48.91 -3.96 -27.49
C ASP A 927 48.07 -3.28 -26.39
N VAL A 928 48.62 -3.08 -25.19
CA VAL A 928 47.89 -2.47 -24.07
C VAL A 928 47.44 -1.03 -24.37
N ILE A 929 46.18 -0.71 -24.04
CA ILE A 929 45.62 0.64 -24.20
C ILE A 929 46.28 1.58 -23.19
N LYS A 930 46.93 2.64 -23.70
CA LYS A 930 47.67 3.60 -22.87
C LYS A 930 46.75 4.26 -21.81
N GLY A 931 47.18 4.17 -20.55
CA GLY A 931 46.47 4.71 -19.38
C GLY A 931 45.46 3.76 -18.74
N SER A 932 45.21 2.57 -19.29
CA SER A 932 44.30 1.57 -18.71
C SER A 932 44.92 0.72 -17.60
N VAL A 933 46.25 0.74 -17.49
CA VAL A 933 47.01 -0.09 -16.55
C VAL A 933 46.82 0.44 -15.14
N ARG A 934 46.31 -0.41 -14.26
CA ARG A 934 46.31 -0.17 -12.81
C ARG A 934 46.67 -1.45 -12.09
N SER A 935 47.49 -1.33 -11.06
CA SER A 935 47.78 -2.45 -10.17
C SER A 935 47.89 -1.91 -8.76
N SER A 936 47.30 -2.63 -7.83
CA SER A 936 47.41 -2.38 -6.41
C SER A 936 48.05 -3.59 -5.74
N VAL A 937 48.59 -3.38 -4.55
CA VAL A 937 48.90 -4.47 -3.63
C VAL A 937 48.01 -4.33 -2.42
N SER A 938 47.49 -5.47 -1.98
CA SER A 938 46.54 -5.54 -0.88
C SER A 938 46.93 -6.63 0.10
N VAL A 939 46.81 -6.30 1.39
CA VAL A 939 47.34 -7.09 2.51
C VAL A 939 46.26 -7.27 3.57
N LEU A 940 46.10 -8.51 4.04
CA LEU A 940 45.10 -8.92 5.00
C LEU A 940 45.69 -9.89 6.03
N GLY A 941 45.37 -9.72 7.31
CA GLY A 941 45.72 -10.69 8.36
C GLY A 941 44.78 -11.88 8.45
N ASP A 942 43.76 -11.92 7.60
CA ASP A 942 42.70 -12.92 7.58
C ASP A 942 42.40 -13.35 6.14
N ILE A 943 42.34 -14.66 5.91
CA ILE A 943 42.04 -15.25 4.59
C ILE A 943 40.62 -14.94 4.10
N LEU A 944 39.70 -14.58 5.01
CA LEU A 944 38.34 -14.18 4.67
C LEU A 944 38.16 -12.66 4.58
N GLY A 945 39.18 -11.87 4.92
CA GLY A 945 39.09 -10.40 4.96
C GLY A 945 38.70 -9.78 3.61
N ARG A 946 39.10 -10.40 2.50
CA ARG A 946 38.71 -9.95 1.15
C ARG A 946 37.26 -10.26 0.82
N ALA A 947 36.81 -11.46 1.20
CA ALA A 947 35.42 -11.86 1.03
C ALA A 947 34.50 -10.96 1.88
N LEU A 948 34.94 -10.56 3.07
CA LEU A 948 34.29 -9.58 3.93
C LEU A 948 34.21 -8.17 3.32
N GLN A 949 35.26 -7.73 2.62
CA GLN A 949 35.25 -6.44 1.94
C GLN A 949 34.27 -6.45 0.75
N ASN A 950 34.20 -7.56 0.01
CA ASN A 950 33.44 -7.72 -1.22
C ASN A 950 32.23 -8.65 -1.09
N LEU A 951 31.53 -8.66 0.05
CA LEU A 951 30.39 -9.56 0.31
C LEU A 951 29.33 -9.58 -0.80
N HIS A 952 29.14 -8.47 -1.51
CA HIS A 952 28.22 -8.32 -2.63
C HIS A 952 28.81 -8.80 -3.98
N GLY A 953 30.13 -8.71 -4.16
CA GLY A 953 30.83 -8.90 -5.43
C GLY A 953 31.67 -10.19 -5.50
N LEU A 954 31.44 -11.16 -4.60
CA LEU A 954 32.18 -12.44 -4.57
C LEU A 954 32.13 -13.18 -5.92
N LEU A 955 31.07 -12.94 -6.70
CA LEU A 955 30.89 -13.44 -8.06
C LEU A 955 30.87 -12.24 -9.03
N LYS A 956 31.70 -12.26 -10.09
CA LYS A 956 31.75 -11.22 -11.15
C LYS A 956 30.58 -11.31 -12.15
N MET A 957 29.72 -12.30 -12.02
CA MET A 957 28.75 -12.67 -13.06
C MET A 957 27.40 -11.97 -12.86
N PRO A 958 26.66 -11.64 -13.93
CA PRO A 958 25.36 -11.00 -13.83
C PRO A 958 24.36 -11.84 -13.03
N TYR A 959 23.56 -11.11 -12.28
CA TYR A 959 22.58 -11.55 -11.28
C TYR A 959 21.20 -11.71 -11.93
N GLY A 960 20.41 -12.71 -11.54
CA GLY A 960 19.02 -12.78 -12.00
C GLY A 960 18.29 -14.12 -11.86
N CYS A 961 18.98 -15.20 -11.50
CA CYS A 961 18.34 -16.53 -11.32
C CYS A 961 18.41 -17.02 -9.86
N GLY A 962 17.48 -17.90 -9.46
CA GLY A 962 17.43 -18.45 -8.10
C GLY A 962 18.65 -19.27 -7.73
N GLU A 963 19.35 -19.78 -8.73
CA GLU A 963 20.66 -20.43 -8.61
C GLU A 963 21.78 -19.46 -8.20
N GLN A 964 21.81 -18.28 -8.81
CA GLN A 964 22.86 -17.29 -8.63
C GLN A 964 22.66 -16.52 -7.32
N ASN A 965 21.40 -16.24 -6.99
CA ASN A 965 21.06 -15.53 -5.76
C ASN A 965 21.46 -16.33 -4.50
N ILE A 966 21.14 -17.63 -4.45
CA ILE A 966 21.54 -18.46 -3.30
C ILE A 966 23.06 -18.65 -3.21
N ALA A 967 23.77 -18.60 -4.34
CA ALA A 967 25.23 -18.66 -4.41
C ALA A 967 25.92 -17.47 -3.73
N VAL A 968 25.34 -16.28 -3.81
CA VAL A 968 25.84 -15.06 -3.16
C VAL A 968 25.39 -14.99 -1.70
N LEU A 969 24.18 -15.48 -1.39
CA LEU A 969 23.66 -15.50 -0.03
C LEU A 969 24.47 -16.44 0.88
N SER A 970 24.81 -17.64 0.43
CA SER A 970 25.40 -18.67 1.30
C SER A 970 26.76 -18.28 1.91
N PRO A 971 27.73 -17.66 1.19
CA PRO A 971 28.99 -17.22 1.77
C PRO A 971 28.84 -16.23 2.94
N ASN A 972 27.84 -15.34 2.89
CA ASN A 972 27.58 -14.38 3.96
C ASN A 972 27.27 -15.08 5.29
N ILE A 973 26.58 -16.22 5.25
CA ILE A 973 26.28 -17.03 6.43
C ILE A 973 27.56 -17.58 7.06
N TYR A 974 28.42 -18.20 6.25
CA TYR A 974 29.64 -18.83 6.74
C TYR A 974 30.64 -17.82 7.29
N ILE A 975 30.70 -16.64 6.68
CA ILE A 975 31.50 -15.51 7.17
C ILE A 975 30.97 -15.00 8.52
N LEU A 976 29.65 -14.87 8.67
CA LEU A 976 29.03 -14.48 9.95
C LEU A 976 29.30 -15.53 11.04
N GLN A 977 29.16 -16.82 10.72
CA GLN A 977 29.47 -17.92 11.64
C GLN A 977 30.93 -17.88 12.09
N TYR A 978 31.85 -17.64 11.16
CA TYR A 978 33.27 -17.46 11.47
C TYR A 978 33.48 -16.32 12.47
N LEU A 979 33.02 -15.11 12.14
CA LEU A 979 33.22 -13.92 12.97
C LEU A 979 32.55 -14.03 14.33
N GLU A 980 31.40 -14.68 14.41
CA GLU A 980 30.70 -14.92 15.66
C GLU A 980 31.47 -15.90 16.54
N ASN A 981 31.94 -17.02 15.97
CA ASN A 981 32.69 -18.04 16.69
C ASN A 981 34.08 -17.55 17.14
N THR A 982 34.71 -16.63 16.40
CA THR A 982 35.97 -15.97 16.80
C THR A 982 35.78 -14.73 17.66
N LYS A 983 34.53 -14.35 17.98
CA LYS A 983 34.18 -13.13 18.74
C LYS A 983 34.67 -11.83 18.09
N GLN A 984 34.76 -11.80 16.77
CA GLN A 984 35.14 -10.62 15.97
C GLN A 984 33.94 -9.95 15.28
N LEU A 985 32.73 -10.48 15.43
CA LEU A 985 31.52 -9.92 14.82
C LEU A 985 31.14 -8.58 15.48
N THR A 986 31.36 -7.49 14.75
CA THR A 986 30.92 -6.14 15.16
C THR A 986 29.47 -5.88 14.75
N SER A 987 28.80 -4.93 15.43
CA SER A 987 27.43 -4.53 15.08
C SER A 987 27.33 -4.05 13.62
N ALA A 988 28.28 -3.24 13.16
CA ALA A 988 28.30 -2.74 11.78
C ALA A 988 28.39 -3.86 10.73
N ILE A 989 29.25 -4.87 10.95
CA ILE A 989 29.36 -6.02 10.04
C ILE A 989 28.08 -6.85 10.10
N ARG A 990 27.53 -7.07 11.30
CA ARG A 990 26.29 -7.83 11.49
C ARG A 990 25.13 -7.20 10.73
N GLU A 991 24.91 -5.89 10.85
CA GLU A 991 23.84 -5.19 10.14
C GLU A 991 24.04 -5.27 8.62
N LYS A 992 25.26 -4.99 8.13
CA LYS A 992 25.57 -5.05 6.70
C LYS A 992 25.32 -6.45 6.11
N ALA A 993 25.83 -7.50 6.74
CA ALA A 993 25.66 -8.87 6.29
C ALA A 993 24.20 -9.34 6.43
N SER A 994 23.51 -8.95 7.49
CA SER A 994 22.08 -9.25 7.66
C SER A 994 21.23 -8.58 6.59
N GLY A 995 21.59 -7.37 6.14
CA GLY A 995 20.98 -6.72 4.97
C GLY A 995 21.11 -7.55 3.69
N PHE A 996 22.32 -8.06 3.40
CA PHE A 996 22.53 -8.96 2.26
C PHE A 996 21.74 -10.27 2.38
N LEU A 997 21.68 -10.86 3.57
CA LEU A 997 20.88 -12.08 3.81
C LEU A 997 19.38 -11.82 3.60
N LYS A 998 18.83 -10.69 4.10
CA LYS A 998 17.42 -10.32 3.91
C LYS A 998 17.08 -10.13 2.44
N SER A 999 17.91 -9.38 1.71
CA SER A 999 17.73 -9.13 0.28
C SER A 999 17.82 -10.43 -0.54
N GLY A 1000 18.79 -11.29 -0.24
CA GLY A 1000 18.92 -12.58 -0.90
C GLY A 1000 17.81 -13.56 -0.54
N TYR A 1001 17.28 -13.56 0.68
CA TYR A 1001 16.11 -14.36 1.05
C TYR A 1001 14.89 -13.94 0.24
N GLN A 1002 14.54 -12.65 0.24
CA GLN A 1002 13.43 -12.11 -0.54
C GLN A 1002 13.55 -12.44 -2.03
N ARG A 1003 14.74 -12.23 -2.61
CA ARG A 1003 15.00 -12.56 -4.03
C ARG A 1003 14.85 -14.05 -4.31
N GLN A 1004 15.24 -14.93 -3.39
CA GLN A 1004 15.14 -16.37 -3.58
C GLN A 1004 13.67 -16.86 -3.64
N LEU A 1005 12.77 -16.17 -2.94
CA LEU A 1005 11.34 -16.51 -2.94
C LEU A 1005 10.67 -16.31 -4.30
N ASN A 1006 11.22 -15.45 -5.15
CA ASN A 1006 10.76 -15.30 -6.54
C ASN A 1006 10.85 -16.61 -7.34
N TYR A 1007 11.70 -17.55 -6.91
CA TYR A 1007 11.95 -18.81 -7.62
C TYR A 1007 11.36 -20.04 -6.92
N ARG A 1008 10.57 -19.82 -5.87
CA ARG A 1008 9.86 -20.85 -5.10
C ARG A 1008 8.58 -21.28 -5.83
N HIS A 1009 8.29 -22.57 -5.81
CA HIS A 1009 7.03 -23.15 -6.29
C HIS A 1009 6.04 -23.36 -5.13
N HIS A 1010 4.75 -23.46 -5.44
CA HIS A 1010 3.71 -23.72 -4.43
C HIS A 1010 3.89 -25.05 -3.67
N ASP A 1011 4.58 -26.03 -4.28
CA ASP A 1011 4.88 -27.32 -3.66
C ASP A 1011 6.09 -27.30 -2.70
N GLY A 1012 6.72 -26.14 -2.52
CA GLY A 1012 7.89 -25.95 -1.65
C GLY A 1012 9.24 -26.12 -2.35
N SER A 1013 9.26 -26.56 -3.61
CA SER A 1013 10.49 -26.72 -4.39
C SER A 1013 10.98 -25.41 -5.01
N TYR A 1014 12.24 -25.41 -5.47
CA TYR A 1014 12.87 -24.28 -6.13
C TYR A 1014 13.35 -24.66 -7.53
N SER A 1015 13.26 -23.71 -8.46
CA SER A 1015 13.78 -23.82 -9.83
C SER A 1015 14.63 -22.60 -10.18
N THR A 1016 15.34 -22.62 -11.31
CA THR A 1016 16.24 -21.53 -11.71
C THR A 1016 15.50 -20.21 -11.98
N PHE A 1017 14.31 -20.29 -12.60
CA PHE A 1017 13.51 -19.14 -13.05
C PHE A 1017 12.11 -19.05 -12.41
N GLY A 1018 11.81 -19.89 -11.42
CA GLY A 1018 10.51 -19.90 -10.73
C GLY A 1018 9.38 -20.62 -11.45
N ASN A 1019 9.60 -21.12 -12.67
CA ASN A 1019 8.64 -21.88 -13.48
C ASN A 1019 9.22 -23.25 -13.90
N GLY A 1020 8.37 -24.22 -14.22
CA GLY A 1020 8.76 -25.55 -14.69
C GLY A 1020 8.79 -26.61 -13.60
N GLU A 1021 9.67 -27.61 -13.71
CA GLU A 1021 9.83 -28.65 -12.69
C GLU A 1021 10.75 -28.21 -11.55
N GLY A 1022 10.33 -28.47 -10.30
CA GLY A 1022 11.16 -28.28 -9.12
C GLY A 1022 12.47 -29.04 -9.16
N ASN A 1023 13.56 -28.39 -8.74
CA ASN A 1023 14.90 -28.95 -8.80
C ASN A 1023 15.39 -29.47 -7.45
N THR A 1024 15.71 -30.75 -7.40
CA THR A 1024 16.17 -31.45 -6.18
C THR A 1024 17.46 -30.90 -5.58
N TRP A 1025 18.44 -30.57 -6.42
CA TRP A 1025 19.68 -30.00 -5.92
C TRP A 1025 19.49 -28.56 -5.43
N LEU A 1026 18.81 -27.71 -6.21
CA LEU A 1026 18.62 -26.32 -5.84
C LEU A 1026 17.79 -26.20 -4.57
N THR A 1027 16.74 -27.02 -4.44
CA THR A 1027 15.90 -27.07 -3.23
C THR A 1027 16.73 -27.50 -2.02
N ALA A 1028 17.62 -28.47 -2.15
CA ALA A 1028 18.53 -28.88 -1.06
C ALA A 1028 19.54 -27.79 -0.70
N PHE A 1029 20.08 -27.09 -1.68
CA PHE A 1029 21.00 -25.99 -1.45
C PHE A 1029 20.30 -24.82 -0.74
N VAL A 1030 19.11 -24.44 -1.21
CA VAL A 1030 18.27 -23.41 -0.58
C VAL A 1030 17.91 -23.81 0.85
N LEU A 1031 17.44 -25.04 1.07
CA LEU A 1031 17.12 -25.56 2.40
C LEU A 1031 18.30 -25.41 3.37
N ARG A 1032 19.49 -25.86 2.94
CA ARG A 1032 20.73 -25.80 3.73
C ARG A 1032 21.11 -24.36 4.07
N SER A 1033 21.06 -23.45 3.11
CA SER A 1033 21.40 -22.05 3.32
C SER A 1033 20.35 -21.32 4.18
N PHE A 1034 19.06 -21.57 3.97
CA PHE A 1034 17.98 -20.94 4.73
C PHE A 1034 17.96 -21.35 6.19
N ASP A 1035 18.16 -22.63 6.49
CA ASP A 1035 18.27 -23.12 7.86
C ASP A 1035 19.42 -22.45 8.62
N LYS A 1036 20.60 -22.37 8.01
CA LYS A 1036 21.74 -21.68 8.62
C LYS A 1036 21.55 -20.15 8.72
N ALA A 1037 20.77 -19.55 7.82
CA ALA A 1037 20.48 -18.11 7.83
C ALA A 1037 19.52 -17.70 8.97
N GLN A 1038 18.68 -18.62 9.49
CA GLN A 1038 17.75 -18.35 10.59
C GLN A 1038 18.43 -17.79 11.84
N ARG A 1039 19.72 -18.07 12.03
CA ARG A 1039 20.51 -17.52 13.14
C ARG A 1039 20.72 -16.01 13.05
N TYR A 1040 20.61 -15.42 11.86
CA TYR A 1040 20.94 -14.01 11.60
C TYR A 1040 19.75 -13.19 11.11
N ILE A 1041 18.82 -13.80 10.37
CA ILE A 1041 17.64 -13.14 9.81
C ILE A 1041 16.38 -14.00 10.02
N PHE A 1042 15.21 -13.38 9.89
CA PHE A 1042 13.96 -14.12 9.82
C PHE A 1042 13.87 -14.90 8.50
N VAL A 1043 13.62 -16.20 8.61
CA VAL A 1043 13.25 -17.09 7.49
C VAL A 1043 12.05 -17.88 7.95
N ASP A 1044 10.96 -17.84 7.16
CA ASP A 1044 9.71 -18.50 7.53
C ASP A 1044 9.91 -20.02 7.72
N PRO A 1045 9.64 -20.58 8.92
CA PRO A 1045 9.76 -22.01 9.17
C PRO A 1045 8.92 -22.88 8.23
N GLN A 1046 7.77 -22.38 7.75
CA GLN A 1046 6.93 -23.09 6.78
C GLN A 1046 7.63 -23.27 5.42
N ILE A 1047 8.49 -22.33 5.04
CA ILE A 1047 9.26 -22.41 3.79
C ILE A 1047 10.35 -23.48 3.90
N ILE A 1048 11.05 -23.53 5.02
CA ILE A 1048 12.05 -24.59 5.32
C ILE A 1048 11.36 -25.96 5.38
N GLN A 1049 10.23 -26.05 6.09
CA GLN A 1049 9.51 -27.30 6.26
C GLN A 1049 8.94 -27.81 4.93
N SER A 1050 8.32 -26.95 4.11
CA SER A 1050 7.82 -27.34 2.79
C SER A 1050 8.92 -27.80 1.84
N ALA A 1051 10.07 -27.11 1.80
CA ALA A 1051 11.22 -27.55 1.02
C ALA A 1051 11.77 -28.90 1.48
N LYS A 1052 11.84 -29.11 2.81
CA LYS A 1052 12.26 -30.37 3.43
C LYS A 1052 11.31 -31.53 3.10
N ASP A 1053 10.01 -31.33 3.26
CA ASP A 1053 8.98 -32.34 2.98
C ASP A 1053 8.97 -32.72 1.51
N TRP A 1054 9.12 -31.73 0.63
CA TRP A 1054 9.24 -31.97 -0.80
C TRP A 1054 10.48 -32.82 -1.12
N LEU A 1055 11.66 -32.50 -0.59
CA LEU A 1055 12.87 -33.32 -0.79
C LEU A 1055 12.72 -34.75 -0.25
N ILE A 1056 12.12 -34.90 0.92
CA ILE A 1056 11.86 -36.23 1.54
C ILE A 1056 10.92 -37.06 0.66
N SER A 1057 9.99 -36.42 -0.05
CA SER A 1057 9.08 -37.10 -0.99
C SER A 1057 9.81 -37.61 -2.26
N ARG A 1058 10.96 -37.04 -2.63
CA ARG A 1058 11.73 -37.40 -3.83
C ARG A 1058 12.76 -38.49 -3.55
N ARG A 1059 12.30 -39.64 -3.06
CA ARG A 1059 13.15 -40.82 -2.78
C ARG A 1059 12.67 -42.06 -3.51
N ASP A 1060 13.63 -42.91 -3.86
CA ASP A 1060 13.39 -44.23 -4.42
C ASP A 1060 13.14 -45.26 -3.31
N SER A 1061 12.68 -46.45 -3.69
CA SER A 1061 12.44 -47.59 -2.78
C SER A 1061 13.68 -48.01 -1.97
N ASP A 1062 14.87 -47.87 -2.56
CA ASP A 1062 16.17 -48.15 -1.92
C ASP A 1062 16.61 -47.06 -0.92
N GLY A 1063 15.86 -45.95 -0.82
CA GLY A 1063 16.18 -44.83 0.07
C GLY A 1063 17.10 -43.76 -0.51
N CYS A 1064 17.66 -43.98 -1.70
CA CYS A 1064 18.41 -42.95 -2.44
C CYS A 1064 17.47 -41.83 -2.91
N PHE A 1065 17.98 -40.60 -3.00
CA PHE A 1065 17.22 -39.47 -3.52
C PHE A 1065 17.18 -39.50 -5.06
N ILE A 1066 16.02 -39.16 -5.62
CA ILE A 1066 15.79 -39.09 -7.07
C ILE A 1066 16.30 -37.74 -7.55
N GLN A 1067 17.10 -37.72 -8.62
CA GLN A 1067 17.43 -36.48 -9.30
C GLN A 1067 16.25 -36.04 -10.16
N GLN A 1068 15.50 -35.06 -9.66
CA GLN A 1068 14.37 -34.44 -10.36
C GLN A 1068 14.65 -32.95 -10.63
N GLY A 1069 14.11 -32.47 -11.75
CA GLY A 1069 14.36 -31.14 -12.28
C GLY A 1069 15.68 -31.07 -13.06
N ARG A 1070 15.67 -30.32 -14.16
CA ARG A 1070 16.89 -29.95 -14.89
C ARG A 1070 17.46 -28.70 -14.22
N LEU A 1071 18.76 -28.72 -13.90
CA LEU A 1071 19.52 -27.48 -13.81
C LEU A 1071 20.05 -27.19 -15.20
N PHE A 1072 20.21 -25.92 -15.55
CA PHE A 1072 20.75 -25.52 -16.85
C PHE A 1072 22.24 -25.88 -17.00
N ASN A 1073 22.91 -26.30 -15.91
CA ASN A 1073 24.17 -27.06 -15.95
C ASN A 1073 24.39 -27.95 -14.70
N SER A 1074 24.92 -29.17 -14.90
CA SER A 1074 25.40 -30.06 -13.84
C SER A 1074 26.57 -29.51 -13.00
N ARG A 1075 27.41 -28.61 -13.54
CA ARG A 1075 28.52 -27.97 -12.81
C ARG A 1075 28.07 -27.10 -11.65
N MET A 1076 26.81 -26.63 -11.65
CA MET A 1076 26.25 -25.97 -10.47
C MET A 1076 26.08 -26.90 -9.31
N LYS A 1077 25.92 -28.20 -9.54
CA LYS A 1077 25.98 -29.17 -8.46
C LYS A 1077 27.43 -29.52 -8.11
N GLY A 1078 28.39 -28.82 -8.70
CA GLY A 1078 29.76 -29.25 -8.74
C GLY A 1078 29.92 -30.54 -9.52
N GLY A 1079 30.55 -31.52 -8.89
CA GLY A 1079 30.55 -32.89 -9.36
C GLY A 1079 29.30 -33.71 -9.02
N VAL A 1080 28.23 -33.13 -8.45
CA VAL A 1080 26.99 -33.88 -8.13
C VAL A 1080 26.14 -34.12 -9.38
N ASN A 1081 26.52 -35.10 -10.20
CA ASN A 1081 25.90 -35.34 -11.51
C ASN A 1081 25.11 -36.67 -11.60
N ASP A 1082 25.07 -37.46 -10.53
CA ASP A 1082 24.47 -38.79 -10.50
C ASP A 1082 23.63 -39.04 -9.24
N LYS A 1083 22.93 -40.18 -9.20
CA LYS A 1083 22.06 -40.59 -8.07
C LYS A 1083 22.83 -40.70 -6.75
N VAL A 1084 24.11 -41.07 -6.78
CA VAL A 1084 24.95 -41.29 -5.59
C VAL A 1084 25.37 -39.96 -4.99
N THR A 1085 25.99 -39.11 -5.80
CA THR A 1085 26.42 -37.77 -5.41
C THR A 1085 25.24 -36.90 -4.98
N MET A 1086 24.07 -37.02 -5.63
CA MET A 1086 22.84 -36.33 -5.21
C MET A 1086 22.39 -36.79 -3.82
N THR A 1087 22.39 -38.10 -3.60
CA THR A 1087 22.03 -38.67 -2.30
C THR A 1087 23.02 -38.23 -1.22
N ALA A 1088 24.32 -38.17 -1.54
CA ALA A 1088 25.36 -37.71 -0.62
C ALA A 1088 25.16 -36.23 -0.27
N TYR A 1089 24.94 -35.37 -1.26
CA TYR A 1089 24.71 -33.94 -1.07
C TYR A 1089 23.47 -33.65 -0.21
N ILE A 1090 22.34 -34.30 -0.50
CA ILE A 1090 21.10 -34.12 0.27
C ILE A 1090 21.26 -34.66 1.69
N THR A 1091 21.90 -35.83 1.85
CA THR A 1091 22.14 -36.41 3.17
C THR A 1091 23.07 -35.54 4.00
N ALA A 1092 24.15 -35.01 3.41
CA ALA A 1092 25.05 -34.05 4.05
C ALA A 1092 24.29 -32.76 4.44
N SER A 1093 23.43 -32.25 3.56
CA SER A 1093 22.58 -31.09 3.86
C SER A 1093 21.69 -31.38 5.07
N LEU A 1094 20.98 -32.50 5.11
CA LEU A 1094 20.14 -32.87 6.27
C LEU A 1094 20.92 -33.02 7.58
N LEU A 1095 22.13 -33.58 7.52
CA LEU A 1095 23.02 -33.68 8.68
C LEU A 1095 23.51 -32.30 9.14
N GLU A 1096 23.74 -31.38 8.22
CA GLU A 1096 24.09 -29.98 8.52
C GLU A 1096 22.94 -29.17 9.14
N LEU A 1097 21.68 -29.58 8.91
CA LEU A 1097 20.47 -29.11 9.61
C LEU A 1097 20.29 -29.77 11.00
N GLU A 1098 21.33 -30.46 11.50
CA GLU A 1098 21.29 -31.22 12.76
C GLU A 1098 20.20 -32.32 12.80
N THR A 1099 19.76 -32.80 11.63
CA THR A 1099 18.82 -33.92 11.58
C THR A 1099 19.50 -35.16 12.17
N PRO A 1100 18.92 -35.82 13.19
CA PRO A 1100 19.56 -36.96 13.85
C PRO A 1100 19.92 -38.07 12.86
N VAL A 1101 21.07 -38.72 13.05
CA VAL A 1101 21.50 -39.88 12.22
C VAL A 1101 20.49 -41.03 12.30
N THR A 1102 19.74 -41.11 13.40
CA THR A 1102 18.64 -42.06 13.64
C THR A 1102 17.37 -41.75 12.86
N ASN A 1103 17.27 -40.57 12.23
CA ASN A 1103 16.14 -40.22 11.39
C ASN A 1103 16.06 -41.23 10.22
N PRO A 1104 14.90 -41.89 10.00
CA PRO A 1104 14.76 -42.92 8.97
C PRO A 1104 15.15 -42.44 7.56
N VAL A 1105 15.01 -41.15 7.26
CA VAL A 1105 15.45 -40.55 5.99
C VAL A 1105 16.96 -40.58 5.87
N VAL A 1106 17.67 -40.10 6.90
CA VAL A 1106 19.14 -40.04 6.94
C VAL A 1106 19.74 -41.44 6.99
N THR A 1107 19.19 -42.33 7.82
CA THR A 1107 19.66 -43.72 7.92
C THR A 1107 19.56 -44.45 6.58
N LYS A 1108 18.45 -44.27 5.84
CA LYS A 1108 18.27 -44.85 4.50
C LYS A 1108 19.19 -44.21 3.47
N GLY A 1109 19.38 -42.89 3.51
CA GLY A 1109 20.34 -42.19 2.66
C GLY A 1109 21.76 -42.72 2.84
N LEU A 1110 22.24 -42.81 4.09
CA LEU A 1110 23.55 -43.37 4.42
C LEU A 1110 23.67 -44.84 4.00
N SER A 1111 22.60 -45.63 4.14
CA SER A 1111 22.59 -47.03 3.70
C SER A 1111 22.74 -47.15 2.18
N CYS A 1112 22.06 -46.31 1.40
CA CYS A 1112 22.23 -46.22 -0.06
C CYS A 1112 23.69 -45.91 -0.43
N LEU A 1113 24.32 -44.96 0.25
CA LEU A 1113 25.70 -44.54 -0.06
C LEU A 1113 26.75 -45.60 0.30
N ARG A 1114 26.48 -46.44 1.32
CA ARG A 1114 27.45 -47.46 1.75
C ARG A 1114 27.76 -48.50 0.68
N PHE A 1115 26.79 -48.84 -0.17
CA PHE A 1115 26.97 -49.80 -1.24
C PHE A 1115 27.96 -49.35 -2.34
N VAL A 1116 28.29 -48.06 -2.40
CA VAL A 1116 29.16 -47.49 -3.46
C VAL A 1116 30.60 -47.29 -2.98
N ILE A 1117 30.87 -47.38 -1.67
CA ILE A 1117 32.17 -47.04 -1.07
C ILE A 1117 33.31 -47.90 -1.64
N GLU A 1118 33.09 -49.21 -1.80
CA GLU A 1118 34.13 -50.12 -2.26
C GLU A 1118 34.55 -49.82 -3.71
N ASP A 1119 33.56 -49.58 -4.59
CA ASP A 1119 33.75 -49.41 -6.05
C ASP A 1119 33.96 -47.97 -6.52
N VAL A 1120 33.88 -46.96 -5.64
CA VAL A 1120 34.01 -45.55 -6.06
C VAL A 1120 35.39 -45.27 -6.66
N LYS A 1121 35.40 -44.81 -7.93
CA LYS A 1121 36.60 -44.39 -8.69
C LYS A 1121 36.69 -42.88 -8.91
N ASN A 1122 35.57 -42.18 -8.81
CA ASN A 1122 35.50 -40.74 -9.03
C ASN A 1122 36.03 -40.00 -7.79
N THR A 1123 37.02 -39.14 -7.98
CA THR A 1123 37.69 -38.38 -6.91
C THR A 1123 36.71 -37.45 -6.21
N TYR A 1124 35.84 -36.78 -6.97
CA TYR A 1124 34.81 -35.90 -6.42
C TYR A 1124 33.82 -36.66 -5.53
N THR A 1125 33.27 -37.78 -6.03
CA THR A 1125 32.35 -38.61 -5.24
C THR A 1125 33.02 -39.08 -3.95
N THR A 1126 34.30 -39.47 -4.01
CA THR A 1126 35.07 -39.89 -2.83
C THR A 1126 35.20 -38.76 -1.80
N ALA A 1127 35.51 -37.54 -2.22
CA ALA A 1127 35.62 -36.36 -1.35
C ALA A 1127 34.28 -35.99 -0.69
N LEU A 1128 33.20 -35.95 -1.48
CA LEU A 1128 31.86 -35.64 -0.95
C LEU A 1128 31.37 -36.73 0.03
N LEU A 1129 31.63 -38.00 -0.26
CA LEU A 1129 31.32 -39.10 0.67
C LEU A 1129 32.15 -38.97 1.95
N ALA A 1130 33.44 -38.63 1.86
CA ALA A 1130 34.30 -38.45 3.04
C ALA A 1130 33.73 -37.35 3.96
N TYR A 1131 33.25 -36.25 3.38
CA TYR A 1131 32.56 -35.20 4.13
C TYR A 1131 31.23 -35.68 4.73
N THR A 1132 30.38 -36.33 3.93
CA THR A 1132 29.07 -36.84 4.36
C THR A 1132 29.18 -37.81 5.54
N PHE A 1133 30.12 -38.77 5.47
CA PHE A 1133 30.34 -39.72 6.55
C PHE A 1133 31.08 -39.11 7.75
N SER A 1134 31.86 -38.04 7.55
CA SER A 1134 32.40 -37.24 8.65
C SER A 1134 31.29 -36.55 9.45
N LEU A 1135 30.29 -35.95 8.76
CA LEU A 1135 29.11 -35.38 9.41
C LEU A 1135 28.28 -36.45 10.16
N ALA A 1136 28.17 -37.65 9.60
CA ALA A 1136 27.47 -38.77 10.21
C ALA A 1136 28.23 -39.42 11.39
N ARG A 1137 29.45 -38.96 11.70
CA ARG A 1137 30.34 -39.52 12.74
C ARG A 1137 30.69 -41.01 12.51
N ASP A 1138 30.72 -41.47 11.26
CA ASP A 1138 31.11 -42.84 10.89
C ASP A 1138 32.62 -42.91 10.64
N THR A 1139 33.38 -43.18 11.70
CA THR A 1139 34.85 -43.12 11.69
C THR A 1139 35.50 -44.17 10.78
N ASN A 1140 34.93 -45.38 10.70
CA ASN A 1140 35.47 -46.47 9.88
C ASN A 1140 35.34 -46.14 8.39
N THR A 1141 34.14 -45.75 7.96
CA THR A 1141 33.89 -45.36 6.57
C THR A 1141 34.72 -44.14 6.18
N ARG A 1142 34.79 -43.15 7.09
CA ARG A 1142 35.63 -41.96 6.92
C ARG A 1142 37.08 -42.33 6.64
N GLN A 1143 37.69 -43.21 7.44
CA GLN A 1143 39.09 -43.61 7.24
C GLN A 1143 39.32 -44.32 5.90
N GLN A 1144 38.41 -45.20 5.48
CA GLN A 1144 38.52 -45.87 4.19
C GLN A 1144 38.55 -44.88 3.01
N LEU A 1145 37.71 -43.83 3.08
CA LEU A 1145 37.64 -42.79 2.07
C LEU A 1145 38.89 -41.88 2.11
N PHE A 1146 39.43 -41.55 3.30
CA PHE A 1146 40.68 -40.81 3.42
C PHE A 1146 41.88 -41.55 2.82
N ASN A 1147 41.99 -42.85 3.07
CA ASN A 1147 43.06 -43.66 2.47
C ASN A 1147 43.00 -43.64 0.93
N LYS A 1148 41.80 -43.61 0.34
CA LYS A 1148 41.63 -43.45 -1.11
C LYS A 1148 42.06 -42.05 -1.57
N LEU A 1149 41.67 -41.00 -0.85
CA LEU A 1149 42.00 -39.61 -1.18
C LEU A 1149 43.49 -39.31 -1.04
N GLU A 1150 44.18 -39.86 -0.04
CA GLU A 1150 45.63 -39.68 0.13
C GLU A 1150 46.40 -40.22 -1.08
N ASN A 1151 45.99 -41.36 -1.65
CA ASN A 1151 46.60 -41.94 -2.85
C ASN A 1151 46.36 -41.11 -4.13
N LEU A 1152 45.35 -40.23 -4.12
CA LEU A 1152 44.98 -39.36 -5.25
C LEU A 1152 45.46 -37.91 -5.08
N ALA A 1153 46.14 -37.59 -3.97
CA ALA A 1153 46.56 -36.23 -3.66
C ALA A 1153 47.70 -35.77 -4.59
N ILE A 1154 47.56 -34.56 -5.13
CA ILE A 1154 48.58 -33.91 -5.95
C ILE A 1154 49.32 -32.92 -5.04
N SER A 1155 50.60 -33.20 -4.81
CA SER A 1155 51.45 -32.43 -3.89
C SER A 1155 52.53 -31.68 -4.67
N ASP A 1156 52.44 -30.34 -4.71
CA ASP A 1156 53.45 -29.44 -5.24
C ASP A 1156 54.09 -28.64 -4.10
N GLY A 1157 55.17 -29.18 -3.54
CA GLY A 1157 55.85 -28.61 -2.37
C GLY A 1157 54.88 -28.41 -1.18
N PRO A 1158 54.67 -27.17 -0.70
CA PRO A 1158 53.78 -26.89 0.42
C PRO A 1158 52.29 -26.95 0.05
N LEU A 1159 51.94 -27.10 -1.23
CA LEU A 1159 50.57 -27.06 -1.73
C LEU A 1159 50.05 -28.48 -1.97
N VAL A 1160 48.83 -28.76 -1.51
CA VAL A 1160 48.14 -30.04 -1.74
C VAL A 1160 46.75 -29.76 -2.29
N HIS A 1161 46.37 -30.49 -3.33
CA HIS A 1161 45.03 -30.44 -3.93
C HIS A 1161 44.68 -31.77 -4.59
N TRP A 1162 43.44 -31.86 -5.08
CA TRP A 1162 42.93 -33.03 -5.79
C TRP A 1162 42.29 -32.61 -7.10
N SER A 1163 42.44 -33.47 -8.11
CA SER A 1163 41.81 -33.27 -9.42
C SER A 1163 41.09 -34.52 -9.90
N GLN A 1164 40.08 -34.33 -10.75
CA GLN A 1164 39.36 -35.40 -11.42
C GLN A 1164 40.02 -35.83 -12.74
N SER A 1165 40.83 -34.96 -13.37
CA SER A 1165 41.45 -35.19 -14.69
C SER A 1165 42.87 -34.62 -14.76
N ALA A 1166 43.80 -35.31 -15.43
CA ALA A 1166 45.20 -34.90 -15.50
C ALA A 1166 45.49 -33.66 -16.41
N SER A 1167 44.50 -33.13 -17.13
CA SER A 1167 44.66 -31.99 -18.04
C SER A 1167 44.40 -30.66 -17.33
N ALA A 1168 45.42 -29.79 -17.28
CA ALA A 1168 45.41 -28.53 -16.54
C ALA A 1168 44.55 -27.39 -17.16
N ASP A 1169 44.08 -27.51 -18.40
CA ASP A 1169 43.58 -26.36 -19.16
C ASP A 1169 42.10 -25.96 -18.90
N ASP A 1170 41.33 -26.74 -18.11
CA ASP A 1170 39.88 -26.46 -17.90
C ASP A 1170 39.32 -27.00 -16.55
N SER A 1171 40.17 -27.48 -15.60
CA SER A 1171 39.74 -28.21 -14.38
C SER A 1171 39.69 -27.41 -13.07
N ASP A 1172 40.18 -26.16 -13.04
CA ASP A 1172 40.44 -25.41 -11.81
C ASP A 1172 39.24 -25.34 -10.84
N SER A 1173 38.02 -25.15 -11.35
CA SER A 1173 36.82 -25.02 -10.50
C SER A 1173 36.50 -26.29 -9.74
N LEU A 1174 36.51 -27.44 -10.43
CA LEU A 1174 36.18 -28.72 -9.80
C LEU A 1174 37.28 -29.10 -8.80
N ASP A 1175 38.53 -28.79 -9.11
CA ASP A 1175 39.67 -29.08 -8.24
C ASP A 1175 39.59 -28.26 -6.93
N VAL A 1176 39.12 -27.01 -7.01
CA VAL A 1176 38.80 -26.18 -5.84
C VAL A 1176 37.69 -26.81 -4.99
N GLU A 1177 36.62 -27.28 -5.61
CA GLU A 1177 35.50 -27.88 -4.90
C GLU A 1177 35.87 -29.21 -4.23
N ILE A 1178 36.56 -30.12 -4.94
CA ILE A 1178 37.04 -31.40 -4.39
C ILE A 1178 37.94 -31.11 -3.18
N SER A 1179 38.93 -30.25 -3.34
CA SER A 1179 39.89 -29.92 -2.28
C SER A 1179 39.19 -29.28 -1.07
N SER A 1180 38.13 -28.50 -1.31
CA SER A 1180 37.32 -27.89 -0.25
C SER A 1180 36.48 -28.93 0.51
N TYR A 1181 35.91 -29.93 -0.16
CA TYR A 1181 35.23 -31.05 0.52
C TYR A 1181 36.20 -31.91 1.34
N VAL A 1182 37.41 -32.16 0.84
CA VAL A 1182 38.45 -32.85 1.61
C VAL A 1182 38.80 -32.02 2.86
N LEU A 1183 38.99 -30.70 2.70
CA LEU A 1183 39.25 -29.80 3.84
C LEU A 1183 38.10 -29.84 4.86
N LEU A 1184 36.84 -29.79 4.42
CA LEU A 1184 35.67 -29.92 5.30
C LEU A 1184 35.64 -31.27 6.04
N ALA A 1185 35.91 -32.38 5.35
CA ALA A 1185 35.99 -33.70 5.95
C ALA A 1185 37.12 -33.83 7.00
N VAL A 1186 38.27 -33.16 6.76
CA VAL A 1186 39.37 -33.10 7.74
C VAL A 1186 38.89 -32.35 8.98
N LEU A 1187 38.33 -31.15 8.80
CA LEU A 1187 37.99 -30.23 9.89
C LEU A 1187 36.73 -30.62 10.70
N THR A 1188 35.91 -31.53 10.18
CA THR A 1188 34.68 -32.02 10.81
C THR A 1188 34.94 -33.09 11.89
N ALA A 1189 36.18 -33.56 12.05
CA ALA A 1189 36.54 -34.51 13.11
C ALA A 1189 36.24 -33.98 14.52
N ASP A 1190 35.91 -34.88 15.47
CA ASP A 1190 35.62 -34.51 16.87
C ASP A 1190 36.82 -33.86 17.56
N SER A 1191 38.03 -34.30 17.22
CA SER A 1191 39.30 -33.78 17.74
C SER A 1191 40.29 -33.61 16.60
N LEU A 1192 40.93 -32.44 16.51
CA LEU A 1192 41.97 -32.14 15.51
C LEU A 1192 43.34 -32.11 16.18
N THR A 1193 44.31 -32.83 15.63
CA THR A 1193 45.72 -32.78 16.03
C THR A 1193 46.45 -31.64 15.32
N THR A 1194 47.63 -31.27 15.84
CA THR A 1194 48.52 -30.31 15.14
C THR A 1194 48.93 -30.81 13.76
N ALA A 1195 49.04 -32.13 13.56
CA ALA A 1195 49.31 -32.73 12.26
C ALA A 1195 48.13 -32.52 11.29
N ASP A 1196 46.89 -32.68 11.77
CA ASP A 1196 45.69 -32.44 10.97
C ASP A 1196 45.59 -30.98 10.52
N LEU A 1197 45.89 -30.03 11.42
CA LEU A 1197 45.90 -28.61 11.10
C LEU A 1197 47.05 -28.25 10.14
N GLY A 1198 48.21 -28.88 10.29
CA GLY A 1198 49.33 -28.74 9.36
C GLY A 1198 48.99 -29.25 7.96
N PHE A 1199 48.31 -30.39 7.86
CA PHE A 1199 47.79 -30.92 6.60
C PHE A 1199 46.72 -29.99 5.99
N ALA A 1200 45.75 -29.55 6.79
CA ALA A 1200 44.72 -28.60 6.37
C ALA A 1200 45.33 -27.28 5.84
N ASN A 1201 46.38 -26.77 6.48
CA ASN A 1201 47.07 -25.57 6.03
C ASN A 1201 47.64 -25.70 4.61
N ARG A 1202 48.14 -26.89 4.21
CA ARG A 1202 48.65 -27.13 2.85
C ARG A 1202 47.55 -27.04 1.79
N ILE A 1203 46.34 -27.49 2.13
CA ILE A 1203 45.16 -27.37 1.28
C ILE A 1203 44.73 -25.90 1.18
N VAL A 1204 44.67 -25.21 2.32
CA VAL A 1204 44.30 -23.79 2.41
C VAL A 1204 45.27 -22.90 1.62
N SER A 1205 46.57 -23.15 1.72
CA SER A 1205 47.58 -22.41 0.93
C SER A 1205 47.35 -22.56 -0.57
N TRP A 1206 46.90 -23.73 -1.04
CA TRP A 1206 46.54 -23.92 -2.44
C TRP A 1206 45.23 -23.19 -2.78
N LEU A 1207 44.19 -23.30 -1.95
CA LEU A 1207 42.91 -22.60 -2.15
C LEU A 1207 43.08 -21.08 -2.21
N VAL A 1208 43.89 -20.47 -1.34
CA VAL A 1208 44.13 -19.01 -1.37
C VAL A 1208 44.81 -18.57 -2.68
N LYS A 1209 45.63 -19.42 -3.31
CA LYS A 1209 46.19 -19.13 -4.63
C LYS A 1209 45.13 -19.09 -5.74
N GLN A 1210 44.05 -19.85 -5.59
CA GLN A 1210 42.95 -19.90 -6.55
C GLN A 1210 41.89 -18.79 -6.33
N GLN A 1211 41.99 -17.99 -5.26
CA GLN A 1211 41.06 -16.91 -4.99
C GLN A 1211 41.19 -15.78 -6.02
N ASN A 1212 40.04 -15.29 -6.48
CA ASN A 1212 39.93 -14.14 -7.36
C ASN A 1212 40.11 -12.80 -6.60
N ALA A 1213 40.05 -11.67 -7.31
CA ALA A 1213 40.29 -10.32 -6.74
C ALA A 1213 39.22 -9.87 -5.74
N TYR A 1214 38.07 -10.55 -5.73
CA TYR A 1214 36.92 -10.27 -4.87
C TYR A 1214 36.82 -11.24 -3.68
N GLY A 1215 37.70 -12.26 -3.61
CA GLY A 1215 37.70 -13.25 -2.52
C GLY A 1215 36.81 -14.48 -2.77
N GLY A 1216 36.21 -14.59 -3.97
CA GLY A 1216 35.55 -15.80 -4.45
C GLY A 1216 36.45 -16.63 -5.35
N PHE A 1217 35.85 -17.57 -6.10
CA PHE A 1217 36.54 -18.47 -7.02
C PHE A 1217 35.92 -18.37 -8.43
N SER A 1218 35.96 -19.46 -9.20
CA SER A 1218 35.61 -19.43 -10.63
C SER A 1218 34.14 -19.71 -10.92
N SER A 1219 33.44 -20.43 -10.02
CA SER A 1219 32.04 -20.81 -10.15
C SER A 1219 31.24 -20.53 -8.86
N THR A 1220 29.99 -20.95 -8.85
CA THR A 1220 29.12 -20.91 -7.67
C THR A 1220 29.54 -21.90 -6.58
N GLN A 1221 29.67 -23.20 -6.90
CA GLN A 1221 29.88 -24.21 -5.84
C GLN A 1221 31.28 -24.21 -5.28
N ASP A 1222 32.30 -24.09 -6.12
CA ASP A 1222 33.67 -23.94 -5.65
C ASP A 1222 33.78 -22.74 -4.69
N THR A 1223 33.14 -21.61 -5.00
CA THR A 1223 33.09 -20.43 -4.11
C THR A 1223 32.38 -20.73 -2.79
N VAL A 1224 31.19 -21.33 -2.84
CA VAL A 1224 30.39 -21.60 -1.63
C VAL A 1224 31.07 -22.63 -0.73
N VAL A 1225 31.53 -23.74 -1.29
CA VAL A 1225 32.17 -24.84 -0.56
C VAL A 1225 33.56 -24.42 -0.07
N ALA A 1226 34.34 -23.69 -0.87
CA ALA A 1226 35.63 -23.17 -0.43
C ALA A 1226 35.46 -22.14 0.67
N LEU A 1227 34.51 -21.21 0.58
CA LEU A 1227 34.29 -20.25 1.67
C LEU A 1227 33.73 -20.90 2.93
N GLN A 1228 32.93 -21.96 2.82
CA GLN A 1228 32.52 -22.81 3.96
C GLN A 1228 33.75 -23.51 4.59
N ALA A 1229 34.65 -24.05 3.78
CA ALA A 1229 35.83 -24.76 4.25
C ALA A 1229 36.86 -23.80 4.89
N LEU A 1230 37.11 -22.66 4.25
CA LEU A 1230 38.03 -21.62 4.72
C LEU A 1230 37.50 -20.94 5.98
N SER A 1231 36.19 -20.72 6.11
CA SER A 1231 35.59 -20.19 7.33
C SER A 1231 35.72 -21.16 8.49
N LEU A 1232 35.45 -22.45 8.25
CA LEU A 1232 35.63 -23.48 9.27
C LEU A 1232 37.11 -23.60 9.66
N TYR A 1233 38.02 -23.60 8.70
CA TYR A 1233 39.46 -23.61 8.97
C TYR A 1233 39.87 -22.41 9.82
N ALA A 1234 39.50 -21.21 9.40
CA ALA A 1234 39.82 -19.97 10.08
C ALA A 1234 39.29 -19.97 11.52
N THR A 1235 38.09 -20.53 11.77
CA THR A 1235 37.58 -20.73 13.14
C THR A 1235 38.46 -21.69 13.95
N LYS A 1236 38.97 -22.77 13.34
CA LYS A 1236 39.78 -23.79 14.04
C LYS A 1236 41.22 -23.33 14.34
N VAL A 1237 41.80 -22.48 13.51
CA VAL A 1237 43.19 -21.99 13.68
C VAL A 1237 43.27 -20.57 14.24
N PHE A 1238 42.14 -19.97 14.61
CA PHE A 1238 42.10 -18.60 15.11
C PHE A 1238 43.01 -18.43 16.34
N SER A 1239 43.91 -17.44 16.26
CA SER A 1239 44.75 -16.96 17.35
C SER A 1239 44.54 -15.45 17.52
N SER A 1240 44.43 -15.01 18.77
CA SER A 1240 44.41 -13.59 19.15
C SER A 1240 45.78 -12.93 19.04
N ASP A 1241 46.85 -13.72 19.07
CA ASP A 1241 48.21 -13.23 19.23
C ASP A 1241 48.99 -13.31 17.91
N GLY A 1242 49.84 -12.31 17.68
CA GLY A 1242 50.78 -12.26 16.55
C GLY A 1242 50.73 -10.95 15.78
N SER A 1243 51.87 -10.57 15.21
CA SER A 1243 51.97 -9.43 14.29
C SER A 1243 52.92 -9.77 13.15
N SER A 1244 52.75 -9.12 12.01
CA SER A 1244 53.64 -9.24 10.87
C SER A 1244 53.69 -7.96 10.06
N THR A 1245 54.89 -7.63 9.58
CA THR A 1245 55.11 -6.53 8.65
C THR A 1245 55.35 -7.12 7.27
N VAL A 1246 54.62 -6.59 6.28
CA VAL A 1246 54.76 -6.93 4.87
C VAL A 1246 55.45 -5.78 4.15
N THR A 1247 56.53 -6.08 3.45
CA THR A 1247 57.25 -5.15 2.57
C THR A 1247 57.10 -5.61 1.13
N VAL A 1248 56.54 -4.75 0.28
CA VAL A 1248 56.39 -4.98 -1.17
C VAL A 1248 57.25 -3.96 -1.88
N GLN A 1249 58.32 -4.40 -2.53
CA GLN A 1249 59.34 -3.50 -3.06
C GLN A 1249 59.71 -3.80 -4.51
N SER A 1250 59.96 -2.74 -5.27
CA SER A 1250 60.54 -2.74 -6.62
C SER A 1250 61.74 -1.78 -6.66
N ALA A 1251 62.42 -1.66 -7.81
CA ALA A 1251 63.59 -0.81 -7.99
C ALA A 1251 63.39 0.70 -7.63
N GLY A 1252 62.16 1.18 -7.45
CA GLY A 1252 61.89 2.57 -7.04
C GLY A 1252 60.58 2.79 -6.28
N ASP A 1253 59.92 1.73 -5.82
CA ASP A 1253 58.65 1.81 -5.09
C ASP A 1253 58.70 0.80 -3.94
N SER A 1254 58.45 1.23 -2.70
CA SER A 1254 58.50 0.38 -1.51
C SER A 1254 57.29 0.67 -0.63
N GLN A 1255 56.41 -0.32 -0.52
CA GLN A 1255 55.17 -0.24 0.24
C GLN A 1255 55.28 -1.11 1.49
N HIS A 1256 54.92 -0.56 2.64
CA HIS A 1256 54.94 -1.25 3.93
C HIS A 1256 53.52 -1.38 4.48
N PHE A 1257 53.22 -2.54 5.07
CA PHE A 1257 51.95 -2.83 5.73
C PHE A 1257 52.22 -3.50 7.06
N ASP A 1258 51.51 -3.09 8.11
CA ASP A 1258 51.56 -3.72 9.42
C ASP A 1258 50.24 -4.44 9.67
N VAL A 1259 50.33 -5.71 10.05
CA VAL A 1259 49.21 -6.57 10.39
C VAL A 1259 49.38 -6.98 11.85
N ASN A 1260 48.40 -6.64 12.67
CA ASN A 1260 48.33 -6.95 14.08
C ASN A 1260 46.90 -7.35 14.46
N GLN A 1261 46.66 -7.54 15.76
CA GLN A 1261 45.36 -7.98 16.28
C GLN A 1261 44.22 -6.99 15.97
N ASP A 1262 44.48 -5.68 16.05
CA ASP A 1262 43.46 -4.64 15.91
C ASP A 1262 43.03 -4.44 14.45
N ASN A 1263 43.90 -4.76 13.50
CA ASN A 1263 43.64 -4.55 12.06
C ASN A 1263 43.61 -5.83 11.22
N LYS A 1264 43.51 -7.01 11.85
CA LYS A 1264 43.54 -8.32 11.18
C LYS A 1264 42.49 -8.46 10.06
N LEU A 1265 41.29 -7.91 10.29
CA LEU A 1265 40.17 -7.90 9.33
C LEU A 1265 40.17 -6.67 8.40
N LEU A 1266 41.07 -5.70 8.62
CA LEU A 1266 41.11 -4.46 7.84
C LEU A 1266 41.74 -4.72 6.47
N TYR A 1267 40.97 -4.49 5.41
CA TYR A 1267 41.48 -4.45 4.04
C TYR A 1267 42.42 -3.26 3.84
N GLN A 1268 43.72 -3.54 3.68
CA GLN A 1268 44.72 -2.51 3.38
C GLN A 1268 45.14 -2.62 1.92
N GLU A 1269 45.03 -1.54 1.15
CA GLU A 1269 45.40 -1.50 -0.26
C GLU A 1269 46.22 -0.24 -0.57
N LYS A 1270 47.27 -0.39 -1.38
CA LYS A 1270 48.08 0.72 -1.92
C LYS A 1270 48.31 0.51 -3.41
N GLN A 1271 48.27 1.60 -4.18
CA GLN A 1271 48.55 1.57 -5.62
C GLN A 1271 50.05 1.37 -5.87
N LEU A 1272 50.39 0.60 -6.91
CA LEU A 1272 51.76 0.37 -7.35
C LEU A 1272 52.10 1.35 -8.48
N ALA A 1273 53.18 2.12 -8.35
CA ALA A 1273 53.51 3.19 -9.31
C ALA A 1273 54.22 2.67 -10.58
N ASN A 1274 55.03 1.61 -10.45
CA ASN A 1274 55.96 1.14 -11.48
C ASN A 1274 55.50 -0.15 -12.19
N VAL A 1275 54.39 -0.08 -12.93
CA VAL A 1275 53.88 -1.21 -13.74
C VAL A 1275 54.16 -0.95 -15.22
N PRO A 1276 54.81 -1.87 -15.96
CA PRO A 1276 55.25 -3.22 -15.57
C PRO A 1276 56.54 -3.21 -14.73
N GLY A 1277 56.72 -4.22 -13.87
CA GLY A 1277 57.86 -4.29 -12.96
C GLY A 1277 57.98 -5.61 -12.20
N LYS A 1278 59.16 -5.87 -11.62
CA LYS A 1278 59.41 -7.00 -10.72
C LYS A 1278 59.29 -6.52 -9.28
N TYR A 1279 58.44 -7.20 -8.50
CA TYR A 1279 58.15 -6.90 -7.10
C TYR A 1279 58.59 -8.07 -6.22
N SER A 1280 59.31 -7.79 -5.13
CA SER A 1280 59.62 -8.74 -4.06
C SER A 1280 58.66 -8.47 -2.90
N ILE A 1281 58.07 -9.54 -2.37
CA ILE A 1281 57.15 -9.53 -1.23
C ILE A 1281 57.88 -10.21 -0.08
N GLU A 1282 58.11 -9.50 1.02
CA GLU A 1282 58.76 -10.03 2.22
C GLU A 1282 57.82 -9.88 3.42
N VAL A 1283 57.62 -10.96 4.18
CA VAL A 1283 56.81 -10.97 5.40
C VAL A 1283 57.67 -11.36 6.59
N LYS A 1284 57.68 -10.52 7.64
CA LYS A 1284 58.41 -10.75 8.89
C LYS A 1284 57.45 -10.70 10.06
N GLY A 1285 57.51 -11.70 10.94
CA GLY A 1285 56.71 -11.74 12.16
C GLY A 1285 56.20 -13.14 12.49
N SER A 1286 55.10 -13.24 13.25
CA SER A 1286 54.50 -14.51 13.67
C SER A 1286 53.12 -14.79 13.07
N ALA A 1287 52.39 -13.76 12.63
CA ALA A 1287 51.07 -13.89 12.02
C ALA A 1287 51.12 -14.29 10.54
N CYS A 1288 50.19 -15.12 10.10
CA CYS A 1288 49.99 -15.37 8.68
C CYS A 1288 49.37 -14.13 8.01
N VAL A 1289 49.79 -13.85 6.78
CA VAL A 1289 49.28 -12.72 6.00
C VAL A 1289 48.93 -13.18 4.59
N SER A 1290 47.75 -12.76 4.11
CA SER A 1290 47.30 -12.94 2.74
C SER A 1290 47.66 -11.70 1.93
N VAL A 1291 48.44 -11.87 0.86
CA VAL A 1291 48.88 -10.78 -0.04
C VAL A 1291 48.32 -11.05 -1.42
N GLN A 1292 47.78 -10.02 -2.07
CA GLN A 1292 47.29 -10.13 -3.45
C GLN A 1292 47.67 -8.89 -4.28
N ILE A 1293 48.07 -9.14 -5.51
CA ILE A 1293 48.40 -8.11 -6.50
C ILE A 1293 47.52 -8.33 -7.73
N PRO A 1294 46.39 -7.62 -7.86
CA PRO A 1294 45.63 -7.58 -9.10
C PRO A 1294 46.27 -6.59 -10.09
N LEU A 1295 46.33 -7.00 -11.36
CA LEU A 1295 46.79 -6.22 -12.50
C LEU A 1295 45.65 -6.08 -13.49
N PHE A 1296 45.13 -4.87 -13.66
CA PHE A 1296 44.07 -4.54 -14.62
C PHE A 1296 44.67 -3.77 -15.78
N TYR A 1297 44.22 -4.06 -16.99
CA TYR A 1297 44.60 -3.35 -18.21
C TYR A 1297 43.59 -3.60 -19.32
N ASN A 1298 43.48 -2.70 -20.29
CA ASN A 1298 42.64 -2.91 -21.48
C ASN A 1298 43.50 -3.28 -22.69
N ILE A 1299 42.96 -4.17 -23.53
CA ILE A 1299 43.52 -4.48 -24.85
C ILE A 1299 42.46 -4.22 -25.93
N PRO A 1300 42.84 -3.90 -27.17
CA PRO A 1300 41.93 -3.91 -28.31
C PRO A 1300 41.14 -5.22 -28.36
N THR A 1301 39.86 -5.15 -28.72
CA THR A 1301 39.04 -6.37 -28.84
C THR A 1301 39.70 -7.33 -29.83
N PRO A 1302 40.04 -8.56 -29.43
CA PRO A 1302 40.68 -9.51 -30.31
C PRO A 1302 39.80 -9.80 -31.54
N PRO A 1303 40.37 -10.05 -32.73
CA PRO A 1303 39.59 -10.54 -33.86
C PRO A 1303 38.88 -11.86 -33.48
N PRO A 1304 37.65 -12.10 -33.97
CA PRO A 1304 36.89 -13.29 -33.63
C PRO A 1304 37.68 -14.54 -34.03
N THR A 1305 38.21 -15.25 -33.03
CA THR A 1305 38.83 -16.56 -33.20
C THR A 1305 37.71 -17.57 -33.18
N ILE A 1306 37.71 -18.53 -34.11
CA ILE A 1306 36.71 -19.60 -34.16
C ILE A 1306 36.84 -20.43 -32.87
N LYS A 1307 35.99 -20.13 -31.91
CA LYS A 1307 35.78 -20.89 -30.67
C LYS A 1307 34.51 -21.71 -30.79
N THR A 1308 34.31 -22.61 -29.84
CA THR A 1308 33.12 -23.47 -29.77
C THR A 1308 31.84 -22.66 -29.67
N LEU A 1309 31.81 -21.57 -28.91
CA LEU A 1309 30.73 -20.58 -28.88
C LEU A 1309 31.15 -19.29 -29.61
N SER A 1310 30.29 -18.74 -30.48
CA SER A 1310 30.56 -17.53 -31.26
C SER A 1310 29.36 -16.58 -31.32
N VAL A 1311 29.62 -15.28 -31.44
CA VAL A 1311 28.61 -14.23 -31.63
C VAL A 1311 28.97 -13.33 -32.82
N GLU A 1312 28.00 -13.05 -33.68
CA GLU A 1312 28.08 -12.10 -34.78
C GLU A 1312 27.04 -11.00 -34.56
N ALA A 1313 27.35 -9.76 -34.90
CA ALA A 1313 26.46 -8.62 -34.68
C ALA A 1313 26.44 -7.67 -35.88
N SER A 1314 25.28 -7.11 -36.17
CA SER A 1314 25.06 -6.12 -37.22
C SER A 1314 24.03 -5.08 -36.77
N VAL A 1315 24.22 -3.83 -37.19
CA VAL A 1315 23.31 -2.73 -36.86
C VAL A 1315 22.72 -2.15 -38.13
N THR A 1316 21.41 -1.98 -38.15
CA THR A 1316 20.67 -1.36 -39.26
C THR A 1316 19.80 -0.23 -38.71
N GLY A 1317 19.72 0.90 -39.41
CA GLY A 1317 18.84 2.01 -39.02
C GLY A 1317 18.94 3.17 -39.99
N ASP A 1318 17.95 4.06 -39.96
CA ASP A 1318 17.93 5.25 -40.82
C ASP A 1318 18.72 6.40 -40.17
N CYS A 1319 19.85 6.75 -40.80
CA CYS A 1319 20.71 7.83 -40.32
C CYS A 1319 20.21 9.23 -40.72
N LEU A 1320 19.23 9.34 -41.63
CA LEU A 1320 18.70 10.59 -42.19
C LEU A 1320 17.47 11.13 -41.45
N ALA A 1321 16.86 10.34 -40.56
CA ALA A 1321 15.71 10.78 -39.77
C ALA A 1321 16.09 12.03 -38.92
N SER A 1322 15.29 13.10 -39.04
CA SER A 1322 15.47 14.35 -38.29
C SER A 1322 15.08 14.23 -36.82
N THR A 1323 14.27 13.24 -36.48
CA THR A 1323 13.86 12.85 -35.12
C THR A 1323 14.64 11.62 -34.64
N ALA A 1324 14.68 11.42 -33.32
CA ALA A 1324 15.52 10.46 -32.59
C ALA A 1324 15.84 9.17 -33.37
N LYS A 1325 17.15 8.93 -33.62
CA LYS A 1325 17.61 7.78 -34.41
C LYS A 1325 17.31 6.48 -33.68
N ASN A 1326 16.46 5.65 -34.30
CA ASN A 1326 16.21 4.28 -33.87
C ASN A 1326 17.13 3.35 -34.67
N LEU A 1327 17.96 2.59 -33.95
CA LEU A 1327 18.85 1.59 -34.53
C LEU A 1327 18.38 0.20 -34.11
N MET A 1328 18.41 -0.75 -35.04
CA MET A 1328 18.12 -2.15 -34.78
C MET A 1328 19.44 -2.92 -34.69
N LEU A 1329 19.73 -3.48 -33.51
CA LEU A 1329 20.87 -4.36 -33.28
C LEU A 1329 20.42 -5.81 -33.47
N ASN A 1330 20.96 -6.46 -34.49
CA ASN A 1330 20.75 -7.87 -34.77
C ASN A 1330 22.02 -8.65 -34.38
N PHE A 1331 21.90 -9.64 -33.50
CA PHE A 1331 23.02 -10.49 -33.12
C PHE A 1331 22.65 -11.98 -33.24
N THR A 1332 23.60 -12.77 -33.73
CA THR A 1332 23.45 -14.20 -33.96
C THR A 1332 24.45 -14.97 -33.12
N ILE A 1333 23.97 -15.96 -32.37
CA ILE A 1333 24.78 -16.81 -31.51
C ILE A 1333 24.80 -18.22 -32.07
N LYS A 1334 26.00 -18.83 -32.13
CA LYS A 1334 26.18 -20.17 -32.68
C LYS A 1334 27.09 -20.98 -31.77
N TYR A 1335 26.71 -22.24 -31.56
CA TYR A 1335 27.52 -23.24 -30.88
C TYR A 1335 27.97 -24.34 -31.85
N SER A 1336 29.25 -24.70 -31.79
CA SER A 1336 29.91 -25.68 -32.64
C SER A 1336 30.74 -26.71 -31.86
N GLY A 1337 30.60 -26.76 -30.52
CA GLY A 1337 31.34 -27.67 -29.66
C GLY A 1337 30.97 -29.15 -29.78
N THR A 1338 31.56 -29.98 -28.93
CA THR A 1338 31.38 -31.45 -28.97
C THR A 1338 30.01 -31.88 -28.47
N GLN A 1339 29.41 -31.15 -27.54
CA GLN A 1339 28.11 -31.45 -26.95
C GLN A 1339 26.97 -31.17 -27.94
N THR A 1340 25.80 -31.78 -27.75
CA THR A 1340 24.64 -31.52 -28.62
C THR A 1340 24.06 -30.11 -28.47
N ARG A 1341 24.27 -29.48 -27.31
CA ARG A 1341 23.77 -28.15 -26.92
C ARG A 1341 24.75 -27.54 -25.90
N THR A 1342 24.76 -26.22 -25.74
CA THR A 1342 25.47 -25.55 -24.62
C THR A 1342 24.70 -25.70 -23.32
N ASN A 1343 25.30 -25.21 -22.23
CA ASN A 1343 24.57 -24.87 -21.01
C ASN A 1343 23.86 -23.51 -21.17
N MET A 1344 23.42 -22.91 -20.05
CA MET A 1344 22.96 -21.52 -20.05
C MET A 1344 24.05 -20.59 -20.61
N VAL A 1345 23.68 -19.79 -21.60
CA VAL A 1345 24.56 -18.81 -22.24
C VAL A 1345 24.09 -17.42 -21.86
N ILE A 1346 25.03 -16.56 -21.48
CA ILE A 1346 24.75 -15.17 -21.20
C ILE A 1346 25.30 -14.32 -22.34
N VAL A 1347 24.47 -13.40 -22.81
CA VAL A 1347 24.84 -12.36 -23.77
C VAL A 1347 24.88 -11.04 -23.02
N ASP A 1348 26.08 -10.52 -22.85
CA ASP A 1348 26.36 -9.22 -22.26
C ASP A 1348 26.54 -8.19 -23.38
N ILE A 1349 25.55 -7.32 -23.53
CA ILE A 1349 25.47 -6.33 -24.60
C ILE A 1349 25.71 -4.96 -24.00
N LYS A 1350 26.90 -4.42 -24.23
CA LYS A 1350 27.18 -3.02 -23.94
C LYS A 1350 26.49 -2.13 -24.97
N LEU A 1351 25.71 -1.15 -24.54
CA LEU A 1351 25.06 -0.17 -25.42
C LEU A 1351 26.06 0.87 -25.94
N LEU A 1352 25.73 1.46 -27.09
CA LEU A 1352 26.44 2.63 -27.61
C LEU A 1352 26.20 3.84 -26.69
N SER A 1353 27.22 4.67 -26.49
CA SER A 1353 27.11 5.86 -25.64
C SER A 1353 25.94 6.75 -26.07
N GLY A 1354 25.07 7.09 -25.12
CA GLY A 1354 23.87 7.92 -25.35
C GLY A 1354 22.65 7.18 -25.91
N PHE A 1355 22.69 5.86 -26.07
CA PHE A 1355 21.54 5.05 -26.43
C PHE A 1355 20.91 4.38 -25.21
N THR A 1356 19.58 4.23 -25.25
CA THR A 1356 18.82 3.32 -24.40
C THR A 1356 18.27 2.18 -25.26
N ALA A 1357 17.79 1.11 -24.66
CA ALA A 1357 17.24 -0.02 -25.39
C ALA A 1357 15.83 -0.37 -24.95
N ASP A 1358 15.02 -0.73 -25.94
CA ASP A 1358 13.74 -1.40 -25.75
C ASP A 1358 13.95 -2.90 -25.91
N THR A 1359 13.75 -3.63 -24.81
CA THR A 1359 13.93 -5.08 -24.72
C THR A 1359 12.64 -5.86 -24.98
N SER A 1360 11.52 -5.19 -25.33
CA SER A 1360 10.23 -5.84 -25.59
C SER A 1360 10.29 -6.91 -26.68
N MET A 1361 11.17 -6.77 -27.68
CA MET A 1361 11.38 -7.77 -28.73
C MET A 1361 12.09 -9.05 -28.26
N LEU A 1362 12.78 -8.99 -27.11
CA LEU A 1362 13.35 -10.15 -26.44
C LEU A 1362 12.41 -10.75 -25.38
N ALA A 1363 11.32 -10.03 -25.03
CA ALA A 1363 10.44 -10.43 -23.96
C ALA A 1363 9.64 -11.70 -24.30
N ILE A 1364 9.48 -12.53 -23.28
CA ILE A 1364 8.82 -13.84 -23.26
C ILE A 1364 7.34 -13.69 -23.68
N PRO A 1365 6.71 -14.74 -24.25
CA PRO A 1365 5.51 -14.61 -25.10
C PRO A 1365 4.35 -13.79 -24.53
N PRO A 1366 3.55 -13.15 -25.41
CA PRO A 1366 2.90 -13.90 -26.50
C PRO A 1366 3.72 -14.02 -27.79
N HIS A 1367 4.78 -13.25 -27.96
CA HIS A 1367 5.59 -13.23 -29.18
C HIS A 1367 6.54 -14.43 -29.27
N MET A 1368 6.26 -15.32 -30.23
CA MET A 1368 6.89 -16.62 -30.48
C MET A 1368 8.39 -16.57 -30.91
N TYR A 1369 9.00 -15.39 -30.99
CA TYR A 1369 10.27 -15.18 -31.70
C TYR A 1369 11.55 -15.48 -30.87
N ALA A 1370 11.47 -15.53 -29.53
CA ALA A 1370 12.64 -15.68 -28.66
C ALA A 1370 12.53 -16.90 -27.70
N LEU A 1371 12.19 -18.08 -28.22
CA LEU A 1371 11.89 -19.32 -27.47
C LEU A 1371 12.95 -19.77 -26.44
N LEU A 1372 14.21 -19.35 -26.58
CA LEU A 1372 15.31 -19.75 -25.69
C LEU A 1372 15.68 -18.66 -24.66
N VAL A 1373 15.13 -17.45 -24.76
CA VAL A 1373 15.36 -16.36 -23.80
C VAL A 1373 14.48 -16.61 -22.58
N GLU A 1374 15.09 -16.90 -21.43
CA GLU A 1374 14.38 -17.12 -20.16
C GLU A 1374 14.32 -15.87 -19.29
N ARG A 1375 15.21 -14.89 -19.52
CA ARG A 1375 15.25 -13.61 -18.81
C ARG A 1375 16.04 -12.56 -19.59
N VAL A 1376 15.69 -11.28 -19.41
CA VAL A 1376 16.46 -10.13 -19.88
C VAL A 1376 16.53 -9.12 -18.75
N ASP A 1377 17.74 -8.74 -18.35
CA ASP A 1377 17.98 -7.68 -17.38
C ASP A 1377 18.62 -6.49 -18.10
N SER A 1378 18.16 -5.28 -17.79
CA SER A 1378 18.72 -4.02 -18.31
C SER A 1378 19.27 -3.21 -17.15
N GLU A 1379 20.58 -3.11 -17.04
CA GLU A 1379 21.26 -2.32 -16.02
C GLU A 1379 22.12 -1.25 -16.70
N ASP A 1380 21.77 0.03 -16.48
CA ASP A 1380 22.54 1.17 -16.95
C ASP A 1380 22.88 1.15 -18.46
N ASP A 1381 24.14 0.89 -18.83
CA ASP A 1381 24.64 0.79 -20.21
C ASP A 1381 24.83 -0.66 -20.71
N HIS A 1382 24.30 -1.65 -19.98
CA HIS A 1382 24.38 -3.07 -20.31
C HIS A 1382 23.00 -3.74 -20.38
N ILE A 1383 22.86 -4.70 -21.29
CA ILE A 1383 21.73 -5.62 -21.37
C ILE A 1383 22.26 -7.04 -21.24
N MET A 1384 21.72 -7.77 -20.29
CA MET A 1384 22.04 -9.16 -20.02
C MET A 1384 20.90 -10.05 -20.51
N VAL A 1385 21.17 -10.85 -21.53
CA VAL A 1385 20.21 -11.81 -22.10
C VAL A 1385 20.58 -13.22 -21.65
N TYR A 1386 19.64 -13.90 -20.99
CA TYR A 1386 19.83 -15.25 -20.46
C TYR A 1386 19.20 -16.26 -21.40
N LEU A 1387 20.06 -17.00 -22.11
CA LEU A 1387 19.65 -18.08 -22.99
C LEU A 1387 19.70 -19.41 -22.26
N LYS A 1388 18.59 -20.13 -22.25
CA LYS A 1388 18.47 -21.49 -21.69
C LYS A 1388 19.56 -22.43 -22.18
N GLU A 1389 19.76 -22.46 -23.48
CA GLU A 1389 20.76 -23.28 -24.18
C GLU A 1389 20.93 -22.76 -25.61
N VAL A 1390 22.02 -23.13 -26.27
CA VAL A 1390 22.25 -22.92 -27.70
C VAL A 1390 22.49 -24.28 -28.34
N PRO A 1391 21.55 -24.78 -29.17
CA PRO A 1391 21.72 -26.06 -29.83
C PRO A 1391 22.91 -26.05 -30.81
N LYS A 1392 23.64 -27.16 -30.87
CA LYS A 1392 24.78 -27.31 -31.78
C LYS A 1392 24.35 -27.08 -33.23
N ASN A 1393 25.12 -26.28 -33.95
CA ASN A 1393 24.93 -25.95 -35.36
C ASN A 1393 23.56 -25.31 -35.68
N SER A 1394 22.82 -24.79 -34.69
CA SER A 1394 21.58 -24.05 -34.89
C SER A 1394 21.78 -22.58 -34.48
N PRO A 1395 22.08 -21.67 -35.41
CA PRO A 1395 22.25 -20.25 -35.11
C PRO A 1395 20.96 -19.67 -34.50
N GLN A 1396 21.09 -18.89 -33.44
CA GLN A 1396 19.99 -18.19 -32.77
C GLN A 1396 20.11 -16.70 -33.04
N LEU A 1397 19.12 -16.12 -33.73
CA LEU A 1397 19.09 -14.71 -34.10
C LEU A 1397 18.16 -13.95 -33.14
N TYR A 1398 18.66 -12.84 -32.61
CA TYR A 1398 17.90 -11.94 -31.74
C TYR A 1398 18.06 -10.49 -32.19
N THR A 1399 17.05 -9.68 -31.86
CA THR A 1399 16.98 -8.27 -32.25
C THR A 1399 16.61 -7.40 -31.05
N ILE A 1400 17.31 -6.27 -30.91
CA ILE A 1400 17.03 -5.24 -29.91
C ILE A 1400 16.89 -3.90 -30.62
N GLN A 1401 15.90 -3.11 -30.22
CA GLN A 1401 15.74 -1.74 -30.68
C GLN A 1401 16.47 -0.78 -29.73
N MET A 1402 17.49 -0.09 -30.24
CA MET A 1402 18.22 0.96 -29.53
C MET A 1402 17.66 2.33 -29.93
N LYS A 1403 17.27 3.13 -28.96
CA LYS A 1403 16.78 4.50 -29.15
C LYS A 1403 17.85 5.49 -28.70
N GLN A 1404 18.19 6.45 -29.57
CA GLN A 1404 19.11 7.51 -29.19
C GLN A 1404 18.46 8.46 -28.17
N ALA A 1405 18.92 8.42 -26.92
CA ALA A 1405 18.51 9.36 -25.89
C ALA A 1405 19.37 10.64 -25.92
N PHE A 1406 20.68 10.50 -26.19
CA PHE A 1406 21.63 11.61 -26.28
C PHE A 1406 22.47 11.52 -27.55
N PRO A 1407 22.62 12.61 -28.33
CA PRO A 1407 23.48 12.62 -29.50
C PRO A 1407 24.96 12.66 -29.10
N VAL A 1408 25.69 11.61 -29.48
CA VAL A 1408 27.13 11.47 -29.30
C VAL A 1408 27.80 11.39 -30.67
N ARG A 1409 28.91 12.10 -30.86
CA ARG A 1409 29.73 12.13 -32.08
C ARG A 1409 31.00 11.31 -31.89
N SER A 1410 31.56 10.83 -33.01
CA SER A 1410 32.75 9.97 -33.03
C SER A 1410 32.56 8.69 -32.19
N LEU A 1411 31.36 8.12 -32.26
CA LEU A 1411 30.97 6.92 -31.51
C LEU A 1411 32.00 5.82 -31.70
N ARG A 1412 32.49 5.26 -30.59
CA ARG A 1412 33.38 4.11 -30.59
C ARG A 1412 32.56 2.83 -30.72
N PRO A 1413 33.15 1.77 -31.28
CA PRO A 1413 32.52 0.46 -31.31
C PRO A 1413 32.18 -0.01 -29.89
N ALA A 1414 30.98 -0.58 -29.73
CA ALA A 1414 30.56 -1.24 -28.50
C ALA A 1414 30.80 -2.76 -28.60
N VAL A 1415 30.91 -3.42 -27.44
CA VAL A 1415 31.24 -4.85 -27.34
C VAL A 1415 29.98 -5.65 -27.02
N ILE A 1416 29.78 -6.75 -27.74
CA ILE A 1416 28.87 -7.82 -27.33
C ILE A 1416 29.72 -9.01 -26.95
N LYS A 1417 29.50 -9.50 -25.74
CA LYS A 1417 30.20 -10.64 -25.17
C LYS A 1417 29.20 -11.77 -24.97
N VAL A 1418 29.52 -12.94 -25.50
CA VAL A 1418 28.78 -14.18 -25.25
C VAL A 1418 29.69 -15.15 -24.51
N TYR A 1419 29.16 -15.81 -23.50
CA TYR A 1419 29.91 -16.84 -22.77
C TYR A 1419 28.97 -17.90 -22.23
N ASP A 1420 29.45 -19.14 -22.19
CA ASP A 1420 28.82 -20.16 -21.38
C ASP A 1420 29.01 -19.75 -19.91
N TYR A 1421 27.90 -19.59 -19.21
CA TYR A 1421 27.90 -19.06 -17.84
C TYR A 1421 28.74 -19.91 -16.89
N TYR A 1422 28.84 -21.21 -17.15
CA TYR A 1422 29.49 -22.19 -16.28
C TYR A 1422 30.82 -22.71 -16.82
N GLN A 1423 31.12 -22.44 -18.09
CA GLN A 1423 32.42 -22.62 -18.71
C GLN A 1423 32.86 -21.29 -19.31
N THR A 1424 33.26 -20.36 -18.44
CA THR A 1424 33.64 -18.99 -18.87
C THR A 1424 34.88 -18.96 -19.77
N SER A 1425 35.64 -20.07 -19.86
CA SER A 1425 36.67 -20.27 -20.88
C SER A 1425 36.06 -20.32 -22.31
N ASP A 1426 34.86 -20.87 -22.47
CA ASP A 1426 34.06 -20.86 -23.71
C ASP A 1426 33.28 -19.54 -23.85
N GLN A 1427 34.00 -18.52 -24.32
CA GLN A 1427 33.49 -17.17 -24.52
C GLN A 1427 33.98 -16.59 -25.84
N SER A 1428 33.14 -15.76 -26.46
CA SER A 1428 33.44 -14.99 -27.66
C SER A 1428 32.98 -13.54 -27.47
N GLU A 1429 33.71 -12.62 -28.08
CA GLU A 1429 33.43 -11.19 -28.03
C GLU A 1429 33.44 -10.66 -29.46
N THR A 1430 32.53 -9.75 -29.78
CA THR A 1430 32.50 -9.07 -31.09
C THR A 1430 32.21 -7.59 -30.91
N LEU A 1431 32.65 -6.80 -31.88
CA LEU A 1431 32.39 -5.36 -31.93
C LEU A 1431 31.24 -5.06 -32.88
N TYR A 1432 30.39 -4.12 -32.48
CA TYR A 1432 29.40 -3.53 -33.37
C TYR A 1432 29.53 -2.00 -33.31
N SER A 1433 29.12 -1.33 -34.38
CA SER A 1433 29.24 0.13 -34.51
C SER A 1433 27.95 0.70 -35.08
N SER A 1434 27.67 1.95 -34.74
CA SER A 1434 26.56 2.67 -35.36
C SER A 1434 26.85 2.87 -36.85
N PRO A 1435 25.91 2.57 -37.76
CA PRO A 1435 26.04 2.94 -39.17
C PRO A 1435 26.03 4.47 -39.38
N CYS A 1436 25.68 5.24 -38.34
CA CYS A 1436 25.58 6.69 -38.36
C CYS A 1436 26.77 7.40 -37.69
N ALA A 1437 27.83 6.66 -37.32
CA ALA A 1437 28.98 7.17 -36.57
C ALA A 1437 29.80 8.23 -37.32
#